data_AF-A0A2G8LLH3-F1
#
_entry.id   AF-A0A2G8LLH3-F1
#
_cell.length_a   1.000
_cell.length_b   1.000
_cell.length_c   1.000
_cell.angle_alpha   90.00
_cell.angle_beta   90.00
_cell.angle_gamma   90.00
#
_symmetry.space_group_name_H-M   'P 1'
#
loop_
_entity.id
_entity.type
_entity.pdbx_description
1 polymer ?
#
loop_
_entity_poly.entity_id
_entity_poly.type
_entity_poly.pdbx_seq_one_letter_code
_entity_poly.pdbx_strand_id
1 'polypeptide(L)'
;MVSDPVEDTSINFNVITLHVDGGGLVEGSYVYIHAENITVDAGGVFRGDGLGYRVTDGVSTYPNGTFRWGRHGVINFGLGFTGSGGSSGAGHGGSGGHGQGAAKTGLPYSDLYEPEEFGSAGGGTTGGSGGGRIWFNVTDTIHIDGVVSSDGNPGGVGSGGGSGGSIWMHCNLIKGYGTISTNGGAAGSNSGGGAGGRIALNFWKNETSNGFKFESHGGLPDGDWEGGGPGTVFMYHHEHEHRTLYVENAYIYPKQKTIDWNNIEEDGCRAWILPVSGTHRHAASNNEFHFEEIQIYDGAHVAVMPPGEAMVVVESLVLNDNMDFTFLWSNSTEMEATIFFKHMIGDRTGAIHIADKQEMDLERPEIDLPFSTYVYHDGHLGLAPKTVVHGVEIFNAGLLSHIVNLTLHHGGFLWTQHGGRTEGQPPHHYAFQTVRIQDGSTINSTTDPIDEPGITFITESIYIEGGGILHGTKLTMISENITIDAGGSLTAEGLGYTGHHSNDTHGEDSLHGEVNLGKPHPVYGLGGGGGHGGSGGRGPNGKAGFAYGDLYEPFLFGSAGGHGLNNQHGGTGGGYIWLNISDTIHIDGELTANGGYADAVGSGGGSAGSVWLHCDTIKGYGRIAVNGGDGYEDNQSPGAGGAGGRLAMYFYKNETANGFNYHARGGRAGGPLAENGGAGTVFLYHMEYDHRTLLIDNGGLEAWTDHHTLYDYSDWADDGCRTWILSLSGHHYFAGGNHDFHFEELQIDGSAHVAVLTEPIGRNATLFFLYMIGDRTGTVHISENQSLDLHRPEIDLPFSARVYADGYLGLAPDTYVHGVSIWLHGTIAHVKNMTLHHYGMFTMEHGGRSLGDEESSYHFDNILVQDDGTVLGVTSTTKDPGISLYVDTLTIEGGGTVHGTRLFIQTENITIDDGGSLNVNGQGYNRTDIRDDAVGVNIGQGVASTMGSSGGGFGGTSGRGKGTPLTGQPYGNLYEPFDFGSSGGGTMGGAGGGILLLNVTGFAIIDGVVSANGVMGGDPISGSGSGGTILMTTNVLRGQGVIASNGGDQSQDYQGGAGSGGRIAVYFEVNETYRGEFHCHGGEAFNQGESGGPGTVFLYHLIHEHRTLLVDNAHLTSSYVGPIATYSDLSRDSFKAWILPQSGEHHFAGGNHNYHFEELQILGNAHLGYRTEPYDMGASFFFKHMIGDWTGNVHVGPNQVMDLERHFINVPFNIYIYQRGYTGLGYLTVLSEVFVHVEGELDHVNDLILYNGGEIRAFLTGSASSPKKRIIP
;
A
#
# COMPACT_ATOMS: atom_id res chain seq x y z
N MET A 1 33.76 -18.23 -67.39
CA MET A 1 33.14 -17.05 -68.03
C MET A 1 33.09 -15.91 -67.02
N VAL A 2 34.22 -15.67 -66.36
CA VAL A 2 34.33 -14.69 -65.27
C VAL A 2 34.77 -13.38 -65.90
N SER A 3 33.98 -12.34 -65.68
CA SER A 3 34.19 -10.99 -66.20
C SER A 3 34.13 -9.99 -65.05
N ASP A 4 34.69 -8.80 -65.27
CA ASP A 4 34.55 -7.69 -64.33
C ASP A 4 33.08 -7.19 -64.31
N PRO A 5 32.40 -7.17 -63.15
CA PRO A 5 30.99 -6.75 -63.06
C PRO A 5 30.79 -5.24 -63.26
N VAL A 6 31.85 -4.44 -63.27
CA VAL A 6 31.80 -2.99 -63.51
C VAL A 6 32.01 -2.65 -64.97
N GLU A 7 33.03 -3.23 -65.62
CA GLU A 7 33.54 -2.72 -66.92
C GLU A 7 33.24 -3.66 -68.12
N ASP A 8 33.22 -4.98 -67.90
CA ASP A 8 33.16 -5.95 -68.99
C ASP A 8 31.71 -6.21 -69.46
N THR A 9 31.53 -6.63 -70.72
CA THR A 9 30.22 -7.01 -71.28
C THR A 9 29.76 -8.40 -70.83
N SER A 10 28.47 -8.72 -71.04
CA SER A 10 27.93 -10.08 -70.85
C SER A 10 28.61 -11.12 -71.76
N ILE A 11 28.60 -12.38 -71.30
CA ILE A 11 29.00 -13.54 -72.11
C ILE A 11 27.73 -14.31 -72.50
N ASN A 12 27.40 -14.27 -73.79
CA ASN A 12 26.21 -14.90 -74.35
C ASN A 12 26.56 -16.25 -74.98
N PHE A 13 25.85 -17.31 -74.58
CA PHE A 13 26.02 -18.68 -75.06
C PHE A 13 24.75 -19.15 -75.78
N ASN A 14 24.81 -19.29 -77.11
CA ASN A 14 23.71 -19.83 -77.91
C ASN A 14 24.03 -21.25 -78.34
N VAL A 15 23.27 -22.23 -77.85
CA VAL A 15 23.44 -23.65 -78.15
C VAL A 15 22.10 -24.32 -78.40
N ILE A 16 22.07 -25.53 -78.95
CA ILE A 16 20.80 -26.30 -79.04
C ILE A 16 20.60 -27.07 -77.73
N THR A 17 21.62 -27.79 -77.28
CA THR A 17 21.57 -28.54 -76.02
C THR A 17 22.82 -28.27 -75.20
N LEU A 18 22.64 -27.97 -73.91
CA LEU A 18 23.71 -27.89 -72.92
C LEU A 18 23.53 -29.00 -71.90
N HIS A 19 24.55 -29.85 -71.75
CA HIS A 19 24.56 -30.94 -70.77
C HIS A 19 25.77 -30.78 -69.86
N VAL A 20 25.51 -30.60 -68.57
CA VAL A 20 26.50 -30.54 -67.49
C VAL A 20 26.39 -31.83 -66.68
N ASP A 21 27.24 -32.81 -67.02
CA ASP A 21 27.31 -34.10 -66.32
C ASP A 21 27.83 -33.95 -64.87
N GLY A 22 27.71 -35.01 -64.07
CA GLY A 22 28.25 -35.08 -62.70
C GLY A 22 29.75 -34.76 -62.63
N GLY A 23 30.11 -33.73 -61.86
CA GLY A 23 31.47 -33.19 -61.76
C GLY A 23 31.81 -32.08 -62.77
N GLY A 24 30.90 -31.77 -63.70
CA GLY A 24 30.99 -30.63 -64.60
C GLY A 24 30.71 -29.30 -63.90
N LEU A 25 31.48 -28.26 -64.23
CA LEU A 25 31.32 -26.92 -63.68
C LEU A 25 31.21 -25.90 -64.83
N VAL A 26 30.16 -25.08 -64.78
CA VAL A 26 30.02 -23.89 -65.61
C VAL A 26 30.00 -22.67 -64.70
N GLU A 27 31.08 -21.89 -64.70
CA GLU A 27 31.26 -20.74 -63.80
C GLU A 27 31.31 -19.42 -64.57
N GLY A 28 30.56 -18.40 -64.14
CA GLY A 28 30.62 -17.07 -64.76
C GLY A 28 29.90 -15.95 -64.00
N SER A 29 30.38 -14.71 -64.20
CA SER A 29 29.87 -13.52 -63.52
C SER A 29 28.55 -13.04 -64.12
N TYR A 30 28.48 -12.86 -65.45
CA TYR A 30 27.25 -12.55 -66.19
C TYR A 30 27.08 -13.55 -67.32
N VAL A 31 26.19 -14.52 -67.09
CA VAL A 31 25.92 -15.61 -68.01
C VAL A 31 24.52 -15.45 -68.61
N TYR A 32 24.43 -15.33 -69.94
CA TYR A 32 23.19 -15.48 -70.68
C TYR A 32 23.25 -16.72 -71.56
N ILE A 33 22.32 -17.67 -71.38
CA ILE A 33 22.23 -18.87 -72.20
C ILE A 33 20.91 -18.92 -72.95
N HIS A 34 20.98 -19.01 -74.27
CA HIS A 34 19.85 -19.37 -75.11
C HIS A 34 20.02 -20.81 -75.61
N ALA A 35 19.09 -21.69 -75.24
CA ALA A 35 19.13 -23.11 -75.59
C ALA A 35 17.76 -23.70 -75.92
N GLU A 36 17.72 -24.82 -76.64
CA GLU A 36 16.50 -25.63 -76.73
C GLU A 36 16.32 -26.47 -75.47
N ASN A 37 17.40 -27.12 -75.00
CA ASN A 37 17.40 -27.97 -73.82
C ASN A 37 18.63 -27.73 -72.93
N ILE A 38 18.44 -27.67 -71.61
CA ILE A 38 19.52 -27.64 -70.61
C ILE A 38 19.34 -28.81 -69.63
N THR A 39 20.43 -29.50 -69.35
CA THR A 39 20.50 -30.63 -68.40
C THR A 39 21.67 -30.40 -67.46
N VAL A 40 21.40 -30.35 -66.15
CA VAL A 40 22.41 -30.30 -65.08
C VAL A 40 22.21 -31.54 -64.22
N ASP A 41 23.04 -32.56 -64.44
CA ASP A 41 22.91 -33.84 -63.77
C ASP A 41 23.36 -33.77 -62.30
N ALA A 42 23.07 -34.83 -61.53
CA ALA A 42 23.53 -34.95 -60.15
C ALA A 42 25.04 -34.75 -60.02
N GLY A 43 25.45 -33.75 -59.23
CA GLY A 43 26.85 -33.34 -59.05
C GLY A 43 27.41 -32.41 -60.13
N GLY A 44 26.62 -32.05 -61.15
CA GLY A 44 26.91 -30.95 -62.06
C GLY A 44 26.56 -29.60 -61.40
N VAL A 45 27.34 -28.56 -61.70
CA VAL A 45 27.19 -27.25 -61.07
C VAL A 45 27.23 -26.13 -62.11
N PHE A 46 26.24 -25.24 -62.02
CA PHE A 46 26.23 -23.94 -62.68
C PHE A 46 26.41 -22.85 -61.62
N ARG A 47 27.49 -22.07 -61.67
CA ARG A 47 27.94 -21.24 -60.54
C ARG A 47 28.20 -19.78 -60.91
N GLY A 48 27.55 -18.89 -60.19
CA GLY A 48 27.79 -17.44 -60.15
C GLY A 48 28.31 -16.95 -58.80
N ASP A 49 28.62 -17.84 -57.85
CA ASP A 49 28.87 -17.45 -56.46
C ASP A 49 30.05 -16.51 -56.27
N GLY A 50 29.82 -15.39 -55.58
CA GLY A 50 30.85 -14.42 -55.24
C GLY A 50 31.45 -13.67 -56.44
N LEU A 51 30.83 -13.78 -57.62
CA LEU A 51 31.29 -13.17 -58.88
C LEU A 51 30.59 -11.86 -59.24
N GLY A 52 29.78 -11.31 -58.33
CA GLY A 52 29.23 -9.96 -58.38
C GLY A 52 30.19 -8.91 -57.84
N TYR A 53 29.64 -7.79 -57.36
CA TYR A 53 30.45 -6.65 -56.94
C TYR A 53 31.31 -6.96 -55.71
N ARG A 54 32.48 -6.31 -55.66
CA ARG A 54 33.46 -6.37 -54.57
C ARG A 54 33.56 -5.01 -53.90
N VAL A 55 34.04 -4.99 -52.65
CA VAL A 55 34.30 -3.73 -51.92
C VAL A 55 35.24 -2.81 -52.72
N THR A 56 36.20 -3.37 -53.46
CA THR A 56 37.18 -2.63 -54.27
C THR A 56 36.59 -1.91 -55.47
N ASP A 57 35.38 -2.27 -55.91
CA ASP A 57 34.69 -1.64 -57.04
C ASP A 57 34.12 -0.26 -56.64
N GLY A 58 34.07 -0.02 -55.31
CA GLY A 58 33.75 1.24 -54.66
C GLY A 58 32.27 1.37 -54.32
N VAL A 59 31.94 2.50 -53.67
CA VAL A 59 30.60 2.83 -53.18
C VAL A 59 29.63 3.17 -54.32
N SER A 60 28.32 3.10 -54.03
CA SER A 60 27.23 3.38 -54.97
C SER A 60 27.04 4.84 -55.32
N THR A 61 27.47 5.77 -54.45
CA THR A 61 27.31 7.22 -54.67
C THR A 61 28.61 7.98 -54.47
N TYR A 62 28.78 9.06 -55.23
CA TYR A 62 29.82 10.06 -54.96
C TYR A 62 29.46 10.89 -53.70
N PRO A 63 30.43 11.59 -53.08
CA PRO A 63 30.15 12.44 -51.91
C PRO A 63 29.10 13.55 -52.12
N ASN A 64 28.77 13.88 -53.37
CA ASN A 64 27.71 14.83 -53.74
C ASN A 64 26.33 14.16 -53.94
N GLY A 65 26.21 12.86 -53.66
CA GLY A 65 24.98 12.08 -53.76
C GLY A 65 24.64 11.49 -55.14
N THR A 66 25.44 11.73 -56.18
CA THR A 66 25.14 11.17 -57.52
C THR A 66 25.62 9.72 -57.64
N PHE A 67 24.85 8.85 -58.28
CA PHE A 67 25.20 7.43 -58.44
C PHE A 67 26.42 7.17 -59.30
N ARG A 68 27.18 6.13 -58.95
CA ARG A 68 28.29 5.57 -59.71
C ARG A 68 27.78 4.41 -60.56
N TRP A 69 27.84 4.59 -61.87
CA TRP A 69 27.35 3.62 -62.84
C TRP A 69 28.50 2.80 -63.42
N GLY A 70 28.33 1.47 -63.38
CA GLY A 70 29.06 0.53 -64.21
C GLY A 70 28.26 0.21 -65.46
N ARG A 71 28.77 -0.74 -66.26
CA ARG A 71 28.14 -1.16 -67.51
C ARG A 71 26.79 -1.86 -67.33
N HIS A 72 26.56 -2.43 -66.14
CA HIS A 72 25.37 -3.23 -65.82
C HIS A 72 24.48 -2.59 -64.74
N GLY A 73 24.60 -1.27 -64.52
CA GLY A 73 23.80 -0.54 -63.53
C GLY A 73 24.64 0.15 -62.47
N VAL A 74 24.01 0.49 -61.35
CA VAL A 74 24.69 1.14 -60.22
C VAL A 74 25.60 0.15 -59.50
N ILE A 75 26.86 0.56 -59.28
CA ILE A 75 27.86 -0.28 -58.61
C ILE A 75 27.50 -0.41 -57.12
N ASN A 76 27.52 -1.63 -56.57
CA ASN A 76 27.35 -1.87 -55.12
C ASN A 76 26.14 -1.13 -54.51
N PHE A 77 24.97 -1.16 -55.15
CA PHE A 77 23.79 -0.42 -54.69
C PHE A 77 23.43 -0.75 -53.23
N GLY A 78 23.44 -2.03 -52.88
CA GLY A 78 23.19 -2.53 -51.52
C GLY A 78 24.47 -2.76 -50.71
N LEU A 79 25.52 -1.96 -50.88
CA LEU A 79 26.78 -2.10 -50.13
C LEU A 79 26.54 -2.10 -48.62
N GLY A 80 27.14 -3.05 -47.91
CA GLY A 80 27.11 -3.03 -46.44
C GLY A 80 27.87 -1.83 -45.84
N PHE A 81 27.39 -1.34 -44.70
CA PHE A 81 27.99 -0.23 -43.96
C PHE A 81 29.21 -0.67 -43.14
N THR A 82 30.25 0.15 -43.11
CA THR A 82 31.47 -0.13 -42.30
C THR A 82 31.37 0.54 -40.93
N GLY A 83 31.13 -0.24 -39.88
CA GLY A 83 31.03 0.23 -38.51
C GLY A 83 32.38 0.29 -37.78
N SER A 84 32.35 0.79 -36.54
CA SER A 84 33.57 0.98 -35.71
C SER A 84 34.05 -0.29 -35.01
N GLY A 85 33.20 -1.30 -34.84
CA GLY A 85 33.52 -2.61 -34.22
C GLY A 85 33.27 -3.82 -35.14
N GLY A 86 32.36 -3.67 -36.10
CA GLY A 86 32.05 -4.64 -37.14
C GLY A 86 31.20 -4.00 -38.24
N SER A 87 31.01 -4.69 -39.35
CA SER A 87 30.35 -4.13 -40.54
C SER A 87 29.02 -4.82 -40.80
N SER A 88 28.07 -4.16 -41.49
CA SER A 88 26.83 -4.80 -41.90
C SER A 88 26.99 -5.57 -43.21
N GLY A 89 26.09 -6.54 -43.42
CA GLY A 89 26.04 -7.31 -44.67
C GLY A 89 25.46 -6.50 -45.82
N ALA A 90 25.67 -6.99 -47.04
CA ALA A 90 25.12 -6.38 -48.24
C ALA A 90 23.62 -6.72 -48.41
N GLY A 91 22.89 -5.85 -49.10
CA GLY A 91 21.52 -6.10 -49.55
C GLY A 91 21.44 -6.48 -51.03
N HIS A 92 20.37 -7.15 -51.43
CA HIS A 92 19.92 -7.40 -52.82
C HIS A 92 18.65 -8.25 -52.72
N GLY A 93 17.48 -7.81 -53.18
CA GLY A 93 16.21 -8.48 -52.87
C GLY A 93 15.76 -8.36 -51.41
N GLY A 94 16.62 -8.73 -50.46
CA GLY A 94 16.48 -8.45 -49.03
C GLY A 94 17.48 -7.40 -48.51
N SER A 95 17.27 -6.96 -47.26
CA SER A 95 18.21 -6.09 -46.52
C SER A 95 19.33 -6.89 -45.86
N GLY A 96 20.53 -6.32 -45.80
CA GLY A 96 21.65 -6.92 -45.07
C GLY A 96 21.43 -6.94 -43.55
N GLY A 97 22.22 -7.73 -42.83
CA GLY A 97 22.19 -7.76 -41.36
C GLY A 97 23.07 -6.71 -40.71
N HIS A 98 22.70 -6.24 -39.51
CA HIS A 98 23.52 -5.34 -38.69
C HIS A 98 24.77 -6.01 -38.10
N GLY A 99 25.87 -5.26 -38.05
CA GLY A 99 27.11 -5.62 -37.33
C GLY A 99 27.37 -4.71 -36.12
N GLN A 100 28.42 -5.00 -35.35
CA GLN A 100 28.75 -4.24 -34.13
C GLN A 100 29.01 -2.75 -34.40
N GLY A 101 28.10 -1.89 -33.96
CA GLY A 101 28.22 -0.44 -34.11
C GLY A 101 28.03 0.04 -35.56
N ALA A 102 27.42 -0.79 -36.42
CA ALA A 102 26.90 -0.38 -37.72
C ALA A 102 25.40 -0.10 -37.55
N ALA A 103 24.99 1.17 -37.60
CA ALA A 103 23.59 1.55 -37.51
C ALA A 103 22.80 1.23 -38.79
N LYS A 104 23.47 1.21 -39.95
CA LYS A 104 22.84 0.98 -41.26
C LYS A 104 23.16 -0.39 -41.84
N THR A 105 22.29 -0.90 -42.71
CA THR A 105 22.48 -2.16 -43.43
C THR A 105 22.63 -1.95 -44.94
N GLY A 106 22.98 -3.01 -45.68
CA GLY A 106 22.92 -2.97 -47.13
C GLY A 106 21.46 -2.95 -47.61
N LEU A 107 21.11 -1.96 -48.43
CA LEU A 107 19.74 -1.75 -48.90
C LEU A 107 19.28 -2.82 -49.91
N PRO A 108 17.98 -3.19 -49.91
CA PRO A 108 17.39 -4.01 -50.95
C PRO A 108 17.32 -3.26 -52.28
N TYR A 109 17.45 -3.99 -53.38
CA TYR A 109 17.24 -3.49 -54.75
C TYR A 109 16.85 -4.65 -55.68
N SER A 110 16.77 -4.37 -56.98
CA SER A 110 16.40 -5.31 -58.06
C SER A 110 14.89 -5.58 -58.18
N ASP A 111 14.49 -5.92 -59.41
CA ASP A 111 13.14 -6.30 -59.79
C ASP A 111 12.80 -7.74 -59.37
N LEU A 112 11.59 -7.94 -58.88
CA LEU A 112 11.05 -9.24 -58.49
C LEU A 112 10.77 -10.17 -59.69
N TYR A 113 10.32 -9.62 -60.81
CA TYR A 113 9.82 -10.37 -61.97
C TYR A 113 10.92 -10.62 -63.02
N GLU A 114 11.85 -9.68 -63.16
CA GLU A 114 12.93 -9.67 -64.14
C GLU A 114 14.27 -9.26 -63.48
N PRO A 115 14.85 -10.10 -62.60
CA PRO A 115 16.06 -9.76 -61.85
C PRO A 115 17.30 -9.77 -62.75
N GLU A 116 17.94 -8.60 -62.85
CA GLU A 116 18.97 -8.31 -63.84
C GLU A 116 20.29 -7.82 -63.22
N GLU A 117 20.35 -7.71 -61.90
CA GLU A 117 21.45 -7.05 -61.21
C GLU A 117 22.40 -8.06 -60.55
N PHE A 118 23.66 -7.66 -60.40
CA PHE A 118 24.63 -8.39 -59.59
C PHE A 118 24.34 -8.20 -58.10
N GLY A 119 24.75 -9.17 -57.28
CA GLY A 119 24.83 -9.00 -55.83
C GLY A 119 25.89 -7.97 -55.44
N SER A 120 25.69 -7.33 -54.28
CA SER A 120 26.57 -6.30 -53.72
C SER A 120 27.55 -6.87 -52.70
N ALA A 121 28.64 -6.14 -52.45
CA ALA A 121 29.62 -6.52 -51.44
C ALA A 121 29.18 -6.16 -50.01
N GLY A 122 29.63 -6.94 -49.02
CA GLY A 122 29.44 -6.61 -47.60
C GLY A 122 30.31 -5.42 -47.16
N GLY A 123 30.00 -4.83 -46.01
CA GLY A 123 30.78 -3.72 -45.45
C GLY A 123 32.14 -4.17 -44.92
N GLY A 124 33.07 -3.22 -44.72
CA GLY A 124 34.42 -3.49 -44.21
C GLY A 124 35.46 -3.66 -45.30
N THR A 125 36.75 -3.70 -44.93
CA THR A 125 37.86 -3.76 -45.89
C THR A 125 38.01 -5.11 -46.59
N THR A 126 37.41 -6.16 -46.02
CA THR A 126 37.37 -7.53 -46.57
C THR A 126 35.93 -8.04 -46.65
N GLY A 127 34.98 -7.18 -46.99
CA GLY A 127 33.58 -7.55 -47.19
C GLY A 127 33.43 -8.66 -48.23
N GLY A 128 32.50 -9.58 -47.97
CA GLY A 128 32.20 -10.67 -48.89
C GLY A 128 31.72 -10.12 -50.23
N SER A 129 32.14 -10.73 -51.34
CA SER A 129 31.69 -10.33 -52.68
C SER A 129 30.28 -10.82 -52.96
N GLY A 130 29.50 -10.06 -53.72
CA GLY A 130 28.14 -10.44 -54.08
C GLY A 130 28.08 -11.56 -55.12
N GLY A 131 26.90 -12.15 -55.33
CA GLY A 131 26.64 -13.18 -56.34
C GLY A 131 26.55 -12.62 -57.78
N GLY A 132 26.77 -13.49 -58.76
CA GLY A 132 26.69 -13.20 -60.19
C GLY A 132 25.26 -13.05 -60.74
N ARG A 133 25.15 -12.89 -62.05
CA ARG A 133 23.89 -12.86 -62.80
C ARG A 133 23.81 -14.05 -63.75
N ILE A 134 22.77 -14.85 -63.63
CA ILE A 134 22.50 -16.01 -64.49
C ILE A 134 21.14 -15.82 -65.16
N TRP A 135 21.12 -15.85 -66.49
CA TRP A 135 19.88 -15.81 -67.26
C TRP A 135 19.79 -16.99 -68.23
N PHE A 136 18.77 -17.83 -68.06
CA PHE A 136 18.43 -18.92 -68.95
C PHE A 136 17.19 -18.58 -69.79
N ASN A 137 17.33 -18.66 -71.11
CA ASN A 137 16.23 -18.55 -72.05
C ASN A 137 16.13 -19.85 -72.86
N VAL A 138 15.43 -20.84 -72.29
CA VAL A 138 15.30 -22.20 -72.80
C VAL A 138 13.97 -22.37 -73.52
N THR A 139 13.96 -22.88 -74.75
CA THR A 139 12.70 -22.98 -75.51
C THR A 139 11.89 -24.24 -75.21
N ASP A 140 12.53 -25.32 -74.76
CA ASP A 140 11.85 -26.58 -74.42
C ASP A 140 12.08 -26.99 -72.95
N THR A 141 13.08 -27.82 -72.65
CA THR A 141 13.23 -28.42 -71.30
C THR A 141 14.46 -27.94 -70.54
N ILE A 142 14.27 -27.55 -69.28
CA ILE A 142 15.34 -27.43 -68.28
C ILE A 142 15.22 -28.55 -67.24
N HIS A 143 16.23 -29.42 -67.16
CA HIS A 143 16.32 -30.52 -66.19
C HIS A 143 17.47 -30.23 -65.22
N ILE A 144 17.16 -30.02 -63.94
CA ILE A 144 18.16 -29.76 -62.90
C ILE A 144 18.07 -30.83 -61.80
N ASP A 145 19.05 -31.71 -61.77
CA ASP A 145 19.33 -32.66 -60.68
C ASP A 145 20.56 -32.23 -59.84
N GLY A 146 21.40 -31.34 -60.39
CA GLY A 146 22.55 -30.74 -59.72
C GLY A 146 22.24 -29.38 -59.06
N VAL A 147 23.18 -28.44 -59.11
CA VAL A 147 23.07 -27.12 -58.47
C VAL A 147 23.20 -26.00 -59.50
N VAL A 148 22.31 -25.01 -59.42
CA VAL A 148 22.46 -23.71 -60.08
C VAL A 148 22.51 -22.64 -58.98
N SER A 149 23.67 -22.04 -58.75
CA SER A 149 23.86 -21.11 -57.63
C SER A 149 24.43 -19.77 -58.08
N SER A 150 24.04 -18.70 -57.38
CA SER A 150 24.62 -17.37 -57.51
C SER A 150 24.75 -16.72 -56.13
N ASP A 151 25.40 -17.44 -55.21
CA ASP A 151 25.44 -17.08 -53.80
C ASP A 151 26.47 -15.97 -53.48
N GLY A 152 26.26 -15.22 -52.41
CA GLY A 152 27.23 -14.28 -51.87
C GLY A 152 28.37 -14.97 -51.13
N ASN A 153 29.58 -14.40 -51.18
CA ASN A 153 30.72 -14.90 -50.41
C ASN A 153 30.65 -14.44 -48.94
N PRO A 154 31.18 -15.22 -47.98
CA PRO A 154 31.33 -14.79 -46.60
C PRO A 154 32.25 -13.56 -46.44
N GLY A 155 31.99 -12.76 -45.41
CA GLY A 155 32.86 -11.66 -45.01
C GLY A 155 34.15 -12.12 -44.32
N GLY A 156 35.24 -11.37 -44.49
CA GLY A 156 36.45 -11.51 -43.69
C GLY A 156 36.31 -10.95 -42.27
N VAL A 157 37.35 -11.02 -41.45
CA VAL A 157 37.35 -10.54 -40.05
C VAL A 157 36.84 -9.09 -39.97
N GLY A 158 35.81 -8.84 -39.16
CA GLY A 158 35.21 -7.51 -38.99
C GLY A 158 34.44 -6.97 -40.20
N SER A 159 34.16 -7.81 -41.19
CA SER A 159 33.50 -7.44 -42.44
C SER A 159 32.19 -8.21 -42.64
N GLY A 160 31.21 -7.58 -43.29
CA GLY A 160 29.90 -8.18 -43.56
C GLY A 160 29.93 -9.17 -44.73
N GLY A 161 28.92 -10.04 -44.80
CA GLY A 161 28.74 -10.96 -45.93
C GLY A 161 28.27 -10.26 -47.20
N GLY A 162 28.64 -10.80 -48.37
CA GLY A 162 28.12 -10.34 -49.67
C GLY A 162 26.70 -10.84 -49.92
N SER A 163 25.91 -10.13 -50.72
CA SER A 163 24.53 -10.56 -51.02
C SER A 163 24.48 -11.55 -52.17
N GLY A 164 23.43 -12.38 -52.20
CA GLY A 164 23.14 -13.25 -53.34
C GLY A 164 22.92 -12.46 -54.64
N GLY A 165 23.09 -13.12 -55.78
CA GLY A 165 22.94 -12.53 -57.11
C GLY A 165 21.54 -12.66 -57.70
N SER A 166 21.45 -12.57 -59.02
CA SER A 166 20.18 -12.71 -59.76
C SER A 166 20.17 -13.98 -60.61
N ILE A 167 19.09 -14.75 -60.55
CA ILE A 167 18.83 -15.88 -61.44
C ILE A 167 17.48 -15.69 -62.12
N TRP A 168 17.49 -15.53 -63.44
CA TRP A 168 16.28 -15.41 -64.25
C TRP A 168 16.17 -16.57 -65.24
N MET A 169 15.01 -17.22 -65.34
CA MET A 169 14.84 -18.43 -66.14
C MET A 169 13.51 -18.44 -66.89
N HIS A 170 13.56 -18.70 -68.20
CA HIS A 170 12.40 -19.02 -69.05
C HIS A 170 12.56 -20.44 -69.59
N CYS A 171 11.51 -21.26 -69.49
CA CYS A 171 11.46 -22.61 -70.06
C CYS A 171 10.04 -23.04 -70.44
N ASN A 172 9.85 -24.07 -71.29
CA ASN A 172 8.54 -24.69 -71.47
C ASN A 172 8.28 -25.73 -70.37
N LEU A 173 9.26 -26.58 -70.06
CA LEU A 173 9.21 -27.61 -69.02
C LEU A 173 10.38 -27.48 -68.04
N ILE A 174 10.09 -27.40 -66.74
CA ILE A 174 11.08 -27.59 -65.67
C ILE A 174 10.89 -28.96 -65.00
N LYS A 175 11.99 -29.69 -64.77
CA LYS A 175 11.98 -30.99 -64.08
C LYS A 175 13.28 -31.27 -63.32
N GLY A 176 13.25 -32.28 -62.44
CA GLY A 176 14.42 -32.76 -61.69
C GLY A 176 14.22 -32.75 -60.16
N TYR A 177 15.32 -32.86 -59.40
CA TYR A 177 15.35 -32.82 -57.93
C TYR A 177 16.47 -31.94 -57.34
N GLY A 178 17.11 -31.10 -58.17
CA GLY A 178 18.24 -30.27 -57.77
C GLY A 178 17.88 -29.00 -57.00
N THR A 179 18.87 -28.13 -56.80
CA THR A 179 18.75 -26.87 -56.06
C THR A 179 19.07 -25.66 -56.94
N ILE A 180 18.24 -24.61 -56.85
CA ILE A 180 18.54 -23.28 -57.38
C ILE A 180 18.73 -22.33 -56.19
N SER A 181 19.89 -21.66 -56.12
CA SER A 181 20.29 -20.88 -54.93
C SER A 181 20.77 -19.47 -55.28
N THR A 182 20.34 -18.48 -54.48
CA THR A 182 20.90 -17.11 -54.45
C THR A 182 21.12 -16.67 -53.01
N ASN A 183 21.73 -17.50 -52.18
CA ASN A 183 21.86 -17.25 -50.74
C ASN A 183 22.86 -16.13 -50.45
N GLY A 184 22.63 -15.43 -49.33
CA GLY A 184 23.56 -14.43 -48.81
C GLY A 184 24.79 -15.05 -48.14
N GLY A 185 25.92 -14.36 -48.20
CA GLY A 185 27.16 -14.78 -47.54
C GLY A 185 27.12 -14.58 -46.02
N ALA A 186 27.70 -15.51 -45.27
CA ALA A 186 27.83 -15.40 -43.82
C ALA A 186 28.70 -14.19 -43.38
N ALA A 187 28.45 -13.68 -42.18
CA ALA A 187 29.24 -12.61 -41.60
C ALA A 187 30.67 -13.05 -41.22
N GLY A 188 31.60 -12.11 -41.20
CA GLY A 188 32.84 -12.23 -40.44
C GLY A 188 32.66 -11.82 -38.98
N SER A 189 33.76 -11.81 -38.21
CA SER A 189 33.69 -11.56 -36.76
C SER A 189 32.95 -10.25 -36.41
N ASN A 190 32.02 -10.29 -35.46
CA ASN A 190 31.21 -9.16 -35.00
C ASN A 190 30.42 -8.41 -36.10
N SER A 191 30.12 -9.05 -37.22
CA SER A 191 29.52 -8.40 -38.41
C SER A 191 28.17 -9.01 -38.77
N GLY A 192 27.45 -8.39 -39.70
CA GLY A 192 26.15 -8.86 -40.19
C GLY A 192 26.22 -9.71 -41.46
N GLY A 193 25.25 -10.61 -41.63
CA GLY A 193 25.13 -11.49 -42.79
C GLY A 193 24.61 -10.76 -44.04
N GLY A 194 25.04 -11.18 -45.24
CA GLY A 194 24.53 -10.63 -46.50
C GLY A 194 23.12 -11.16 -46.82
N ALA A 195 22.31 -10.39 -47.54
CA ALA A 195 20.95 -10.80 -47.93
C ALA A 195 20.95 -11.86 -49.05
N GLY A 196 19.90 -12.68 -49.10
CA GLY A 196 19.61 -13.56 -50.24
C GLY A 196 19.11 -12.74 -51.45
N GLY A 197 19.42 -13.17 -52.67
CA GLY A 197 19.13 -12.47 -53.93
C GLY A 197 17.77 -12.79 -54.58
N ARG A 198 17.66 -12.58 -55.90
CA ARG A 198 16.38 -12.73 -56.62
C ARG A 198 16.42 -13.94 -57.55
N ILE A 199 15.38 -14.77 -57.50
CA ILE A 199 15.13 -15.84 -58.47
C ILE A 199 13.79 -15.56 -59.17
N ALA A 200 13.75 -15.59 -60.51
CA ALA A 200 12.51 -15.51 -61.27
C ALA A 200 12.44 -16.64 -62.31
N LEU A 201 11.32 -17.38 -62.33
CA LEU A 201 11.11 -18.54 -63.19
C LEU A 201 9.76 -18.46 -63.92
N ASN A 202 9.82 -18.37 -65.24
CA ASN A 202 8.65 -18.45 -66.12
C ASN A 202 8.61 -19.81 -66.83
N PHE A 203 7.51 -20.55 -66.68
CA PHE A 203 7.37 -21.91 -67.22
C PHE A 203 5.94 -22.25 -67.66
N TRP A 204 5.79 -23.26 -68.54
CA TRP A 204 4.47 -23.79 -68.95
C TRP A 204 4.10 -25.09 -68.24
N LYS A 205 5.08 -25.93 -67.91
CA LYS A 205 4.88 -27.22 -67.24
C LYS A 205 5.92 -27.43 -66.15
N ASN A 206 5.48 -28.01 -65.04
CA ASN A 206 6.34 -28.38 -63.92
C ASN A 206 6.25 -29.89 -63.65
N GLU A 207 7.36 -30.60 -63.82
CA GLU A 207 7.55 -32.02 -63.47
C GLU A 207 8.73 -32.18 -62.48
N THR A 208 8.98 -31.18 -61.63
CA THR A 208 9.93 -31.32 -60.52
C THR A 208 9.43 -32.37 -59.52
N SER A 209 10.39 -33.05 -58.89
CA SER A 209 10.11 -34.12 -57.93
C SER A 209 10.24 -33.65 -56.49
N ASN A 210 9.72 -34.45 -55.55
CA ASN A 210 9.84 -34.18 -54.11
C ASN A 210 11.33 -34.10 -53.73
N GLY A 211 11.81 -32.89 -53.45
CA GLY A 211 13.21 -32.62 -53.14
C GLY A 211 13.84 -31.51 -53.98
N PHE A 212 13.19 -31.04 -55.05
CA PHE A 212 13.61 -29.83 -55.76
C PHE A 212 13.48 -28.61 -54.84
N LYS A 213 14.50 -27.74 -54.80
CA LYS A 213 14.55 -26.60 -53.87
C LYS A 213 14.88 -25.28 -54.56
N PHE A 214 14.26 -24.22 -54.05
CA PHE A 214 14.69 -22.85 -54.29
C PHE A 214 15.19 -22.28 -52.96
N GLU A 215 16.42 -21.79 -52.94
CA GLU A 215 17.03 -21.22 -51.73
C GLU A 215 17.41 -19.76 -52.04
N SER A 216 16.88 -18.83 -51.24
CA SER A 216 17.30 -17.43 -51.30
C SER A 216 17.25 -16.82 -49.91
N HIS A 217 17.82 -17.52 -48.94
CA HIS A 217 17.88 -17.04 -47.56
C HIS A 217 19.11 -16.14 -47.35
N GLY A 218 19.07 -15.32 -46.31
CA GLY A 218 20.21 -14.53 -45.89
C GLY A 218 21.37 -15.38 -45.35
N GLY A 219 22.51 -14.71 -45.17
CA GLY A 219 23.68 -15.28 -44.52
C GLY A 219 23.58 -15.22 -43.00
N LEU A 220 24.17 -16.21 -42.34
CA LEU A 220 24.22 -16.27 -40.88
C LEU A 220 25.04 -15.10 -40.29
N PRO A 221 24.62 -14.57 -39.12
CA PRO A 221 25.43 -13.63 -38.35
C PRO A 221 26.59 -14.34 -37.64
N ASP A 222 27.51 -13.55 -37.09
CA ASP A 222 28.46 -13.99 -36.07
C ASP A 222 28.02 -13.45 -34.70
N GLY A 223 27.97 -14.26 -33.64
CA GLY A 223 27.54 -13.80 -32.30
C GLY A 223 26.08 -13.32 -32.21
N ASP A 224 25.82 -12.32 -31.37
CA ASP A 224 24.47 -11.75 -31.11
C ASP A 224 24.07 -10.65 -32.13
N TRP A 225 24.71 -10.63 -33.29
CA TRP A 225 24.42 -9.68 -34.37
C TRP A 225 23.34 -10.24 -35.32
N GLU A 226 22.93 -9.45 -36.31
CA GLU A 226 21.77 -9.79 -37.13
C GLU A 226 22.17 -10.45 -38.46
N GLY A 227 21.43 -11.50 -38.84
CA GLY A 227 21.62 -12.17 -40.12
C GLY A 227 21.10 -11.36 -41.31
N GLY A 228 21.40 -11.82 -42.52
CA GLY A 228 20.85 -11.21 -43.72
C GLY A 228 19.37 -11.52 -43.92
N GLY A 229 18.69 -10.65 -44.64
CA GLY A 229 17.29 -10.86 -45.02
C GLY A 229 17.16 -11.87 -46.14
N PRO A 230 15.99 -12.50 -46.26
CA PRO A 230 15.73 -13.37 -47.39
C PRO A 230 15.60 -12.52 -48.66
N GLY A 231 15.98 -13.12 -49.77
CA GLY A 231 15.62 -12.66 -51.09
C GLY A 231 14.20 -13.09 -51.47
N THR A 232 13.93 -13.18 -52.77
CA THR A 232 12.59 -13.58 -53.25
C THR A 232 12.68 -14.55 -54.42
N VAL A 233 11.76 -15.49 -54.47
CA VAL A 233 11.58 -16.42 -55.59
C VAL A 233 10.21 -16.18 -56.22
N PHE A 234 10.20 -15.66 -57.45
CA PHE A 234 9.00 -15.47 -58.25
C PHE A 234 8.83 -16.60 -59.26
N MET A 235 7.65 -17.20 -59.31
CA MET A 235 7.31 -18.27 -60.25
C MET A 235 6.03 -17.92 -61.01
N TYR A 236 6.06 -18.02 -62.34
CA TYR A 236 4.90 -17.81 -63.18
C TYR A 236 4.62 -19.02 -64.07
N HIS A 237 3.46 -19.64 -63.85
CA HIS A 237 2.97 -20.76 -64.62
C HIS A 237 2.06 -20.26 -65.75
N HIS A 238 2.59 -20.16 -66.97
CA HIS A 238 1.89 -19.59 -68.13
C HIS A 238 0.57 -20.30 -68.49
N GLU A 239 0.51 -21.64 -68.38
CA GLU A 239 -0.72 -22.40 -68.74
C GLU A 239 -1.87 -22.17 -67.75
N HIS A 240 -1.58 -21.87 -66.48
CA HIS A 240 -2.57 -21.67 -65.43
C HIS A 240 -2.73 -20.21 -65.01
N GLU A 241 -1.93 -19.30 -65.59
CA GLU A 241 -1.83 -17.89 -65.20
C GLU A 241 -1.61 -17.75 -63.67
N HIS A 242 -0.77 -18.61 -63.10
CA HIS A 242 -0.56 -18.71 -61.65
C HIS A 242 0.78 -18.11 -61.25
N ARG A 243 0.74 -17.04 -60.45
CA ARG A 243 1.90 -16.34 -59.88
C ARG A 243 2.08 -16.76 -58.43
N THR A 244 3.24 -17.33 -58.14
CA THR A 244 3.65 -17.72 -56.79
C THR A 244 4.82 -16.85 -56.34
N LEU A 245 4.69 -16.24 -55.16
CA LEU A 245 5.80 -15.62 -54.44
C LEU A 245 6.24 -16.53 -53.30
N TYR A 246 7.49 -17.01 -53.35
CA TYR A 246 8.09 -17.87 -52.33
C TYR A 246 9.23 -17.14 -51.62
N VAL A 247 9.16 -17.11 -50.28
CA VAL A 247 10.16 -16.48 -49.41
C VAL A 247 10.45 -17.40 -48.21
N GLU A 248 11.73 -17.70 -48.01
CA GLU A 248 12.22 -18.47 -46.85
C GLU A 248 13.49 -17.81 -46.30
N ASN A 249 13.73 -17.90 -44.99
CA ASN A 249 14.96 -17.34 -44.40
C ASN A 249 15.72 -18.30 -43.47
N ALA A 250 15.49 -19.62 -43.57
CA ALA A 250 16.24 -20.63 -42.83
C ALA A 250 16.35 -20.38 -41.31
N TYR A 251 15.27 -19.92 -40.68
CA TYR A 251 15.16 -19.55 -39.26
C TYR A 251 16.07 -18.38 -38.84
N ILE A 252 16.44 -17.52 -39.80
CA ILE A 252 17.11 -16.25 -39.54
C ILE A 252 16.01 -15.18 -39.38
N TYR A 253 15.97 -14.57 -38.20
CA TYR A 253 14.94 -13.59 -37.82
C TYR A 253 15.51 -12.16 -37.80
N PRO A 254 14.67 -11.14 -38.06
CA PRO A 254 15.05 -9.77 -37.79
C PRO A 254 15.20 -9.54 -36.29
N LYS A 255 16.16 -8.69 -35.92
CA LYS A 255 16.43 -8.30 -34.53
C LYS A 255 15.27 -7.49 -33.94
N GLN A 256 14.62 -6.67 -34.77
CA GLN A 256 13.39 -5.97 -34.43
C GLN A 256 12.25 -6.50 -35.30
N LYS A 257 11.13 -6.86 -34.66
CA LYS A 257 9.96 -7.40 -35.37
C LYS A 257 9.22 -6.34 -36.18
N THR A 258 9.17 -5.10 -35.70
CA THR A 258 8.56 -3.94 -36.36
C THR A 258 9.58 -3.17 -37.21
N ILE A 259 9.10 -2.34 -38.12
CA ILE A 259 9.88 -1.46 -39.01
C ILE A 259 9.71 -0.03 -38.51
N ASP A 260 10.82 0.68 -38.32
CA ASP A 260 10.80 2.15 -38.20
C ASP A 260 10.83 2.76 -39.59
N TRP A 261 9.65 3.08 -40.13
CA TRP A 261 9.49 3.66 -41.45
C TRP A 261 10.22 5.01 -41.62
N ASN A 262 10.51 5.72 -40.52
CA ASN A 262 11.28 6.97 -40.60
C ASN A 262 12.78 6.75 -40.85
N ASN A 263 13.28 5.53 -40.65
CA ASN A 263 14.70 5.20 -40.76
C ASN A 263 14.95 3.83 -41.39
N ILE A 264 14.37 3.62 -42.57
CA ILE A 264 14.41 2.35 -43.30
C ILE A 264 15.82 1.83 -43.63
N GLU A 265 16.83 2.71 -43.65
CA GLU A 265 18.24 2.31 -43.87
C GLU A 265 18.85 1.57 -42.67
N GLU A 266 18.19 1.62 -41.51
CA GLU A 266 18.52 0.87 -40.29
C GLU A 266 17.63 -0.37 -40.11
N ASP A 267 16.79 -0.73 -41.10
CA ASP A 267 16.08 -2.00 -41.09
C ASP A 267 16.96 -3.12 -41.67
N GLY A 268 16.93 -4.28 -41.04
CA GLY A 268 17.72 -5.44 -41.42
C GLY A 268 16.90 -6.71 -41.45
N CYS A 269 17.43 -7.72 -42.16
CA CYS A 269 16.89 -9.08 -42.16
C CYS A 269 15.45 -9.24 -42.73
N ARG A 270 15.08 -8.52 -43.80
CA ARG A 270 13.76 -8.65 -44.47
C ARG A 270 13.86 -8.78 -45.98
N ALA A 271 12.87 -9.44 -46.60
CA ALA A 271 12.63 -9.41 -48.04
C ALA A 271 11.79 -8.18 -48.41
N TRP A 272 12.13 -7.55 -49.54
CA TRP A 272 11.47 -6.33 -49.99
C TRP A 272 10.87 -6.48 -51.39
N ILE A 273 9.59 -6.10 -51.52
CA ILE A 273 8.96 -5.79 -52.81
C ILE A 273 9.13 -4.29 -53.04
N LEU A 274 9.80 -3.93 -54.13
CA LEU A 274 10.21 -2.56 -54.40
C LEU A 274 9.34 -1.92 -55.50
N PRO A 275 9.26 -0.58 -55.56
CA PRO A 275 8.39 0.12 -56.52
C PRO A 275 8.79 -0.14 -57.98
N VAL A 276 10.07 -0.48 -58.23
CA VAL A 276 10.53 -0.91 -59.57
C VAL A 276 9.68 -2.07 -60.12
N SER A 277 9.29 -3.01 -59.26
CA SER A 277 8.42 -4.14 -59.63
C SER A 277 6.97 -3.75 -59.80
N GLY A 278 6.55 -2.62 -59.23
CA GLY A 278 5.22 -2.06 -59.44
C GLY A 278 4.98 -1.53 -60.85
N THR A 279 6.05 -1.23 -61.59
CA THR A 279 5.96 -0.80 -63.01
C THR A 279 5.74 -1.95 -63.98
N HIS A 280 6.04 -3.19 -63.55
CA HIS A 280 5.89 -4.38 -64.38
C HIS A 280 4.40 -4.69 -64.64
N ARG A 281 4.10 -5.29 -65.80
CA ARG A 281 2.73 -5.66 -66.20
C ARG A 281 2.02 -6.62 -65.22
N HIS A 282 2.79 -7.42 -64.48
CA HIS A 282 2.23 -8.31 -63.45
C HIS A 282 1.74 -7.55 -62.21
N ALA A 283 2.20 -6.30 -62.03
CA ALA A 283 1.76 -5.37 -61.00
C ALA A 283 0.82 -4.26 -61.55
N ALA A 284 0.12 -4.57 -62.66
CA ALA A 284 -0.74 -3.65 -63.44
C ALA A 284 -0.07 -2.35 -63.91
N SER A 285 1.26 -2.26 -63.85
CA SER A 285 2.02 -1.02 -64.06
C SER A 285 1.59 0.14 -63.15
N ASN A 286 1.03 -0.18 -61.97
CA ASN A 286 0.49 0.80 -61.01
C ASN A 286 0.68 0.37 -59.54
N ASN A 287 1.72 -0.42 -59.23
CA ASN A 287 1.95 -0.97 -57.88
C ASN A 287 0.80 -1.86 -57.34
N GLU A 288 0.02 -2.48 -58.23
CA GLU A 288 -1.05 -3.43 -57.89
C GLU A 288 -0.52 -4.86 -58.02
N PHE A 289 0.08 -5.38 -56.96
CA PHE A 289 0.73 -6.68 -56.95
C PHE A 289 -0.30 -7.80 -56.76
N HIS A 290 -0.56 -8.57 -57.83
CA HIS A 290 -1.46 -9.72 -57.77
C HIS A 290 -0.67 -11.03 -57.79
N PHE A 291 -0.85 -11.83 -56.74
CA PHE A 291 -0.34 -13.18 -56.66
C PHE A 291 -1.48 -14.17 -56.41
N GLU A 292 -1.49 -15.27 -57.16
CA GLU A 292 -2.41 -16.37 -56.87
C GLU A 292 -2.00 -17.10 -55.60
N GLU A 293 -0.71 -17.12 -55.26
CA GLU A 293 -0.20 -17.80 -54.08
C GLU A 293 1.01 -17.08 -53.46
N ILE A 294 1.02 -16.95 -52.14
CA ILE A 294 2.20 -16.56 -51.36
C ILE A 294 2.59 -17.64 -50.37
N GLN A 295 3.89 -17.90 -50.29
CA GLN A 295 4.50 -18.84 -49.36
C GLN A 295 5.57 -18.12 -48.53
N ILE A 296 5.42 -18.12 -47.20
CA ILE A 296 6.39 -17.56 -46.26
C ILE A 296 6.78 -18.63 -45.23
N TYR A 297 8.07 -18.99 -45.18
CA TYR A 297 8.59 -20.05 -44.32
C TYR A 297 9.84 -19.62 -43.53
N ASP A 298 10.17 -20.42 -42.51
CA ASP A 298 11.45 -20.43 -41.82
C ASP A 298 11.93 -19.02 -41.40
N GLY A 299 11.06 -18.26 -40.74
CA GLY A 299 11.37 -16.95 -40.16
C GLY A 299 11.41 -15.78 -41.14
N ALA A 300 10.99 -15.97 -42.39
CA ALA A 300 11.00 -14.89 -43.38
C ALA A 300 10.02 -13.75 -43.04
N HIS A 301 10.51 -12.52 -43.10
CA HIS A 301 9.67 -11.31 -43.06
C HIS A 301 9.63 -10.65 -44.45
N VAL A 302 8.43 -10.29 -44.91
CA VAL A 302 8.20 -9.64 -46.20
C VAL A 302 7.61 -8.24 -45.99
N ALA A 303 8.22 -7.24 -46.61
CA ALA A 303 7.73 -5.87 -46.61
C ALA A 303 7.60 -5.34 -48.04
N VAL A 304 6.68 -4.41 -48.22
CA VAL A 304 6.52 -3.67 -49.48
C VAL A 304 6.91 -2.22 -49.23
N MET A 305 7.70 -1.66 -50.13
CA MET A 305 8.12 -0.27 -50.05
C MET A 305 6.97 0.67 -50.49
N PRO A 306 6.58 1.67 -49.69
CA PRO A 306 5.56 2.64 -50.09
C PRO A 306 6.00 3.43 -51.33
N PRO A 307 5.10 3.62 -52.33
CA PRO A 307 5.41 4.43 -53.51
C PRO A 307 5.35 5.93 -53.14
N GLY A 308 6.46 6.46 -52.63
CA GLY A 308 6.57 7.86 -52.20
C GLY A 308 7.70 8.11 -51.22
N GLU A 309 8.13 7.09 -50.49
CA GLU A 309 9.38 7.14 -49.73
C GLU A 309 10.56 6.99 -50.68
N ALA A 310 11.50 7.93 -50.59
CA ALA A 310 12.62 8.01 -51.51
C ALA A 310 13.67 6.92 -51.24
N MET A 311 13.39 5.68 -51.63
CA MET A 311 14.47 4.79 -52.10
C MET A 311 14.52 4.88 -53.62
N VAL A 312 15.63 5.42 -54.10
CA VAL A 312 15.86 5.81 -55.49
C VAL A 312 15.48 4.70 -56.45
N VAL A 313 14.37 4.90 -57.17
CA VAL A 313 13.99 4.09 -58.32
C VAL A 313 14.98 4.39 -59.44
N VAL A 314 15.85 3.43 -59.71
CA VAL A 314 16.68 3.46 -60.90
C VAL A 314 15.87 2.82 -62.02
N GLU A 315 15.22 3.65 -62.85
CA GLU A 315 14.57 3.13 -64.06
C GLU A 315 15.61 2.42 -64.95
N SER A 316 15.36 1.15 -65.27
CA SER A 316 16.07 0.44 -66.32
C SER A 316 15.68 1.05 -67.68
N LEU A 317 16.39 2.09 -68.09
CA LEU A 317 16.18 2.71 -69.40
C LEU A 317 16.68 1.78 -70.51
N VAL A 318 15.72 1.30 -71.29
CA VAL A 318 15.92 0.72 -72.62
C VAL A 318 16.76 1.67 -73.48
N LEU A 319 17.83 1.12 -74.07
CA LEU A 319 18.68 1.70 -75.10
C LEU A 319 17.95 2.69 -76.03
N ASN A 320 18.12 4.01 -75.83
CA ASN A 320 17.96 5.01 -76.87
C ASN A 320 18.83 6.26 -76.62
N ASP A 321 19.46 6.73 -77.70
CA ASP A 321 20.62 7.63 -77.78
C ASP A 321 20.41 9.11 -77.37
N ASN A 322 19.47 9.48 -76.50
CA ASN A 322 19.33 10.87 -76.05
C ASN A 322 18.97 10.95 -74.55
N MET A 323 19.96 11.29 -73.73
CA MET A 323 19.82 11.51 -72.30
C MET A 323 19.11 12.85 -72.02
N ASP A 324 17.96 12.79 -71.34
CA ASP A 324 17.42 13.91 -70.57
C ASP A 324 17.10 13.39 -69.16
N PHE A 325 17.86 13.85 -68.17
CA PHE A 325 17.75 13.44 -66.77
C PHE A 325 16.76 14.35 -66.05
N THR A 326 15.48 13.98 -66.04
CA THR A 326 14.54 14.54 -65.08
C THR A 326 14.44 13.62 -63.89
N PHE A 327 15.00 14.05 -62.75
CA PHE A 327 14.57 13.58 -61.42
C PHE A 327 13.05 13.77 -61.36
N LEU A 328 12.29 12.69 -61.50
CA LEU A 328 10.88 12.73 -61.15
C LEU A 328 10.80 12.68 -59.63
N TRP A 329 10.91 13.85 -59.00
CA TRP A 329 10.06 14.08 -57.83
C TRP A 329 8.63 13.87 -58.32
N SER A 330 8.10 12.67 -58.10
CA SER A 330 6.66 12.51 -58.07
C SER A 330 6.19 13.32 -56.88
N ASN A 331 5.66 14.52 -57.15
CA ASN A 331 4.90 15.31 -56.18
C ASN A 331 3.52 14.67 -55.90
N SER A 332 3.23 13.47 -56.40
CA SER A 332 2.02 12.74 -56.04
C SER A 332 2.27 11.99 -54.72
N THR A 333 1.80 12.58 -53.63
CA THR A 333 1.62 11.93 -52.33
C THR A 333 0.47 10.91 -52.33
N GLU A 334 0.01 10.47 -53.51
CA GLU A 334 -1.22 9.70 -53.76
C GLU A 334 -0.98 8.30 -54.36
N MET A 335 0.27 7.83 -54.50
CA MET A 335 0.46 6.45 -54.94
C MET A 335 0.19 5.51 -53.76
N GLU A 336 -0.75 4.59 -53.97
CA GLU A 336 -1.09 3.49 -53.05
C GLU A 336 -0.47 2.20 -53.61
N ALA A 337 -0.14 1.25 -52.73
CA ALA A 337 0.28 -0.08 -53.14
C ALA A 337 -0.74 -1.10 -52.66
N THR A 338 -1.31 -1.86 -53.59
CA THR A 338 -2.28 -2.91 -53.27
C THR A 338 -1.64 -4.26 -53.51
N ILE A 339 -1.77 -5.16 -52.55
CA ILE A 339 -1.21 -6.50 -52.62
C ILE A 339 -2.34 -7.50 -52.41
N PHE A 340 -2.59 -8.32 -53.43
CA PHE A 340 -3.66 -9.30 -53.41
C PHE A 340 -3.08 -10.72 -53.45
N PHE A 341 -3.54 -11.56 -52.53
CA PHE A 341 -3.19 -12.98 -52.47
C PHE A 341 -4.43 -13.85 -52.41
N LYS A 342 -4.57 -14.77 -53.38
CA LYS A 342 -5.68 -15.73 -53.34
C LYS A 342 -5.41 -16.86 -52.32
N HIS A 343 -4.23 -17.46 -52.35
CA HIS A 343 -3.81 -18.53 -51.44
C HIS A 343 -2.62 -18.07 -50.60
N MET A 344 -2.64 -18.38 -49.29
CA MET A 344 -1.55 -18.07 -48.37
C MET A 344 -1.11 -19.36 -47.70
N ILE A 345 0.20 -19.61 -47.69
CA ILE A 345 0.80 -20.81 -47.14
C ILE A 345 2.01 -20.38 -46.29
N GLY A 346 2.22 -21.07 -45.18
CA GLY A 346 3.32 -20.80 -44.28
C GLY A 346 3.35 -21.79 -43.13
N ASP A 347 4.44 -21.76 -42.39
CA ASP A 347 4.70 -22.60 -41.21
C ASP A 347 4.48 -21.87 -39.88
N ARG A 348 3.87 -20.67 -39.92
CA ARG A 348 3.65 -19.76 -38.79
C ARG A 348 4.89 -19.08 -38.21
N THR A 349 6.05 -19.21 -38.85
CA THR A 349 7.29 -18.61 -38.35
C THR A 349 7.61 -17.24 -38.95
N GLY A 350 7.05 -16.94 -40.13
CA GLY A 350 7.30 -15.68 -40.84
C GLY A 350 6.28 -14.57 -40.57
N ALA A 351 6.45 -13.44 -41.28
CA ALA A 351 5.54 -12.30 -41.19
C ALA A 351 5.44 -11.46 -42.47
N ILE A 352 4.37 -10.67 -42.56
CA ILE A 352 4.18 -9.63 -43.57
C ILE A 352 3.92 -8.26 -42.93
N HIS A 353 4.39 -7.20 -43.59
CA HIS A 353 4.33 -5.81 -43.13
C HIS A 353 3.52 -4.95 -44.08
N ILE A 354 2.58 -4.16 -43.54
CA ILE A 354 1.61 -3.35 -44.29
C ILE A 354 1.69 -1.91 -43.77
N ALA A 355 2.37 -1.06 -44.53
CA ALA A 355 2.69 0.33 -44.20
C ALA A 355 1.55 1.31 -44.49
N ASP A 356 1.80 2.60 -44.28
CA ASP A 356 0.92 3.70 -44.72
C ASP A 356 0.59 3.57 -46.22
N LYS A 357 -0.69 3.78 -46.57
CA LYS A 357 -1.23 3.69 -47.94
C LYS A 357 -1.01 2.35 -48.63
N GLN A 358 -0.82 1.29 -47.85
CA GLN A 358 -0.78 -0.06 -48.36
C GLN A 358 -2.06 -0.79 -48.01
N GLU A 359 -2.63 -1.44 -49.01
CA GLU A 359 -3.79 -2.29 -48.86
C GLU A 359 -3.41 -3.74 -49.15
N MET A 360 -3.60 -4.60 -48.16
CA MET A 360 -3.56 -6.04 -48.33
C MET A 360 -4.98 -6.57 -48.16
N ASP A 361 -5.69 -6.72 -49.26
CA ASP A 361 -7.07 -7.23 -49.25
C ASP A 361 -7.11 -8.76 -49.39
N LEU A 362 -7.89 -9.41 -48.53
CA LEU A 362 -8.08 -10.85 -48.46
C LEU A 362 -9.57 -11.24 -48.45
N GLU A 363 -10.44 -10.63 -49.26
CA GLU A 363 -11.88 -10.99 -49.28
C GLU A 363 -12.12 -12.51 -49.49
N ARG A 364 -12.47 -13.21 -48.40
CA ARG A 364 -12.76 -14.66 -48.38
C ARG A 364 -13.70 -15.02 -47.21
N PRO A 365 -14.39 -16.17 -47.23
CA PRO A 365 -15.37 -16.52 -46.19
C PRO A 365 -14.74 -16.85 -44.82
N GLU A 366 -13.53 -17.42 -44.80
CA GLU A 366 -12.78 -17.73 -43.58
C GLU A 366 -11.26 -17.69 -43.82
N ILE A 367 -10.52 -17.36 -42.76
CA ILE A 367 -9.05 -17.31 -42.78
C ILE A 367 -8.47 -17.89 -41.48
N ASP A 368 -7.46 -18.76 -41.62
CA ASP A 368 -6.52 -19.15 -40.56
C ASP A 368 -5.15 -18.60 -41.00
N LEU A 369 -4.60 -17.65 -40.25
CA LEU A 369 -3.40 -16.92 -40.67
C LEU A 369 -2.17 -17.85 -40.67
N PRO A 370 -1.48 -18.01 -41.81
CA PRO A 370 -0.32 -18.90 -41.91
C PRO A 370 1.01 -18.24 -41.48
N PHE A 371 1.00 -16.93 -41.23
CA PHE A 371 2.14 -16.13 -40.79
C PHE A 371 1.64 -14.85 -40.08
N SER A 372 2.52 -14.17 -39.37
CA SER A 372 2.18 -12.96 -38.60
C SER A 372 1.96 -11.74 -39.51
N THR A 373 1.15 -10.78 -39.06
CA THR A 373 0.84 -9.56 -39.83
C THR A 373 1.10 -8.32 -39.01
N TYR A 374 1.82 -7.34 -39.56
CA TYR A 374 2.10 -6.05 -38.93
C TYR A 374 1.47 -4.93 -39.74
N VAL A 375 0.38 -4.39 -39.23
CA VAL A 375 -0.39 -3.30 -39.82
C VAL A 375 0.00 -2.01 -39.11
N TYR A 376 0.68 -1.12 -39.81
CA TYR A 376 1.11 0.18 -39.28
C TYR A 376 0.00 1.23 -39.44
N HIS A 377 0.24 2.44 -38.93
CA HIS A 377 -0.69 3.57 -39.10
C HIS A 377 -1.07 3.74 -40.58
N ASP A 378 -2.38 3.89 -40.82
CA ASP A 378 -2.99 4.04 -42.14
C ASP A 378 -2.78 2.88 -43.14
N GLY A 379 -2.16 1.77 -42.69
CA GLY A 379 -2.17 0.51 -43.41
C GLY A 379 -3.52 -0.19 -43.31
N HIS A 380 -3.89 -0.92 -44.36
CA HIS A 380 -5.17 -1.61 -44.47
C HIS A 380 -4.96 -3.12 -44.66
N LEU A 381 -5.47 -3.91 -43.71
CA LEU A 381 -5.49 -5.37 -43.79
C LEU A 381 -6.94 -5.86 -43.86
N GLY A 382 -7.33 -6.34 -45.04
CA GLY A 382 -8.53 -7.13 -45.24
C GLY A 382 -8.33 -8.55 -44.74
N LEU A 383 -9.30 -9.08 -44.00
CA LEU A 383 -9.31 -10.45 -43.49
C LEU A 383 -10.58 -11.17 -43.98
N ALA A 384 -11.17 -12.01 -43.14
CA ALA A 384 -12.41 -12.72 -43.43
C ALA A 384 -13.42 -12.52 -42.30
N PRO A 385 -14.74 -12.64 -42.58
CA PRO A 385 -15.78 -12.59 -41.56
C PRO A 385 -15.56 -13.58 -40.42
N LYS A 386 -14.90 -14.71 -40.70
CA LYS A 386 -14.43 -15.66 -39.70
C LYS A 386 -12.90 -15.72 -39.74
N THR A 387 -12.25 -15.10 -38.77
CA THR A 387 -10.80 -15.03 -38.66
C THR A 387 -10.31 -15.82 -37.46
N VAL A 388 -9.34 -16.71 -37.73
CA VAL A 388 -8.65 -17.51 -36.72
C VAL A 388 -7.17 -17.10 -36.69
N VAL A 389 -6.67 -16.85 -35.48
CA VAL A 389 -5.27 -16.53 -35.21
C VAL A 389 -4.69 -17.65 -34.35
N HIS A 390 -3.79 -18.44 -34.94
CA HIS A 390 -3.19 -19.62 -34.32
C HIS A 390 -1.67 -19.57 -34.49
N GLY A 391 -0.95 -19.50 -33.37
CA GLY A 391 0.52 -19.57 -33.34
C GLY A 391 1.23 -18.43 -34.08
N VAL A 392 0.50 -17.36 -34.42
CA VAL A 392 0.96 -16.16 -35.10
C VAL A 392 0.41 -14.93 -34.40
N GLU A 393 0.92 -13.75 -34.75
CA GLU A 393 0.46 -12.48 -34.19
C GLU A 393 -0.07 -11.50 -35.24
N ILE A 394 -1.10 -10.75 -34.87
CA ILE A 394 -1.54 -9.54 -35.58
C ILE A 394 -1.09 -8.35 -34.74
N PHE A 395 -0.21 -7.51 -35.27
CA PHE A 395 0.05 -6.19 -34.71
C PHE A 395 -0.76 -5.16 -35.50
N ASN A 396 -1.65 -4.41 -34.83
CA ASN A 396 -2.54 -3.47 -35.52
C ASN A 396 -2.50 -2.06 -34.94
N ALA A 397 -1.89 -1.14 -35.68
CA ALA A 397 -1.99 0.32 -35.53
C ALA A 397 -2.80 0.98 -36.68
N GLY A 398 -3.29 0.18 -37.63
CA GLY A 398 -4.04 0.61 -38.82
C GLY A 398 -5.48 0.09 -38.86
N LEU A 399 -5.97 -0.23 -40.05
CA LEU A 399 -7.34 -0.66 -40.31
C LEU A 399 -7.44 -2.17 -40.53
N LEU A 400 -8.28 -2.84 -39.74
CA LEU A 400 -8.73 -4.21 -39.98
C LEU A 400 -10.12 -4.22 -40.61
N SER A 401 -10.29 -4.82 -41.78
CA SER A 401 -11.58 -4.90 -42.47
C SER A 401 -12.06 -6.33 -42.69
N HIS A 402 -13.35 -6.44 -43.04
CA HIS A 402 -14.07 -7.71 -43.27
C HIS A 402 -14.20 -8.66 -42.09
N ILE A 403 -13.58 -8.37 -40.94
CA ILE A 403 -13.64 -9.20 -39.75
C ILE A 403 -14.95 -8.99 -38.98
N VAL A 404 -15.62 -10.11 -38.66
CA VAL A 404 -16.86 -10.12 -37.87
C VAL A 404 -16.67 -10.97 -36.61
N ASN A 405 -16.08 -12.16 -36.76
CA ASN A 405 -15.80 -13.09 -35.68
C ASN A 405 -14.29 -13.35 -35.60
N LEU A 406 -13.74 -13.20 -34.40
CA LEU A 406 -12.33 -13.41 -34.10
C LEU A 406 -12.15 -14.57 -33.12
N THR A 407 -11.28 -15.52 -33.43
CA THR A 407 -10.87 -16.59 -32.52
C THR A 407 -9.35 -16.64 -32.44
N LEU A 408 -8.80 -16.41 -31.25
CA LEU A 408 -7.40 -16.63 -30.95
C LEU A 408 -7.26 -17.93 -30.15
N HIS A 409 -6.39 -18.83 -30.60
CA HIS A 409 -6.07 -20.05 -29.86
C HIS A 409 -4.63 -20.50 -30.07
N HIS A 410 -4.17 -21.43 -29.23
CA HIS A 410 -2.87 -22.08 -29.35
C HIS A 410 -1.73 -21.06 -29.50
N GLY A 411 -1.70 -20.07 -28.61
CA GLY A 411 -0.70 -19.00 -28.62
C GLY A 411 -0.86 -17.98 -29.75
N GLY A 412 -2.05 -17.80 -30.33
CA GLY A 412 -2.33 -16.65 -31.19
C GLY A 412 -2.37 -15.32 -30.42
N PHE A 413 -1.85 -14.25 -31.02
CA PHE A 413 -1.76 -12.92 -30.40
C PHE A 413 -2.42 -11.83 -31.26
N LEU A 414 -3.11 -10.88 -30.63
CA LEU A 414 -3.55 -9.63 -31.26
C LEU A 414 -3.07 -8.45 -30.43
N TRP A 415 -2.29 -7.56 -31.03
CA TRP A 415 -1.92 -6.28 -30.45
C TRP A 415 -2.82 -5.18 -31.02
N THR A 416 -3.66 -4.59 -30.17
CA THR A 416 -4.48 -3.44 -30.51
C THR A 416 -3.77 -2.17 -30.07
N GLN A 417 -3.12 -1.50 -31.01
CA GLN A 417 -2.27 -0.34 -30.73
C GLN A 417 -3.01 0.98 -30.90
N HIS A 418 -2.40 2.07 -30.44
CA HIS A 418 -2.82 3.42 -30.79
C HIS A 418 -2.97 3.57 -32.32
N GLY A 419 -4.05 4.19 -32.77
CA GLY A 419 -4.43 4.38 -34.17
C GLY A 419 -5.23 3.21 -34.77
N GLY A 420 -5.05 2.01 -34.23
CA GLY A 420 -5.66 0.80 -34.77
C GLY A 420 -7.18 0.75 -34.58
N ARG A 421 -7.91 0.21 -35.58
CA ARG A 421 -9.38 0.15 -35.59
C ARG A 421 -9.91 -0.94 -36.52
N THR A 422 -11.18 -1.30 -36.34
CA THR A 422 -11.94 -2.07 -37.34
C THR A 422 -12.68 -1.15 -38.30
N GLU A 423 -13.07 -1.68 -39.46
CA GLU A 423 -13.87 -0.97 -40.46
C GLU A 423 -15.14 -0.32 -39.87
N GLY A 424 -15.40 0.93 -40.28
CA GLY A 424 -16.54 1.72 -39.84
C GLY A 424 -16.44 2.31 -38.42
N GLN A 425 -15.37 2.02 -37.68
CA GLN A 425 -15.14 2.55 -36.34
C GLN A 425 -14.12 3.70 -36.35
N PRO A 426 -14.18 4.63 -35.37
CA PRO A 426 -13.11 5.61 -35.17
C PRO A 426 -11.80 4.93 -34.72
N PRO A 427 -10.65 5.65 -34.75
CA PRO A 427 -9.40 5.15 -34.19
C PRO A 427 -9.57 4.59 -32.76
N HIS A 428 -8.80 3.55 -32.41
CA HIS A 428 -8.81 2.85 -31.11
C HIS A 428 -10.07 2.02 -30.81
N HIS A 429 -11.01 1.92 -31.75
CA HIS A 429 -12.26 1.19 -31.57
C HIS A 429 -12.28 -0.08 -32.43
N TYR A 430 -12.55 -1.20 -31.76
CA TYR A 430 -12.60 -2.53 -32.35
C TYR A 430 -13.99 -3.12 -32.19
N ALA A 431 -14.69 -3.28 -33.30
CA ALA A 431 -16.03 -3.84 -33.35
C ALA A 431 -16.00 -5.27 -33.89
N PHE A 432 -16.58 -6.21 -33.15
CA PHE A 432 -16.74 -7.60 -33.55
C PHE A 432 -18.13 -8.09 -33.17
N GLN A 433 -18.64 -9.11 -33.85
CA GLN A 433 -19.80 -9.83 -33.33
C GLN A 433 -19.37 -10.73 -32.18
N THR A 434 -18.40 -11.62 -32.42
CA THR A 434 -17.86 -12.50 -31.38
C THR A 434 -16.33 -12.47 -31.32
N VAL A 435 -15.79 -12.48 -30.10
CA VAL A 435 -14.35 -12.64 -29.83
C VAL A 435 -14.16 -13.84 -28.89
N ARG A 436 -13.27 -14.77 -29.23
CA ARG A 436 -12.88 -15.90 -28.37
C ARG A 436 -11.36 -15.92 -28.17
N ILE A 437 -10.92 -16.02 -26.91
CA ILE A 437 -9.52 -16.09 -26.51
C ILE A 437 -9.33 -17.37 -25.68
N GLN A 438 -8.52 -18.31 -26.15
CA GLN A 438 -8.35 -19.62 -25.51
C GLN A 438 -6.90 -20.14 -25.63
N ASP A 439 -6.54 -21.20 -24.91
CA ASP A 439 -5.30 -21.97 -25.12
C ASP A 439 -4.00 -21.12 -25.13
N GLY A 440 -3.84 -20.23 -24.14
CA GLY A 440 -2.64 -19.39 -24.02
C GLY A 440 -2.60 -18.18 -24.97
N SER A 441 -3.68 -17.91 -25.69
CA SER A 441 -3.78 -16.73 -26.55
C SER A 441 -3.97 -15.43 -25.77
N THR A 442 -3.54 -14.32 -26.38
CA THR A 442 -3.60 -13.01 -25.73
C THR A 442 -4.06 -11.92 -26.70
N ILE A 443 -4.97 -11.08 -26.23
CA ILE A 443 -5.22 -9.76 -26.81
C ILE A 443 -4.52 -8.72 -25.93
N ASN A 444 -3.54 -8.02 -26.51
CA ASN A 444 -2.78 -6.97 -25.86
C ASN A 444 -3.25 -5.57 -26.31
N SER A 445 -3.81 -4.83 -25.37
CA SER A 445 -4.35 -3.48 -25.51
C SER A 445 -3.65 -2.50 -24.57
N THR A 446 -2.37 -2.71 -24.28
CA THR A 446 -1.54 -1.77 -23.52
C THR A 446 -1.40 -0.46 -24.29
N THR A 447 -1.77 0.64 -23.63
CA THR A 447 -1.61 2.01 -24.14
C THR A 447 -0.81 2.83 -23.14
N ASP A 448 -0.22 3.93 -23.59
CA ASP A 448 0.39 4.90 -22.69
C ASP A 448 -0.69 5.54 -21.77
N PRO A 449 -0.52 5.53 -20.44
CA PRO A 449 -1.50 6.08 -19.50
C PRO A 449 -1.50 7.63 -19.43
N ILE A 450 -0.65 8.31 -20.19
CA ILE A 450 -0.59 9.77 -20.32
C ILE A 450 -1.21 10.20 -21.64
N ASP A 451 -0.62 9.78 -22.77
CA ASP A 451 -0.86 10.43 -24.07
C ASP A 451 -1.81 9.64 -24.99
N GLU A 452 -2.19 8.42 -24.62
CA GLU A 452 -3.05 7.58 -25.46
C GLU A 452 -4.46 7.40 -24.87
N PRO A 453 -5.53 7.44 -25.69
CA PRO A 453 -6.91 7.49 -25.18
C PRO A 453 -7.42 6.18 -24.55
N GLY A 454 -6.70 5.06 -24.75
CA GLY A 454 -7.14 3.71 -24.43
C GLY A 454 -7.87 3.01 -25.57
N ILE A 455 -8.22 1.74 -25.38
CA ILE A 455 -8.85 0.87 -26.40
C ILE A 455 -10.31 0.59 -26.04
N THR A 456 -11.18 0.70 -27.04
CA THR A 456 -12.62 0.39 -26.90
C THR A 456 -12.98 -0.84 -27.71
N PHE A 457 -13.57 -1.85 -27.06
CA PHE A 457 -14.19 -2.99 -27.71
C PHE A 457 -15.72 -2.84 -27.76
N ILE A 458 -16.30 -3.08 -28.93
CA ILE A 458 -17.75 -3.10 -29.16
C ILE A 458 -18.11 -4.50 -29.65
N THR A 459 -18.82 -5.30 -28.84
CA THR A 459 -19.06 -6.71 -29.16
C THR A 459 -20.50 -7.16 -28.90
N GLU A 460 -20.99 -8.21 -29.57
CA GLU A 460 -22.16 -8.94 -29.08
C GLU A 460 -21.74 -9.92 -27.98
N SER A 461 -20.62 -10.63 -28.17
CA SER A 461 -20.11 -11.52 -27.12
C SER A 461 -18.60 -11.64 -27.12
N ILE A 462 -18.01 -11.69 -25.93
CA ILE A 462 -16.60 -12.04 -25.74
C ILE A 462 -16.45 -13.21 -24.76
N TYR A 463 -15.60 -14.16 -25.13
CA TYR A 463 -15.29 -15.35 -24.35
C TYR A 463 -13.79 -15.37 -24.07
N ILE A 464 -13.43 -15.25 -22.79
CA ILE A 464 -12.08 -15.38 -22.28
C ILE A 464 -12.01 -16.74 -21.58
N GLU A 465 -11.59 -17.75 -22.32
CA GLU A 465 -11.63 -19.14 -21.88
C GLU A 465 -10.34 -19.51 -21.12
N GLY A 466 -10.23 -20.74 -20.63
CA GLY A 466 -9.07 -21.20 -19.87
C GLY A 466 -7.73 -20.94 -20.57
N GLY A 467 -6.85 -20.17 -19.93
CA GLY A 467 -5.55 -19.74 -20.46
C GLY A 467 -5.60 -18.55 -21.42
N GLY A 468 -6.79 -18.04 -21.77
CA GLY A 468 -6.95 -16.83 -22.56
C GLY A 468 -6.75 -15.57 -21.70
N ILE A 469 -6.07 -14.57 -22.27
CA ILE A 469 -5.79 -13.30 -21.59
C ILE A 469 -6.23 -12.12 -22.46
N LEU A 470 -7.02 -11.21 -21.90
CA LEU A 470 -7.21 -9.87 -22.44
C LEU A 470 -6.59 -8.90 -21.44
N HIS A 471 -5.54 -8.19 -21.84
CA HIS A 471 -4.91 -7.21 -20.97
C HIS A 471 -4.71 -5.85 -21.62
N GLY A 472 -4.89 -4.78 -20.87
CA GLY A 472 -4.77 -3.42 -21.38
C GLY A 472 -4.78 -2.35 -20.31
N THR A 473 -4.17 -1.21 -20.63
CA THR A 473 -3.97 -0.09 -19.69
C THR A 473 -5.28 0.61 -19.36
N LYS A 474 -6.02 1.03 -20.41
CA LYS A 474 -7.36 1.62 -20.34
C LYS A 474 -8.28 0.89 -21.30
N LEU A 475 -9.14 0.05 -20.74
CA LEU A 475 -10.06 -0.79 -21.49
C LEU A 475 -11.50 -0.32 -21.29
N THR A 476 -12.18 -0.03 -22.38
CA THR A 476 -13.64 0.16 -22.40
C THR A 476 -14.28 -0.97 -23.18
N MET A 477 -15.23 -1.69 -22.59
CA MET A 477 -15.98 -2.73 -23.28
C MET A 477 -17.46 -2.43 -23.27
N ILE A 478 -18.04 -2.31 -24.46
CA ILE A 478 -19.47 -2.20 -24.70
C ILE A 478 -19.89 -3.53 -25.30
N SER A 479 -20.57 -4.37 -24.54
CA SER A 479 -20.92 -5.72 -24.98
C SER A 479 -22.35 -6.12 -24.60
N GLU A 480 -22.94 -7.07 -25.32
CA GLU A 480 -24.17 -7.72 -24.84
C GLU A 480 -23.82 -8.76 -23.76
N ASN A 481 -22.82 -9.61 -24.01
CA ASN A 481 -22.42 -10.67 -23.08
C ASN A 481 -20.89 -10.81 -22.94
N ILE A 482 -20.41 -10.96 -21.70
CA ILE A 482 -19.00 -11.29 -21.41
C ILE A 482 -18.95 -12.59 -20.60
N THR A 483 -18.12 -13.53 -21.03
CA THR A 483 -17.82 -14.75 -20.27
C THR A 483 -16.32 -14.84 -20.02
N ILE A 484 -15.92 -14.94 -18.75
CA ILE A 484 -14.55 -15.20 -18.29
C ILE A 484 -14.57 -16.55 -17.59
N ASP A 485 -14.15 -17.61 -18.27
CA ASP A 485 -14.15 -18.97 -17.71
C ASP A 485 -13.01 -19.13 -16.69
N ALA A 486 -13.06 -20.24 -15.93
CA ALA A 486 -11.99 -20.61 -15.02
C ALA A 486 -10.62 -20.68 -15.75
N GLY A 487 -9.65 -19.92 -15.25
CA GLY A 487 -8.32 -19.77 -15.84
C GLY A 487 -8.22 -18.75 -16.97
N GLY A 488 -9.33 -18.11 -17.37
CA GLY A 488 -9.34 -16.92 -18.22
C GLY A 488 -9.11 -15.65 -17.39
N SER A 489 -8.50 -14.64 -18.01
CA SER A 489 -8.14 -13.39 -17.32
C SER A 489 -8.44 -12.15 -18.15
N LEU A 490 -9.18 -11.21 -17.56
CA LEU A 490 -9.32 -9.83 -18.04
C LEU A 490 -8.58 -8.90 -17.07
N THR A 491 -7.43 -8.35 -17.47
CA THR A 491 -6.49 -7.72 -16.53
C THR A 491 -5.95 -6.37 -16.99
N ALA A 492 -5.78 -5.46 -16.04
CA ALA A 492 -5.08 -4.19 -16.20
C ALA A 492 -3.99 -4.03 -15.12
N GLU A 493 -3.43 -5.14 -14.63
CA GLU A 493 -2.50 -5.16 -13.50
C GLU A 493 -1.17 -4.46 -13.80
N GLY A 494 -0.78 -3.51 -12.94
CA GLY A 494 0.50 -2.81 -13.07
C GLY A 494 0.65 -1.95 -14.33
N LEU A 495 -0.43 -1.71 -15.08
CA LEU A 495 -0.43 -0.98 -16.35
C LEU A 495 -0.78 0.51 -16.21
N GLY A 496 -1.01 1.01 -15.00
CA GLY A 496 -1.27 2.42 -14.71
C GLY A 496 0.00 3.28 -14.70
N TYR A 497 0.03 4.31 -13.86
CA TYR A 497 1.16 5.23 -13.84
C TYR A 497 2.46 4.58 -13.33
N THR A 498 3.60 4.94 -13.91
CA THR A 498 4.93 4.48 -13.50
C THR A 498 5.65 5.55 -12.67
N GLY A 499 6.79 5.19 -12.06
CA GLY A 499 7.61 6.15 -11.32
C GLY A 499 8.20 7.29 -12.18
N HIS A 500 8.25 7.11 -13.50
CA HIS A 500 8.69 8.11 -14.48
C HIS A 500 7.63 9.16 -14.80
N HIS A 501 6.35 8.82 -14.61
CA HIS A 501 5.27 9.75 -14.85
C HIS A 501 5.23 10.76 -13.69
N SER A 502 5.19 12.05 -14.01
CA SER A 502 5.11 13.12 -13.02
C SER A 502 4.20 14.22 -13.50
N ASN A 503 3.35 14.72 -12.61
CA ASN A 503 2.41 15.80 -12.90
C ASN A 503 3.13 17.05 -13.41
N ASP A 504 4.32 17.36 -12.88
CA ASP A 504 5.10 18.55 -13.27
C ASP A 504 5.53 18.56 -14.75
N THR A 505 5.73 17.40 -15.36
CA THR A 505 6.25 17.29 -16.73
C THR A 505 5.25 16.73 -17.72
N HIS A 506 4.21 16.02 -17.23
CA HIS A 506 3.23 15.34 -18.08
C HIS A 506 1.78 15.75 -17.76
N GLY A 507 1.54 16.54 -16.72
CA GLY A 507 0.19 16.88 -16.26
C GLY A 507 -0.61 17.71 -17.27
N GLU A 508 0.04 18.65 -17.98
CA GLU A 508 -0.64 19.43 -19.04
C GLU A 508 -0.85 18.63 -20.34
N ASP A 509 -0.03 17.60 -20.58
CA ASP A 509 -0.08 16.78 -21.79
C ASP A 509 -1.01 15.56 -21.63
N SER A 510 -1.28 15.14 -20.39
CA SER A 510 -2.12 13.98 -20.06
C SER A 510 -3.56 14.13 -20.55
N LEU A 511 -4.01 13.17 -21.36
CA LEU A 511 -5.39 13.05 -21.82
C LEU A 511 -6.38 12.67 -20.70
N HIS A 512 -5.87 12.22 -19.55
CA HIS A 512 -6.66 11.61 -18.48
C HIS A 512 -6.68 12.44 -17.18
N GLY A 513 -6.18 13.67 -17.22
CA GLY A 513 -6.11 14.57 -16.06
C GLY A 513 -4.82 14.44 -15.27
N GLU A 514 -4.87 14.80 -13.99
CA GLU A 514 -3.68 14.85 -13.13
C GLU A 514 -2.99 13.49 -12.98
N VAL A 515 -1.67 13.51 -13.09
CA VAL A 515 -0.83 12.30 -13.18
C VAL A 515 -0.24 11.96 -11.82
N ASN A 516 -0.32 10.69 -11.41
CA ASN A 516 0.33 10.19 -10.19
C ASN A 516 -0.08 10.93 -8.89
N LEU A 517 -1.38 11.25 -8.73
CA LEU A 517 -1.92 11.98 -7.58
C LEU A 517 -1.58 11.35 -6.22
N GLY A 518 -1.56 10.03 -6.14
CA GLY A 518 -1.27 9.28 -4.92
C GLY A 518 0.20 8.90 -4.81
N LYS A 519 1.10 9.44 -5.63
CA LYS A 519 2.54 9.15 -5.51
C LYS A 519 3.08 9.81 -4.23
N PRO A 520 3.71 9.06 -3.31
CA PRO A 520 4.24 9.62 -2.08
C PRO A 520 5.39 10.59 -2.37
N HIS A 521 5.55 11.58 -1.49
CA HIS A 521 6.63 12.56 -1.61
C HIS A 521 8.00 11.86 -1.63
N PRO A 522 8.93 12.24 -2.53
CA PRO A 522 10.23 11.59 -2.63
C PRO A 522 11.03 11.77 -1.34
N VAL A 523 11.35 10.67 -0.67
CA VAL A 523 12.34 10.60 0.40
C VAL A 523 13.35 9.51 0.03
N TYR A 524 14.64 9.85 0.03
CA TYR A 524 15.69 8.96 -0.45
C TYR A 524 15.74 7.64 0.31
N GLY A 525 15.49 6.54 -0.40
CA GLY A 525 15.82 5.19 0.03
C GLY A 525 14.76 4.43 0.82
N LEU A 526 13.57 5.00 1.03
CA LEU A 526 12.52 4.45 1.90
C LEU A 526 11.12 4.82 1.36
N GLY A 527 10.79 4.31 0.18
CA GLY A 527 9.59 4.63 -0.58
C GLY A 527 8.30 4.22 0.13
N GLY A 528 7.38 5.18 0.29
CA GLY A 528 5.99 4.91 0.67
C GLY A 528 5.23 4.17 -0.43
N GLY A 529 4.09 3.58 -0.10
CA GLY A 529 3.19 3.00 -1.09
C GLY A 529 2.42 4.07 -1.86
N GLY A 530 2.05 3.79 -3.11
CA GLY A 530 1.12 4.62 -3.86
C GLY A 530 -0.27 4.62 -3.20
N GLY A 531 -0.99 5.74 -3.26
CA GLY A 531 -2.40 5.84 -2.85
C GLY A 531 -3.35 5.80 -4.04
N HIS A 532 -4.58 5.35 -3.84
CA HIS A 532 -5.76 5.42 -4.74
C HIS A 532 -6.88 4.70 -3.99
N GLY A 533 -8.08 5.26 -3.80
CA GLY A 533 -9.10 4.63 -2.93
C GLY A 533 -8.76 4.68 -1.43
N GLY A 534 -7.68 4.01 -1.04
CA GLY A 534 -7.02 4.15 0.27
C GLY A 534 -5.69 4.91 0.19
N SER A 535 -5.14 5.23 1.37
CA SER A 535 -3.77 5.71 1.54
C SER A 535 -2.78 4.55 1.37
N GLY A 536 -1.67 4.79 0.69
CA GLY A 536 -0.53 3.86 0.68
C GLY A 536 0.12 3.77 2.05
N GLY A 537 0.90 2.73 2.28
CA GLY A 537 1.64 2.57 3.53
C GLY A 537 2.80 3.56 3.63
N ARG A 538 3.16 3.91 4.87
CA ARG A 538 4.34 4.70 5.20
C ARG A 538 5.63 3.86 5.20
N GLY A 539 6.68 4.34 4.55
CA GLY A 539 8.04 3.79 4.70
C GLY A 539 8.77 4.32 5.95
N PRO A 540 9.89 3.73 6.40
CA PRO A 540 10.53 4.07 7.69
C PRO A 540 10.86 5.55 7.92
N ASN A 541 11.03 6.34 6.85
CA ASN A 541 11.15 7.80 6.88
C ASN A 541 10.37 8.48 5.73
N GLY A 542 9.51 7.72 5.03
CA GLY A 542 8.72 8.19 3.90
C GLY A 542 7.35 8.72 4.34
N LYS A 543 6.69 9.46 3.45
CA LYS A 543 5.27 9.82 3.55
C LYS A 543 4.41 8.77 2.85
N ALA A 544 3.17 8.60 3.27
CA ALA A 544 2.18 7.78 2.59
C ALA A 544 1.72 8.45 1.28
N GLY A 545 1.38 7.65 0.27
CA GLY A 545 0.67 8.13 -0.91
C GLY A 545 -0.80 8.35 -0.58
N PHE A 546 -1.38 9.50 -0.93
CA PHE A 546 -2.76 9.80 -0.53
C PHE A 546 -3.81 9.19 -1.46
N ALA A 547 -4.99 8.95 -0.90
CA ALA A 547 -6.13 8.45 -1.65
C ALA A 547 -6.67 9.50 -2.63
N TYR A 548 -7.18 9.05 -3.77
CA TYR A 548 -7.95 9.85 -4.72
C TYR A 548 -9.03 8.97 -5.40
N GLY A 549 -9.82 9.57 -6.29
CA GLY A 549 -10.85 8.89 -7.09
C GLY A 549 -12.25 8.91 -6.50
N ASP A 550 -13.22 8.49 -7.31
CA ASP A 550 -14.64 8.43 -6.94
C ASP A 550 -15.06 6.99 -6.60
N LEU A 551 -15.69 6.81 -5.43
CA LEU A 551 -16.33 5.58 -4.97
C LEU A 551 -17.42 5.06 -5.92
N TYR A 552 -18.26 5.94 -6.47
CA TYR A 552 -19.44 5.56 -7.25
C TYR A 552 -19.12 5.35 -8.73
N GLU A 553 -18.21 6.16 -9.28
CA GLU A 553 -17.83 6.13 -10.70
C GLU A 553 -16.29 6.14 -10.84
N PRO A 554 -15.61 5.01 -10.62
CA PRO A 554 -14.15 4.98 -10.61
C PRO A 554 -13.60 4.96 -12.05
N PHE A 555 -12.92 6.04 -12.46
CA PHE A 555 -12.38 6.22 -13.83
C PHE A 555 -10.88 6.55 -13.90
N LEU A 556 -10.17 6.53 -12.77
CA LEU A 556 -8.76 6.93 -12.69
C LEU A 556 -7.81 5.73 -12.60
N PHE A 557 -6.61 5.90 -13.16
CA PHE A 557 -5.53 4.93 -13.00
C PHE A 557 -4.98 4.92 -11.57
N GLY A 558 -4.34 3.82 -11.18
CA GLY A 558 -3.51 3.73 -9.98
C GLY A 558 -2.20 4.52 -10.14
N SER A 559 -1.62 4.92 -9.01
CA SER A 559 -0.37 5.67 -8.91
C SER A 559 0.81 4.76 -8.61
N ALA A 560 1.99 5.18 -9.02
CA ALA A 560 3.23 4.48 -8.70
C ALA A 560 3.63 4.62 -7.23
N GLY A 561 4.34 3.61 -6.72
CA GLY A 561 4.97 3.65 -5.40
C GLY A 561 6.20 4.56 -5.35
N GLY A 562 6.64 4.87 -4.12
CA GLY A 562 7.80 5.69 -3.84
C GLY A 562 9.12 5.04 -4.24
N HIS A 563 10.13 5.86 -4.54
CA HIS A 563 11.45 5.41 -4.97
C HIS A 563 12.21 4.69 -3.85
N GLY A 564 12.93 3.62 -4.22
CA GLY A 564 13.84 2.90 -3.34
C GLY A 564 15.25 3.47 -3.32
N LEU A 565 16.21 2.67 -2.85
CA LEU A 565 17.63 3.01 -2.87
C LEU A 565 18.12 3.25 -4.30
N ASN A 566 19.12 4.12 -4.45
CA ASN A 566 19.70 4.50 -5.75
C ASN A 566 18.68 5.08 -6.77
N ASN A 567 17.58 5.66 -6.29
CA ASN A 567 16.52 6.24 -7.12
C ASN A 567 15.81 5.22 -8.04
N GLN A 568 15.83 3.93 -7.65
CA GLN A 568 15.07 2.90 -8.34
C GLN A 568 13.56 3.12 -8.13
N HIS A 569 12.77 2.85 -9.16
CA HIS A 569 11.33 3.11 -9.15
C HIS A 569 10.58 2.15 -8.21
N GLY A 570 9.49 2.64 -7.62
CA GLY A 570 8.51 1.79 -6.94
C GLY A 570 7.65 1.02 -7.93
N GLY A 571 6.76 0.19 -7.38
CA GLY A 571 5.78 -0.57 -8.17
C GLY A 571 4.89 0.37 -9.01
N THR A 572 4.45 -0.11 -10.17
CA THR A 572 3.57 0.65 -11.07
C THR A 572 2.13 0.65 -10.58
N GLY A 573 1.35 1.67 -10.90
CA GLY A 573 -0.07 1.72 -10.59
C GLY A 573 -0.88 0.69 -11.41
N GLY A 574 -2.09 0.35 -10.96
CA GLY A 574 -3.04 -0.46 -11.75
C GLY A 574 -3.74 0.36 -12.85
N GLY A 575 -4.19 -0.31 -13.91
CA GLY A 575 -4.90 0.30 -15.03
C GLY A 575 -6.39 0.54 -14.76
N TYR A 576 -7.16 0.84 -15.80
CA TYR A 576 -8.59 1.14 -15.71
C TYR A 576 -9.39 0.25 -16.65
N ILE A 577 -10.44 -0.38 -16.12
CA ILE A 577 -11.37 -1.22 -16.87
C ILE A 577 -12.80 -0.70 -16.66
N TRP A 578 -13.47 -0.33 -17.75
CA TRP A 578 -14.89 -0.01 -17.77
C TRP A 578 -15.67 -0.98 -18.64
N LEU A 579 -16.69 -1.60 -18.05
CA LEU A 579 -17.53 -2.61 -18.66
C LEU A 579 -18.98 -2.11 -18.64
N ASN A 580 -19.55 -1.91 -19.83
CA ASN A 580 -20.94 -1.57 -20.01
C ASN A 580 -21.64 -2.71 -20.78
N ILE A 581 -22.26 -3.61 -20.01
CA ILE A 581 -22.80 -4.88 -20.50
C ILE A 581 -24.32 -4.79 -20.52
N SER A 582 -24.96 -4.99 -21.67
CA SER A 582 -26.42 -4.81 -21.75
C SER A 582 -27.22 -6.00 -21.22
N ASP A 583 -26.63 -7.20 -21.16
CA ASP A 583 -27.27 -8.40 -20.62
C ASP A 583 -26.39 -9.02 -19.51
N THR A 584 -25.63 -10.06 -19.80
CA THR A 584 -25.02 -10.90 -18.77
C THR A 584 -23.49 -10.83 -18.76
N ILE A 585 -22.90 -10.69 -17.58
CA ILE A 585 -21.48 -10.95 -17.33
C ILE A 585 -21.33 -12.21 -16.45
N HIS A 586 -20.64 -13.23 -16.97
CA HIS A 586 -20.32 -14.48 -16.29
C HIS A 586 -18.83 -14.51 -15.96
N ILE A 587 -18.46 -14.53 -14.68
CA ILE A 587 -17.06 -14.53 -14.23
C ILE A 587 -16.81 -15.76 -13.35
N ASP A 588 -16.12 -16.75 -13.91
CA ASP A 588 -15.53 -17.90 -13.20
C ASP A 588 -14.00 -17.78 -13.08
N GLY A 589 -13.37 -16.95 -13.93
CA GLY A 589 -11.96 -16.58 -13.86
C GLY A 589 -11.71 -15.28 -13.07
N GLU A 590 -10.78 -14.46 -13.55
CA GLU A 590 -10.33 -13.24 -12.87
C GLU A 590 -10.58 -11.97 -13.70
N LEU A 591 -11.08 -10.93 -13.05
CA LEU A 591 -11.13 -9.54 -13.55
C LEU A 591 -10.33 -8.64 -12.60
N THR A 592 -9.19 -8.11 -13.05
CA THR A 592 -8.27 -7.42 -12.13
C THR A 592 -7.68 -6.12 -12.65
N ALA A 593 -7.43 -5.17 -11.75
CA ALA A 593 -6.65 -3.96 -11.99
C ALA A 593 -5.73 -3.66 -10.79
N ASN A 594 -5.02 -4.69 -10.33
CA ASN A 594 -4.11 -4.59 -9.17
C ASN A 594 -2.90 -3.67 -9.46
N GLY A 595 -2.33 -3.10 -8.40
CA GLY A 595 -1.06 -2.37 -8.47
C GLY A 595 0.12 -3.33 -8.61
N GLY A 596 1.18 -2.87 -9.28
CA GLY A 596 2.44 -3.60 -9.40
C GLY A 596 3.22 -3.64 -8.09
N TYR A 597 3.86 -4.79 -7.84
CA TYR A 597 4.78 -4.99 -6.72
C TYR A 597 6.04 -4.13 -6.87
N ALA A 598 6.71 -3.89 -5.75
CA ALA A 598 7.98 -3.18 -5.75
C ALA A 598 9.17 -4.11 -6.03
N ASP A 599 9.92 -3.85 -7.09
CA ASP A 599 11.05 -4.72 -7.52
C ASP A 599 12.43 -4.29 -6.98
N ALA A 600 12.51 -3.17 -6.24
CA ALA A 600 13.76 -2.56 -5.83
C ALA A 600 13.86 -2.36 -4.32
N VAL A 601 15.08 -2.47 -3.77
CA VAL A 601 15.30 -2.36 -2.32
C VAL A 601 14.78 -1.02 -1.79
N GLY A 602 13.88 -1.09 -0.80
CA GLY A 602 13.26 0.07 -0.17
C GLY A 602 12.26 0.82 -1.05
N SER A 603 11.87 0.29 -2.21
CA SER A 603 10.82 0.90 -3.04
C SER A 603 9.43 0.43 -2.60
N GLY A 604 8.45 1.34 -2.68
CA GLY A 604 7.07 1.06 -2.26
C GLY A 604 6.25 0.43 -3.38
N GLY A 605 5.20 -0.30 -3.01
CA GLY A 605 4.26 -0.89 -3.97
C GLY A 605 3.36 0.16 -4.64
N GLY A 606 2.94 -0.11 -5.87
CA GLY A 606 2.00 0.77 -6.60
C GLY A 606 0.57 0.58 -6.12
N SER A 607 -0.28 1.61 -6.21
CA SER A 607 -1.69 1.47 -5.89
C SER A 607 -2.46 0.78 -7.00
N ALA A 608 -3.55 0.10 -6.64
CA ALA A 608 -4.45 -0.47 -7.63
C ALA A 608 -5.16 0.61 -8.45
N GLY A 609 -5.71 0.22 -9.58
CA GLY A 609 -6.47 1.08 -10.46
C GLY A 609 -7.98 1.05 -10.21
N SER A 610 -8.76 1.16 -11.28
CA SER A 610 -10.22 1.29 -11.22
C SER A 610 -10.92 0.21 -12.03
N VAL A 611 -11.99 -0.37 -11.47
CA VAL A 611 -12.93 -1.23 -12.20
C VAL A 611 -14.34 -0.65 -12.06
N TRP A 612 -14.96 -0.33 -13.19
CA TRP A 612 -16.34 0.15 -13.25
C TRP A 612 -17.18 -0.78 -14.12
N LEU A 613 -18.21 -1.41 -13.54
CA LEU A 613 -19.03 -2.42 -14.22
C LEU A 613 -20.52 -2.05 -14.14
N HIS A 614 -21.19 -2.12 -15.29
CA HIS A 614 -22.65 -2.05 -15.41
C HIS A 614 -23.15 -3.27 -16.18
N CYS A 615 -24.14 -3.97 -15.65
CA CYS A 615 -24.74 -5.15 -16.28
C CYS A 615 -26.23 -5.32 -15.92
N ASP A 616 -26.98 -6.14 -16.66
CA ASP A 616 -28.28 -6.62 -16.20
C ASP A 616 -28.09 -7.73 -15.16
N THR A 617 -27.35 -8.77 -15.52
CA THR A 617 -27.14 -9.95 -14.68
C THR A 617 -25.65 -10.24 -14.47
N ILE A 618 -25.23 -10.42 -13.22
CA ILE A 618 -23.91 -10.95 -12.86
C ILE A 618 -24.04 -12.38 -12.33
N LYS A 619 -23.16 -13.28 -12.79
CA LYS A 619 -23.11 -14.68 -12.34
C LYS A 619 -21.70 -15.26 -12.36
N GLY A 620 -21.53 -16.43 -11.75
CA GLY A 620 -20.27 -17.17 -11.68
C GLY A 620 -19.72 -17.32 -10.25
N TYR A 621 -18.50 -17.84 -10.11
CA TYR A 621 -17.80 -18.04 -8.83
C TYR A 621 -16.39 -17.44 -8.80
N GLY A 622 -16.05 -16.61 -9.79
CA GLY A 622 -14.74 -16.00 -9.94
C GLY A 622 -14.50 -14.82 -9.00
N ARG A 623 -13.57 -13.94 -9.41
CA ARG A 623 -13.07 -12.85 -8.58
C ARG A 623 -12.90 -11.56 -9.36
N ILE A 624 -13.25 -10.45 -8.71
CA ILE A 624 -12.96 -9.09 -9.16
C ILE A 624 -12.02 -8.43 -8.15
N ALA A 625 -10.88 -7.89 -8.60
CA ALA A 625 -9.85 -7.39 -7.69
C ALA A 625 -9.16 -6.07 -8.12
N VAL A 626 -9.03 -5.16 -7.15
CA VAL A 626 -8.30 -3.90 -7.24
C VAL A 626 -7.40 -3.74 -6.00
N ASN A 627 -6.44 -4.65 -5.81
CA ASN A 627 -5.52 -4.63 -4.67
C ASN A 627 -4.25 -3.82 -4.95
N GLY A 628 -3.72 -3.18 -3.92
CA GLY A 628 -2.41 -2.55 -3.99
C GLY A 628 -1.28 -3.56 -4.11
N GLY A 629 -0.16 -3.15 -4.70
CA GLY A 629 1.05 -3.95 -4.78
C GLY A 629 1.82 -3.96 -3.46
N ASP A 630 2.47 -5.07 -3.15
CA ASP A 630 3.33 -5.20 -1.97
C ASP A 630 4.61 -4.35 -2.10
N GLY A 631 5.09 -3.88 -0.94
CA GLY A 631 6.39 -3.21 -0.84
C GLY A 631 7.56 -4.21 -0.86
N TYR A 632 8.76 -3.73 -1.18
CA TYR A 632 9.92 -4.60 -1.29
C TYR A 632 10.29 -5.24 0.04
N GLU A 633 10.40 -6.57 0.07
CA GLU A 633 10.71 -7.33 1.27
C GLU A 633 12.17 -7.13 1.73
N ASP A 634 12.37 -6.39 2.83
CA ASP A 634 13.68 -6.23 3.48
C ASP A 634 13.52 -5.85 4.96
N ASN A 635 14.43 -6.31 5.82
CA ASN A 635 14.33 -6.04 7.27
C ASN A 635 14.91 -4.67 7.69
N GLN A 636 15.78 -4.07 6.88
CA GLN A 636 16.48 -2.81 7.20
C GLN A 636 15.96 -1.62 6.40
N SER A 637 15.52 -1.85 5.17
CA SER A 637 14.98 -0.88 4.24
C SER A 637 13.75 -1.46 3.53
N PRO A 638 12.69 -1.83 4.28
CA PRO A 638 11.45 -2.31 3.67
C PRO A 638 10.78 -1.23 2.85
N GLY A 639 10.16 -1.65 1.76
CA GLY A 639 9.15 -0.85 1.06
C GLY A 639 7.80 -0.92 1.76
N ALA A 640 7.00 0.14 1.66
CA ALA A 640 5.63 0.13 2.14
C ALA A 640 4.64 -0.37 1.07
N GLY A 641 3.51 -0.94 1.50
CA GLY A 641 2.50 -1.49 0.61
C GLY A 641 1.66 -0.40 -0.08
N GLY A 642 1.33 -0.57 -1.36
CA GLY A 642 0.42 0.32 -2.09
C GLY A 642 -1.03 0.17 -1.66
N ALA A 643 -1.88 1.18 -1.88
CA ALA A 643 -3.29 1.12 -1.52
C ALA A 643 -4.14 0.28 -2.49
N GLY A 644 -5.22 -0.31 -1.98
CA GLY A 644 -6.28 -0.90 -2.81
C GLY A 644 -7.09 0.17 -3.52
N GLY A 645 -7.47 -0.08 -4.77
CA GLY A 645 -8.14 0.88 -5.66
C GLY A 645 -9.66 0.93 -5.52
N ARG A 646 -10.37 1.30 -6.59
CA ARG A 646 -11.82 1.49 -6.54
C ARG A 646 -12.57 0.54 -7.48
N LEU A 647 -13.58 -0.13 -6.96
CA LEU A 647 -14.47 -1.01 -7.71
C LEU A 647 -15.90 -0.52 -7.52
N ALA A 648 -16.61 -0.25 -8.61
CA ALA A 648 -18.04 0.05 -8.59
C ALA A 648 -18.80 -0.86 -9.55
N MET A 649 -19.91 -1.43 -9.08
CA MET A 649 -20.71 -2.38 -9.85
C MET A 649 -22.20 -2.07 -9.76
N TYR A 650 -22.85 -2.00 -10.91
CA TYR A 650 -24.26 -1.69 -11.09
C TYR A 650 -24.94 -2.90 -11.76
N PHE A 651 -25.94 -3.51 -11.10
CA PHE A 651 -26.61 -4.71 -11.62
C PHE A 651 -28.10 -4.77 -11.27
N TYR A 652 -28.90 -5.45 -12.09
CA TYR A 652 -30.32 -5.74 -11.80
C TYR A 652 -30.50 -7.11 -11.13
N LYS A 653 -29.73 -8.12 -11.51
CA LYS A 653 -29.82 -9.48 -10.96
C LYS A 653 -28.44 -9.98 -10.52
N ASN A 654 -28.38 -10.49 -9.29
CA ASN A 654 -27.22 -11.20 -8.78
C ASN A 654 -27.50 -12.70 -8.73
N GLU A 655 -26.88 -13.45 -9.63
CA GLU A 655 -26.89 -14.92 -9.70
C GLU A 655 -25.49 -15.51 -9.41
N THR A 656 -24.64 -14.77 -8.69
CA THR A 656 -23.33 -15.27 -8.26
C THR A 656 -23.47 -16.45 -7.31
N ALA A 657 -22.55 -17.40 -7.40
CA ALA A 657 -22.49 -18.55 -6.52
C ALA A 657 -21.80 -18.20 -5.20
N ASN A 658 -22.01 -19.02 -4.17
CA ASN A 658 -21.27 -18.91 -2.92
C ASN A 658 -19.75 -18.96 -3.20
N GLY A 659 -19.01 -17.95 -2.72
CA GLY A 659 -17.57 -17.85 -2.90
C GLY A 659 -17.12 -16.92 -4.03
N PHE A 660 -18.03 -16.21 -4.70
CA PHE A 660 -17.67 -15.06 -5.53
C PHE A 660 -17.04 -13.96 -4.67
N ASN A 661 -15.88 -13.43 -5.05
CA ASN A 661 -15.12 -12.51 -4.20
C ASN A 661 -14.88 -11.13 -4.86
N TYR A 662 -15.05 -10.08 -4.05
CA TYR A 662 -14.70 -8.71 -4.38
C TYR A 662 -13.54 -8.25 -3.49
N HIS A 663 -12.39 -7.92 -4.07
CA HIS A 663 -11.22 -7.52 -3.29
C HIS A 663 -10.77 -6.10 -3.65
N ALA A 664 -10.56 -5.26 -2.64
CA ALA A 664 -9.92 -3.96 -2.77
C ALA A 664 -8.92 -3.76 -1.62
N ARG A 665 -8.02 -4.71 -1.41
CA ARG A 665 -7.10 -4.71 -0.25
C ARG A 665 -5.88 -3.83 -0.50
N GLY A 666 -5.27 -3.31 0.55
CA GLY A 666 -3.92 -2.77 0.47
C GLY A 666 -2.88 -3.86 0.16
N GLY A 667 -1.70 -3.42 -0.26
CA GLY A 667 -0.50 -4.24 -0.36
C GLY A 667 0.18 -4.38 0.99
N ARG A 668 0.93 -5.46 1.16
CA ARG A 668 1.67 -5.76 2.39
C ARG A 668 2.93 -4.91 2.50
N ALA A 669 3.27 -4.51 3.72
CA ALA A 669 4.58 -3.95 4.04
C ALA A 669 5.70 -4.99 3.85
N GLY A 670 6.83 -4.56 3.31
CA GLY A 670 8.00 -5.43 3.12
C GLY A 670 8.77 -5.79 4.40
N GLY A 671 8.39 -5.23 5.56
CA GLY A 671 9.07 -5.47 6.83
C GLY A 671 8.51 -4.61 7.97
N PRO A 672 8.97 -4.81 9.21
CA PRO A 672 8.38 -4.22 10.42
C PRO A 672 8.60 -2.71 10.59
N LEU A 673 9.41 -2.10 9.71
CA LEU A 673 9.67 -0.66 9.69
C LEU A 673 8.83 0.07 8.62
N ALA A 674 7.99 -0.65 7.89
CA ALA A 674 7.08 -0.09 6.91
C ALA A 674 5.64 -0.47 7.26
N GLU A 675 4.70 0.30 6.75
CA GLU A 675 3.27 0.09 6.97
C GLU A 675 2.58 -0.51 5.74
N ASN A 676 1.48 -1.21 6.00
CA ASN A 676 0.62 -1.77 4.96
C ASN A 676 -0.14 -0.67 4.21
N GLY A 677 -0.54 -0.95 2.99
CA GLY A 677 -1.49 -0.11 2.27
C GLY A 677 -2.88 -0.18 2.89
N GLY A 678 -3.65 0.90 2.74
CA GLY A 678 -5.06 0.92 3.11
C GLY A 678 -5.90 0.20 2.07
N ALA A 679 -7.02 -0.36 2.53
CA ALA A 679 -8.02 -0.88 1.61
C ALA A 679 -8.57 0.25 0.74
N GLY A 680 -8.93 -0.12 -0.48
CA GLY A 680 -9.79 0.66 -1.34
C GLY A 680 -11.26 0.46 -1.02
N THR A 681 -12.10 0.65 -2.02
CA THR A 681 -13.56 0.60 -1.84
C THR A 681 -14.23 -0.27 -2.89
N VAL A 682 -15.17 -1.10 -2.46
CA VAL A 682 -16.08 -1.86 -3.32
C VAL A 682 -17.50 -1.33 -3.12
N PHE A 683 -18.05 -0.70 -4.16
CA PHE A 683 -19.43 -0.21 -4.20
C PHE A 683 -20.29 -1.11 -5.07
N LEU A 684 -21.35 -1.68 -4.50
CA LEU A 684 -22.31 -2.52 -5.22
C LEU A 684 -23.69 -1.85 -5.17
N TYR A 685 -24.30 -1.65 -6.33
CA TYR A 685 -25.64 -1.08 -6.45
C TYR A 685 -26.59 -2.04 -7.17
N HIS A 686 -27.57 -2.53 -6.42
CA HIS A 686 -28.66 -3.35 -6.93
C HIS A 686 -29.79 -2.45 -7.44
N MET A 687 -29.86 -2.25 -8.75
CA MET A 687 -30.73 -1.27 -9.40
C MET A 687 -32.23 -1.57 -9.27
N GLU A 688 -32.62 -2.85 -9.15
CA GLU A 688 -34.03 -3.24 -8.98
C GLU A 688 -34.58 -2.90 -7.58
N TYR A 689 -33.76 -3.05 -6.53
CA TYR A 689 -34.17 -2.87 -5.14
C TYR A 689 -33.70 -1.57 -4.51
N ASP A 690 -32.96 -0.74 -5.27
CA ASP A 690 -32.34 0.50 -4.78
C ASP A 690 -31.49 0.24 -3.52
N HIS A 691 -30.61 -0.77 -3.61
CA HIS A 691 -29.79 -1.22 -2.47
C HIS A 691 -28.31 -0.98 -2.76
N ARG A 692 -27.70 -0.12 -1.95
CA ARG A 692 -26.28 0.28 -2.01
C ARG A 692 -25.52 -0.42 -0.89
N THR A 693 -24.56 -1.25 -1.29
CA THR A 693 -23.62 -1.90 -0.37
C THR A 693 -22.25 -1.26 -0.53
N LEU A 694 -21.66 -0.85 0.59
CA LEU A 694 -20.25 -0.47 0.68
C LEU A 694 -19.49 -1.59 1.39
N LEU A 695 -18.52 -2.18 0.69
CA LEU A 695 -17.63 -3.20 1.25
C LEU A 695 -16.21 -2.66 1.34
N ILE A 696 -15.61 -2.80 2.53
CA ILE A 696 -14.23 -2.43 2.82
C ILE A 696 -13.58 -3.57 3.60
N ASP A 697 -12.63 -4.25 2.95
CA ASP A 697 -11.88 -5.36 3.54
C ASP A 697 -10.39 -5.13 3.28
N ASN A 698 -9.57 -5.04 4.34
CA ASN A 698 -8.11 -4.92 4.22
C ASN A 698 -7.37 -6.26 4.38
N GLY A 699 -8.09 -7.38 4.45
CA GLY A 699 -7.52 -8.72 4.46
C GLY A 699 -6.67 -9.06 5.69
N GLY A 700 -6.88 -8.37 6.81
CA GLY A 700 -6.10 -8.49 8.04
C GLY A 700 -4.80 -7.68 8.03
N LEU A 701 -4.65 -6.76 7.07
CA LEU A 701 -3.55 -5.82 7.05
C LEU A 701 -3.86 -4.66 8.01
N GLU A 702 -3.24 -4.71 9.17
CA GLU A 702 -3.42 -3.72 10.24
C GLU A 702 -2.55 -2.48 10.01
N ALA A 703 -3.03 -1.33 10.48
CA ALA A 703 -2.25 -0.10 10.56
C ALA A 703 -1.09 -0.28 11.56
N TRP A 704 0.01 0.48 11.39
CA TRP A 704 1.22 0.27 12.20
C TRP A 704 1.06 0.62 13.69
N THR A 705 0.05 1.41 14.05
CA THR A 705 -0.25 1.71 15.46
C THR A 705 -1.67 1.33 15.79
N ASP A 706 -1.86 0.72 16.97
CA ASP A 706 -3.12 0.19 17.49
C ASP A 706 -4.29 1.20 17.54
N HIS A 707 -4.03 2.50 17.27
CA HIS A 707 -5.01 3.58 17.39
C HIS A 707 -5.07 4.53 16.20
N HIS A 708 -4.17 4.41 15.21
CA HIS A 708 -3.99 5.26 14.02
C HIS A 708 -4.76 6.61 14.06
N THR A 709 -4.35 7.48 15.00
CA THR A 709 -5.06 8.73 15.33
C THR A 709 -4.72 9.81 14.31
N LEU A 710 -5.72 10.38 13.65
CA LEU A 710 -5.54 11.54 12.78
C LEU A 710 -5.89 12.81 13.55
N TYR A 711 -4.89 13.46 14.14
CA TYR A 711 -5.08 14.70 14.91
C TYR A 711 -5.30 15.93 14.03
N ASP A 712 -4.91 15.87 12.76
CA ASP A 712 -5.02 16.96 11.80
C ASP A 712 -5.45 16.43 10.43
N TYR A 713 -6.69 16.68 10.04
CA TYR A 713 -7.23 16.29 8.73
C TYR A 713 -6.61 17.09 7.57
N SER A 714 -5.82 18.13 7.86
CA SER A 714 -5.08 18.90 6.85
C SER A 714 -3.68 18.36 6.54
N ASP A 715 -3.13 17.46 7.36
CA ASP A 715 -1.87 16.77 7.10
C ASP A 715 -2.07 15.25 7.04
N TRP A 716 -2.43 14.78 5.85
CA TRP A 716 -2.66 13.37 5.54
C TRP A 716 -1.38 12.61 5.15
N ALA A 717 -0.24 13.30 5.07
CA ALA A 717 0.97 12.71 4.51
C ALA A 717 1.60 11.62 5.40
N ASP A 718 1.25 11.61 6.69
CA ASP A 718 1.67 10.60 7.65
C ASP A 718 0.58 9.55 7.93
N ASP A 719 -0.59 9.64 7.28
CA ASP A 719 -1.73 8.74 7.48
C ASP A 719 -1.74 7.62 6.44
N GLY A 720 -1.14 6.47 6.78
CA GLY A 720 -1.16 5.27 5.96
C GLY A 720 -2.34 4.32 6.27
N CYS A 721 -2.44 3.21 5.56
CA CYS A 721 -3.37 2.11 5.89
C CYS A 721 -4.88 2.45 6.01
N ARG A 722 -5.32 3.65 5.58
CA ARG A 722 -6.71 4.14 5.71
C ARG A 722 -7.46 4.18 4.38
N THR A 723 -8.71 3.74 4.38
CA THR A 723 -9.66 3.91 3.27
C THR A 723 -10.35 5.26 3.33
N TRP A 724 -10.47 5.95 2.19
CA TRP A 724 -11.04 7.29 2.12
C TRP A 724 -12.26 7.39 1.20
N ILE A 725 -13.36 7.87 1.78
CA ILE A 725 -14.49 8.45 1.03
C ILE A 725 -14.17 9.93 0.82
N LEU A 726 -13.97 10.33 -0.43
CA LEU A 726 -13.44 11.65 -0.76
C LEU A 726 -14.54 12.60 -1.23
N SER A 727 -14.21 13.89 -1.22
CA SER A 727 -15.11 14.97 -1.62
C SER A 727 -15.69 14.78 -3.03
N LEU A 728 -14.92 14.19 -3.94
CA LEU A 728 -15.36 13.89 -5.31
C LEU A 728 -16.66 13.07 -5.31
N SER A 729 -16.73 12.01 -4.50
CA SER A 729 -17.94 11.19 -4.36
C SER A 729 -19.10 11.91 -3.68
N GLY A 730 -18.82 12.96 -2.89
CA GLY A 730 -19.85 13.76 -2.22
C GLY A 730 -20.69 14.61 -3.18
N HIS A 731 -20.21 14.83 -4.40
CA HIS A 731 -20.94 15.52 -5.47
C HIS A 731 -21.87 14.61 -6.27
N HIS A 732 -21.74 13.29 -6.13
CA HIS A 732 -22.57 12.33 -6.82
C HIS A 732 -24.01 12.35 -6.30
N TYR A 733 -24.98 11.98 -7.14
CA TYR A 733 -26.40 12.04 -6.78
C TYR A 733 -26.78 11.07 -5.65
N PHE A 734 -26.06 9.94 -5.51
CA PHE A 734 -26.21 9.04 -4.36
C PHE A 734 -25.78 9.67 -3.03
N ALA A 735 -24.91 10.68 -3.07
CA ALA A 735 -24.52 11.48 -1.91
C ALA A 735 -25.37 12.75 -1.73
N GLY A 736 -26.52 12.83 -2.41
CA GLY A 736 -27.41 14.00 -2.43
C GLY A 736 -26.79 15.26 -3.05
N GLY A 737 -25.61 15.15 -3.67
CA GLY A 737 -24.81 16.28 -4.16
C GLY A 737 -24.22 17.20 -3.07
N ASN A 738 -24.37 16.82 -1.80
CA ASN A 738 -24.00 17.61 -0.63
C ASN A 738 -23.30 16.78 0.45
N HIS A 739 -22.58 15.72 0.06
CA HIS A 739 -21.83 14.86 0.99
C HIS A 739 -22.71 14.11 2.01
N ASP A 740 -23.91 13.72 1.59
CA ASP A 740 -24.84 12.89 2.37
C ASP A 740 -24.75 11.41 1.96
N PHE A 741 -23.82 10.70 2.57
CA PHE A 741 -23.50 9.33 2.22
C PHE A 741 -24.46 8.35 2.91
N HIS A 742 -25.40 7.83 2.13
CA HIS A 742 -26.39 6.85 2.58
C HIS A 742 -26.19 5.51 1.91
N PHE A 743 -26.02 4.46 2.71
CA PHE A 743 -25.94 3.08 2.24
C PHE A 743 -26.92 2.19 2.99
N GLU A 744 -27.57 1.30 2.26
CA GLU A 744 -28.42 0.26 2.84
C GLU A 744 -27.57 -0.77 3.60
N GLU A 745 -26.32 -1.01 3.19
CA GLU A 745 -25.44 -1.97 3.85
C GLU A 745 -23.99 -1.51 3.88
N LEU A 746 -23.35 -1.66 5.05
CA LEU A 746 -21.90 -1.60 5.23
C LEU A 746 -21.38 -3.00 5.58
N GLN A 747 -20.32 -3.43 4.89
CA GLN A 747 -19.47 -4.54 5.29
C GLN A 747 -18.06 -4.00 5.56
N ILE A 748 -17.57 -4.17 6.79
CA ILE A 748 -16.23 -3.70 7.18
C ILE A 748 -15.48 -4.82 7.91
N ASP A 749 -14.42 -5.32 7.28
CA ASP A 749 -13.69 -6.51 7.72
C ASP A 749 -12.17 -6.34 7.59
N GLY A 750 -11.40 -7.27 8.17
CA GLY A 750 -9.98 -7.42 7.89
C GLY A 750 -9.11 -6.23 8.31
N SER A 751 -9.44 -5.62 9.44
CA SER A 751 -8.76 -4.48 10.06
C SER A 751 -8.81 -3.19 9.23
N ALA A 752 -9.85 -3.03 8.41
CA ALA A 752 -10.05 -1.84 7.60
C ALA A 752 -10.37 -0.59 8.45
N HIS A 753 -9.74 0.54 8.11
CA HIS A 753 -10.07 1.85 8.66
C HIS A 753 -10.76 2.70 7.59
N VAL A 754 -11.90 3.31 7.89
CA VAL A 754 -12.62 4.20 6.96
C VAL A 754 -12.79 5.60 7.53
N ALA A 755 -12.52 6.61 6.69
CA ALA A 755 -12.78 8.02 7.00
C ALA A 755 -13.38 8.77 5.81
N VAL A 756 -14.02 9.89 6.11
CA VAL A 756 -14.56 10.83 5.12
C VAL A 756 -13.69 12.08 5.09
N LEU A 757 -13.29 12.52 3.88
CA LEU A 757 -12.66 13.82 3.66
C LEU A 757 -13.53 14.68 2.74
N THR A 758 -13.77 15.92 3.16
CA THR A 758 -14.55 16.90 2.41
C THR A 758 -13.67 18.06 1.92
N GLU A 759 -14.11 18.76 0.88
CA GLU A 759 -13.51 20.03 0.45
C GLU A 759 -14.53 21.19 0.55
N PRO A 760 -14.22 22.28 1.28
CA PRO A 760 -13.07 22.42 2.20
C PRO A 760 -13.14 21.42 3.38
N ILE A 761 -12.01 21.22 4.06
CA ILE A 761 -11.94 20.40 5.29
C ILE A 761 -12.91 20.97 6.34
N GLY A 762 -13.57 20.08 7.07
CA GLY A 762 -14.56 20.42 8.09
C GLY A 762 -15.92 20.88 7.54
N ARG A 763 -16.18 20.70 6.25
CA ARG A 763 -17.53 20.83 5.68
C ARG A 763 -18.43 19.72 6.22
N ASN A 764 -19.70 20.04 6.44
CA ASN A 764 -20.70 19.07 6.89
C ASN A 764 -20.77 17.87 5.95
N ALA A 765 -20.69 16.66 6.52
CA ALA A 765 -20.96 15.42 5.83
C ALA A 765 -21.73 14.46 6.76
N THR A 766 -22.65 13.70 6.19
CA THR A 766 -23.46 12.72 6.92
C THR A 766 -23.15 11.33 6.40
N LEU A 767 -23.05 10.38 7.31
CA LEU A 767 -22.84 8.97 7.01
C LEU A 767 -23.95 8.17 7.68
N PHE A 768 -24.63 7.32 6.91
CA PHE A 768 -25.71 6.49 7.41
C PHE A 768 -25.62 5.07 6.85
N PHE A 769 -25.80 4.09 7.73
CA PHE A 769 -25.82 2.67 7.40
C PHE A 769 -27.07 2.00 7.98
N LEU A 770 -27.92 1.44 7.12
CA LEU A 770 -29.11 0.71 7.58
C LEU A 770 -28.71 -0.63 8.22
N TYR A 771 -28.04 -1.49 7.44
CA TYR A 771 -27.45 -2.75 7.89
C TYR A 771 -25.93 -2.64 8.00
N MET A 772 -25.34 -3.32 8.98
CA MET A 772 -23.90 -3.30 9.22
C MET A 772 -23.44 -4.71 9.54
N ILE A 773 -22.39 -5.15 8.84
CA ILE A 773 -21.73 -6.43 9.02
C ILE A 773 -20.24 -6.11 9.24
N GLY A 774 -19.63 -6.79 10.19
CA GLY A 774 -18.20 -6.68 10.41
C GLY A 774 -17.69 -7.75 11.36
N ASP A 775 -16.41 -8.05 11.24
CA ASP A 775 -15.67 -9.00 12.06
C ASP A 775 -15.11 -8.40 13.37
N ARG A 776 -15.49 -7.15 13.70
CA ARG A 776 -15.06 -6.35 14.86
C ARG A 776 -13.62 -5.86 14.82
N THR A 777 -12.91 -6.06 13.71
CA THR A 777 -11.53 -5.57 13.55
C THR A 777 -11.47 -4.18 12.91
N GLY A 778 -12.51 -3.78 12.16
CA GLY A 778 -12.57 -2.50 11.47
C GLY A 778 -12.79 -1.29 12.38
N THR A 779 -12.42 -0.09 11.89
CA THR A 779 -12.62 1.18 12.60
C THR A 779 -13.23 2.26 11.69
N VAL A 780 -14.28 2.93 12.17
CA VAL A 780 -14.92 4.07 11.52
C VAL A 780 -14.50 5.37 12.21
N HIS A 781 -14.03 6.34 11.42
CA HIS A 781 -13.56 7.63 11.90
C HIS A 781 -14.53 8.76 11.54
N ILE A 782 -14.87 9.59 12.54
CA ILE A 782 -15.86 10.67 12.42
C ILE A 782 -15.20 11.98 12.84
N SER A 783 -14.96 12.87 11.87
CA SER A 783 -14.26 14.14 12.05
C SER A 783 -15.19 15.29 12.44
N GLU A 784 -14.61 16.49 12.58
CA GLU A 784 -15.32 17.74 12.81
C GLU A 784 -16.46 17.94 11.79
N ASN A 785 -17.64 18.35 12.27
CA ASN A 785 -18.85 18.55 11.46
C ASN A 785 -19.33 17.31 10.66
N GLN A 786 -18.84 16.11 11.00
CA GLN A 786 -19.33 14.86 10.42
C GLN A 786 -20.27 14.17 11.40
N SER A 787 -21.35 13.59 10.88
CA SER A 787 -22.27 12.79 11.70
C SER A 787 -22.44 11.38 11.17
N LEU A 788 -22.23 10.39 12.05
CA LEU A 788 -22.66 9.01 11.87
C LEU A 788 -23.85 8.78 12.80
N ASP A 789 -25.05 8.71 12.24
CA ASP A 789 -26.28 8.50 13.03
C ASP A 789 -26.85 7.12 12.75
N LEU A 790 -26.67 6.20 13.70
CA LEU A 790 -27.12 4.81 13.63
C LEU A 790 -28.38 4.58 14.46
N HIS A 791 -29.26 5.57 14.59
CA HIS A 791 -30.46 5.50 15.42
C HIS A 791 -31.33 4.25 15.13
N ARG A 792 -31.46 3.39 16.14
CA ARG A 792 -32.23 2.14 16.14
C ARG A 792 -32.56 1.71 17.57
N PRO A 793 -33.45 0.73 17.80
CA PRO A 793 -33.81 0.31 19.16
C PRO A 793 -32.64 -0.28 19.96
N GLU A 794 -31.80 -1.08 19.31
CA GLU A 794 -30.69 -1.81 19.92
C GLU A 794 -29.52 -1.94 18.93
N ILE A 795 -28.27 -1.85 19.40
CA ILE A 795 -27.08 -2.04 18.57
C ILE A 795 -26.01 -2.88 19.29
N ASP A 796 -25.53 -3.93 18.62
CA ASP A 796 -24.23 -4.57 18.90
C ASP A 796 -23.25 -4.06 17.84
N LEU A 797 -22.21 -3.33 18.26
CA LEU A 797 -21.32 -2.65 17.34
C LEU A 797 -20.43 -3.63 16.57
N PRO A 798 -20.49 -3.66 15.22
CA PRO A 798 -19.66 -4.57 14.42
C PRO A 798 -18.26 -4.02 14.12
N PHE A 799 -17.96 -2.79 14.54
CA PHE A 799 -16.68 -2.11 14.33
C PHE A 799 -16.39 -1.13 15.47
N SER A 800 -15.12 -0.74 15.61
CA SER A 800 -14.69 0.32 16.52
C SER A 800 -15.02 1.69 15.95
N ALA A 801 -15.29 2.67 16.81
CA ALA A 801 -15.63 4.04 16.41
C ALA A 801 -14.67 5.04 17.04
N ARG A 802 -14.09 5.91 16.22
CA ARG A 802 -13.26 7.03 16.68
C ARG A 802 -13.92 8.35 16.30
N VAL A 803 -14.36 9.07 17.31
CA VAL A 803 -15.09 10.33 17.19
C VAL A 803 -14.16 11.46 17.61
N TYR A 804 -13.71 12.26 16.66
CA TYR A 804 -12.87 13.43 16.93
C TYR A 804 -13.71 14.60 17.46
N ALA A 805 -13.04 15.68 17.87
CA ALA A 805 -13.70 16.90 18.33
C ALA A 805 -14.74 17.38 17.29
N ASP A 806 -15.91 17.81 17.76
CA ASP A 806 -17.06 18.22 16.95
C ASP A 806 -17.65 17.16 15.99
N GLY A 807 -17.19 15.91 16.05
CA GLY A 807 -17.86 14.77 15.42
C GLY A 807 -19.11 14.35 16.18
N TYR A 808 -20.08 13.76 15.49
CA TYR A 808 -21.34 13.26 16.07
C TYR A 808 -21.50 11.77 15.83
N LEU A 809 -21.66 11.00 16.91
CA LEU A 809 -21.98 9.57 16.88
C LEU A 809 -23.34 9.31 17.55
N GLY A 810 -24.36 9.04 16.74
CA GLY A 810 -25.67 8.58 17.20
C GLY A 810 -25.70 7.05 17.23
N LEU A 811 -26.06 6.46 18.37
CA LEU A 811 -26.20 5.01 18.52
C LEU A 811 -27.65 4.64 18.94
N ALA A 812 -27.84 3.43 19.46
CA ALA A 812 -29.12 2.98 19.98
C ALA A 812 -29.25 3.28 21.48
N PRO A 813 -30.48 3.44 22.02
CA PRO A 813 -30.72 3.49 23.46
C PRO A 813 -30.09 2.34 24.22
N ASP A 814 -30.17 1.12 23.68
CA ASP A 814 -29.48 -0.06 24.21
C ASP A 814 -28.26 -0.36 23.32
N THR A 815 -27.05 -0.08 23.83
CA THR A 815 -25.78 -0.24 23.09
C THR A 815 -24.89 -1.26 23.77
N TYR A 816 -24.43 -2.24 22.98
CA TYR A 816 -23.45 -3.24 23.38
C TYR A 816 -22.11 -2.96 22.70
N VAL A 817 -21.07 -2.86 23.51
CA VAL A 817 -19.68 -2.69 23.08
C VAL A 817 -18.96 -4.01 23.39
N HIS A 818 -18.77 -4.83 22.36
CA HIS A 818 -18.24 -6.19 22.47
C HIS A 818 -17.10 -6.39 21.48
N GLY A 819 -15.87 -6.55 21.98
CA GLY A 819 -14.68 -6.76 21.14
C GLY A 819 -14.32 -5.58 20.24
N VAL A 820 -14.90 -4.40 20.51
CA VAL A 820 -14.68 -3.15 19.77
C VAL A 820 -14.47 -2.00 20.75
N SER A 821 -13.95 -0.88 20.26
CA SER A 821 -13.63 0.30 21.07
C SER A 821 -14.34 1.55 20.57
N ILE A 822 -14.78 2.41 21.48
CA ILE A 822 -15.27 3.75 21.19
C ILE A 822 -14.32 4.77 21.81
N TRP A 823 -13.65 5.60 21.00
CA TRP A 823 -12.85 6.74 21.44
C TRP A 823 -13.61 8.03 21.17
N LEU A 824 -13.95 8.79 22.23
CA LEU A 824 -14.91 9.88 22.13
C LEU A 824 -14.33 11.22 22.58
N HIS A 825 -13.86 12.02 21.63
CA HIS A 825 -13.58 13.46 21.80
C HIS A 825 -14.76 14.36 21.37
N GLY A 826 -15.69 13.82 20.58
CA GLY A 826 -16.86 14.53 20.07
C GLY A 826 -18.13 14.31 20.88
N THR A 827 -19.26 14.24 20.19
CA THR A 827 -20.58 14.07 20.81
C THR A 827 -21.12 12.66 20.59
N ILE A 828 -21.57 12.00 21.66
CA ILE A 828 -22.36 10.76 21.59
C ILE A 828 -23.84 11.06 21.87
N ALA A 829 -24.74 10.40 21.16
CA ALA A 829 -26.18 10.64 21.27
C ALA A 829 -26.99 9.34 21.35
N HIS A 830 -28.20 9.48 21.91
CA HIS A 830 -29.26 8.47 22.01
C HIS A 830 -29.02 7.29 22.96
N VAL A 831 -27.77 7.02 23.37
CA VAL A 831 -27.44 5.93 24.30
C VAL A 831 -28.04 6.21 25.67
N LYS A 832 -28.77 5.23 26.20
CA LYS A 832 -29.30 5.24 27.57
C LYS A 832 -28.66 4.15 28.42
N ASN A 833 -28.54 2.95 27.85
CA ASN A 833 -27.96 1.79 28.49
C ASN A 833 -26.73 1.37 27.69
N MET A 834 -25.58 1.28 28.35
CA MET A 834 -24.33 0.81 27.74
C MET A 834 -23.84 -0.44 28.46
N THR A 835 -23.61 -1.51 27.71
CA THR A 835 -23.00 -2.75 28.22
C THR A 835 -21.65 -2.97 27.56
N LEU A 836 -20.59 -3.15 28.36
CA LEU A 836 -19.24 -3.43 27.89
C LEU A 836 -18.77 -4.79 28.38
N HIS A 837 -18.34 -5.66 27.46
CA HIS A 837 -17.84 -7.00 27.81
C HIS A 837 -16.92 -7.57 26.72
N HIS A 838 -16.12 -8.58 27.04
CA HIS A 838 -15.17 -9.25 26.13
C HIS A 838 -14.30 -8.25 25.35
N TYR A 839 -13.44 -7.51 26.04
CA TYR A 839 -12.57 -6.45 25.47
C TYR A 839 -13.31 -5.24 24.88
N GLY A 840 -14.60 -5.07 25.16
CA GLY A 840 -15.32 -3.85 24.83
C GLY A 840 -14.80 -2.65 25.61
N MET A 841 -14.44 -1.56 24.92
CA MET A 841 -13.88 -0.37 25.56
C MET A 841 -14.63 0.91 25.19
N PHE A 842 -14.89 1.76 26.18
CA PHE A 842 -15.42 3.11 25.98
C PHE A 842 -14.50 4.14 26.65
N THR A 843 -13.93 5.04 25.84
CA THR A 843 -13.04 6.10 26.31
C THR A 843 -13.73 7.46 26.27
N MET A 844 -13.86 8.05 27.46
CA MET A 844 -14.31 9.41 27.72
C MET A 844 -13.10 10.36 27.68
N GLU A 845 -12.89 11.03 26.54
CA GLU A 845 -11.76 11.94 26.36
C GLU A 845 -12.14 13.38 26.76
N HIS A 846 -11.13 14.23 27.01
CA HIS A 846 -11.35 15.66 27.20
C HIS A 846 -11.96 16.29 25.94
N GLY A 847 -13.02 17.07 26.13
CA GLY A 847 -13.82 17.68 25.05
C GLY A 847 -15.04 16.82 24.64
N GLY A 848 -15.00 15.51 24.88
CA GLY A 848 -16.12 14.62 24.56
C GLY A 848 -17.33 14.83 25.46
N ARG A 849 -18.55 14.56 24.96
CA ARG A 849 -19.80 14.81 25.69
C ARG A 849 -20.96 13.96 25.22
N SER A 850 -21.96 13.80 26.08
CA SER A 850 -23.31 13.37 25.66
C SER A 850 -24.10 14.54 25.03
N LEU A 851 -25.01 14.23 24.12
CA LEU A 851 -25.79 15.25 23.41
C LEU A 851 -26.60 16.13 24.38
N GLY A 852 -26.28 17.42 24.40
CA GLY A 852 -26.94 18.43 25.23
C GLY A 852 -26.19 18.78 26.52
N ASP A 853 -25.13 18.05 26.85
CA ASP A 853 -24.30 18.29 28.03
C ASP A 853 -23.10 19.21 27.75
N GLU A 854 -22.46 19.68 28.83
CA GLU A 854 -21.20 20.41 28.76
C GLU A 854 -20.03 19.49 28.36
N GLU A 855 -18.92 20.07 27.91
CA GLU A 855 -17.73 19.30 27.55
C GLU A 855 -17.22 18.46 28.73
N SER A 856 -16.71 17.26 28.43
CA SER A 856 -16.24 16.27 29.42
C SER A 856 -17.34 15.75 30.38
N SER A 857 -18.62 15.89 29.99
CA SER A 857 -19.76 15.39 30.76
C SER A 857 -20.55 14.34 29.98
N TYR A 858 -20.84 13.21 30.64
CA TYR A 858 -21.49 12.05 30.03
C TYR A 858 -22.68 11.61 30.86
N HIS A 859 -23.82 11.35 30.21
CA HIS A 859 -25.08 11.01 30.87
C HIS A 859 -25.67 9.73 30.30
N PHE A 860 -25.96 8.75 31.18
CA PHE A 860 -26.61 7.49 30.81
C PHE A 860 -27.62 7.07 31.88
N ASP A 861 -28.61 6.27 31.53
CA ASP A 861 -29.50 5.64 32.52
C ASP A 861 -28.72 4.51 33.23
N ASN A 862 -28.09 3.60 32.48
CA ASN A 862 -27.35 2.48 33.05
C ASN A 862 -26.02 2.21 32.34
N ILE A 863 -24.97 1.91 33.10
CA ILE A 863 -23.72 1.35 32.59
C ILE A 863 -23.45 0.01 33.29
N LEU A 864 -23.25 -1.03 32.49
CA LEU A 864 -22.83 -2.36 32.93
C LEU A 864 -21.46 -2.69 32.33
N VAL A 865 -20.46 -2.89 33.18
CA VAL A 865 -19.09 -3.28 32.79
C VAL A 865 -18.84 -4.69 33.27
N GLN A 866 -18.68 -5.64 32.35
CA GLN A 866 -18.48 -7.07 32.64
C GLN A 866 -17.04 -7.50 32.34
N ASP A 867 -16.79 -8.82 32.29
CA ASP A 867 -15.48 -9.44 32.06
C ASP A 867 -14.72 -8.82 30.87
N ASP A 868 -13.48 -8.36 31.14
CA ASP A 868 -12.58 -7.62 30.24
C ASP A 868 -13.18 -6.34 29.61
N GLY A 869 -14.36 -5.88 30.07
CA GLY A 869 -14.96 -4.60 29.68
C GLY A 869 -14.27 -3.43 30.37
N THR A 870 -14.04 -2.34 29.64
CA THR A 870 -13.30 -1.18 30.16
C THR A 870 -13.97 0.15 29.85
N VAL A 871 -14.17 0.99 30.87
CA VAL A 871 -14.50 2.41 30.71
C VAL A 871 -13.29 3.24 31.14
N LEU A 872 -12.83 4.16 30.30
CA LEU A 872 -11.58 4.90 30.50
C LEU A 872 -11.81 6.41 30.42
N GLY A 873 -11.37 7.16 31.43
CA GLY A 873 -11.47 8.62 31.53
C GLY A 873 -10.15 9.25 31.95
N VAL A 874 -9.08 8.96 31.21
CA VAL A 874 -7.73 9.43 31.50
C VAL A 874 -7.53 10.80 30.85
N THR A 875 -7.20 11.79 31.66
CA THR A 875 -7.00 13.18 31.23
C THR A 875 -5.67 13.72 31.73
N SER A 876 -5.24 14.86 31.20
CA SER A 876 -4.07 15.59 31.69
C SER A 876 -4.31 16.12 33.12
N THR A 877 -3.36 15.87 34.01
CA THR A 877 -3.36 16.32 35.42
C THR A 877 -3.19 17.84 35.56
N THR A 878 -2.67 18.51 34.54
CA THR A 878 -2.31 19.95 34.57
C THR A 878 -3.14 20.81 33.61
N LYS A 879 -3.81 20.21 32.63
CA LYS A 879 -4.55 20.95 31.59
C LYS A 879 -6.06 20.75 31.69
N ASP A 880 -6.51 19.57 32.07
CA ASP A 880 -7.90 19.19 31.90
C ASP A 880 -8.66 19.25 33.24
N PRO A 881 -9.93 19.68 33.24
CA PRO A 881 -10.71 19.83 34.45
C PRO A 881 -11.16 18.49 35.07
N GLY A 882 -11.09 17.38 34.34
CA GLY A 882 -11.55 16.04 34.71
C GLY A 882 -12.78 15.59 33.91
N ILE A 883 -13.21 14.34 34.13
CA ILE A 883 -14.40 13.75 33.49
C ILE A 883 -15.55 13.66 34.50
N SER A 884 -16.74 14.06 34.07
CA SER A 884 -17.99 13.92 34.86
C SER A 884 -18.91 12.87 34.24
N LEU A 885 -19.24 11.85 35.01
CA LEU A 885 -20.13 10.76 34.63
C LEU A 885 -21.40 10.78 35.49
N TYR A 886 -22.54 10.98 34.85
CA TYR A 886 -23.86 10.99 35.45
C TYR A 886 -24.63 9.74 35.02
N VAL A 887 -24.93 8.85 35.97
CA VAL A 887 -25.58 7.57 35.65
C VAL A 887 -26.60 7.17 36.70
N ASP A 888 -27.80 6.70 36.34
CA ASP A 888 -28.74 6.23 37.37
C ASP A 888 -28.18 4.98 38.07
N THR A 889 -27.70 3.99 37.31
CA THR A 889 -27.03 2.81 37.86
C THR A 889 -25.70 2.51 37.18
N LEU A 890 -24.63 2.35 37.98
CA LEU A 890 -23.33 1.83 37.53
C LEU A 890 -23.05 0.46 38.16
N THR A 891 -22.89 -0.56 37.33
CA THR A 891 -22.53 -1.92 37.76
C THR A 891 -21.21 -2.33 37.13
N ILE A 892 -20.25 -2.72 37.97
CA ILE A 892 -18.94 -3.25 37.57
C ILE A 892 -18.89 -4.70 38.10
N GLU A 893 -19.06 -5.67 37.19
CA GLU A 893 -18.97 -7.09 37.52
C GLU A 893 -17.49 -7.55 37.58
N GLY A 894 -17.26 -8.79 38.01
CA GLY A 894 -15.92 -9.38 38.04
C GLY A 894 -15.21 -9.33 36.69
N GLY A 895 -13.97 -8.81 36.67
CA GLY A 895 -13.18 -8.58 35.45
C GLY A 895 -13.44 -7.23 34.77
N GLY A 896 -14.53 -6.54 35.10
CA GLY A 896 -14.83 -5.21 34.58
C GLY A 896 -13.99 -4.11 35.24
N THR A 897 -13.57 -3.11 34.45
CA THR A 897 -12.74 -2.00 34.93
C THR A 897 -13.29 -0.64 34.52
N VAL A 898 -13.38 0.28 35.49
CA VAL A 898 -13.52 1.72 35.25
C VAL A 898 -12.25 2.42 35.71
N HIS A 899 -11.56 3.10 34.80
CA HIS A 899 -10.27 3.73 35.06
C HIS A 899 -10.26 5.21 34.67
N GLY A 900 -9.56 6.08 35.41
CA GLY A 900 -9.44 7.48 35.01
C GLY A 900 -8.39 8.28 35.77
N THR A 901 -8.27 9.58 35.44
CA THR A 901 -7.34 10.51 36.10
C THR A 901 -8.02 11.30 37.21
N ARG A 902 -8.96 12.16 36.83
CA ARG A 902 -9.85 12.90 37.73
C ARG A 902 -11.27 12.58 37.33
N LEU A 903 -11.91 11.69 38.07
CA LEU A 903 -13.21 11.14 37.73
C LEU A 903 -14.24 11.55 38.77
N PHE A 904 -15.25 12.30 38.34
CA PHE A 904 -16.43 12.64 39.12
C PHE A 904 -17.58 11.75 38.67
N ILE A 905 -18.07 10.88 39.55
CA ILE A 905 -19.19 9.99 39.29
C ILE A 905 -20.36 10.41 40.17
N GLN A 906 -21.47 10.77 39.56
CA GLN A 906 -22.73 11.00 40.24
C GLN A 906 -23.73 9.92 39.83
N THR A 907 -24.26 9.19 40.80
CA THR A 907 -25.17 8.07 40.53
C THR A 907 -26.25 7.86 41.56
N GLU A 908 -27.36 7.22 41.18
CA GLU A 908 -28.33 6.72 42.15
C GLU A 908 -27.77 5.50 42.87
N ASN A 909 -27.34 4.49 42.13
CA ASN A 909 -26.86 3.23 42.71
C ASN A 909 -25.56 2.76 42.04
N ILE A 910 -24.58 2.36 42.85
CA ILE A 910 -23.34 1.75 42.36
C ILE A 910 -23.14 0.37 42.96
N THR A 911 -22.78 -0.59 42.12
CA THR A 911 -22.39 -1.95 42.51
C THR A 911 -21.04 -2.28 41.90
N ILE A 912 -20.07 -2.67 42.75
CA ILE A 912 -18.75 -3.14 42.34
C ILE A 912 -18.59 -4.53 42.93
N ASP A 913 -18.78 -5.56 42.11
CA ASP A 913 -18.74 -6.95 42.53
C ASP A 913 -17.30 -7.44 42.77
N ASP A 914 -17.18 -8.63 43.35
CA ASP A 914 -15.88 -9.30 43.53
C ASP A 914 -15.14 -9.45 42.19
N GLY A 915 -13.88 -9.03 42.16
CA GLY A 915 -13.06 -8.94 40.94
C GLY A 915 -13.32 -7.71 40.06
N GLY A 916 -14.34 -6.89 40.34
CA GLY A 916 -14.58 -5.61 39.67
C GLY A 916 -13.69 -4.49 40.22
N SER A 917 -13.30 -3.54 39.37
CA SER A 917 -12.36 -2.47 39.75
C SER A 917 -12.80 -1.09 39.27
N LEU A 918 -12.92 -0.14 40.20
CA LEU A 918 -13.00 1.31 39.93
C LEU A 918 -11.72 1.98 40.44
N ASN A 919 -10.82 2.42 39.55
CA ASN A 919 -9.55 2.95 40.02
C ASN A 919 -9.01 4.16 39.24
N VAL A 920 -8.23 4.97 39.94
CA VAL A 920 -7.47 6.10 39.38
C VAL A 920 -5.97 5.93 39.71
N ASN A 921 -5.50 4.69 39.70
CA ASN A 921 -4.15 4.33 40.13
C ASN A 921 -3.09 4.90 39.18
N GLY A 922 -2.04 5.55 39.71
CA GLY A 922 -0.93 6.07 38.91
C GLY A 922 -1.25 7.24 37.99
N GLN A 923 -2.47 7.78 38.04
CA GLN A 923 -2.92 8.88 37.17
C GLN A 923 -2.86 10.25 37.85
N GLY A 924 -2.17 10.38 38.98
CA GLY A 924 -1.82 11.65 39.60
C GLY A 924 -0.62 12.32 38.94
N TYR A 925 -0.02 13.31 39.61
CA TYR A 925 1.12 14.01 39.04
C TYR A 925 2.26 13.04 38.74
N ASN A 926 2.83 13.18 37.55
CA ASN A 926 3.99 12.41 37.11
C ASN A 926 5.25 13.31 37.12
N ARG A 927 6.40 12.73 36.78
CA ARG A 927 7.68 13.47 36.78
C ARG A 927 7.71 14.65 35.80
N THR A 928 7.00 14.55 34.67
CA THR A 928 6.97 15.59 33.64
C THR A 928 6.11 16.79 34.03
N ASP A 929 5.22 16.63 35.00
CA ASP A 929 4.47 17.72 35.61
C ASP A 929 5.39 18.53 36.53
N ILE A 930 5.88 19.66 36.03
CA ILE A 930 6.82 20.53 36.73
C ILE A 930 6.19 21.03 38.03
N ARG A 931 6.88 20.82 39.15
CA ARG A 931 6.47 21.33 40.46
C ARG A 931 6.28 22.85 40.42
N ASP A 932 5.09 23.30 40.80
CA ASP A 932 4.73 24.71 40.93
C ASP A 932 3.90 24.93 42.20
N ASP A 933 4.58 25.43 43.23
CA ASP A 933 4.00 25.68 44.55
C ASP A 933 2.93 26.81 44.53
N ALA A 934 2.92 27.69 43.52
CA ALA A 934 1.96 28.80 43.45
C ALA A 934 0.57 28.36 42.99
N VAL A 935 0.51 27.32 42.15
CA VAL A 935 -0.74 26.76 41.60
C VAL A 935 -1.04 25.35 42.15
N GLY A 936 -0.19 24.83 43.04
CA GLY A 936 -0.43 23.57 43.77
C GLY A 936 -0.07 22.30 42.99
N VAL A 937 0.76 22.40 41.94
CA VAL A 937 1.13 21.26 41.09
C VAL A 937 2.34 20.52 41.66
N ASN A 938 2.19 19.20 41.86
CA ASN A 938 3.26 18.27 42.26
C ASN A 938 4.08 18.75 43.48
N ILE A 939 3.43 19.44 44.43
CA ILE A 939 4.09 20.11 45.56
C ILE A 939 4.72 19.12 46.56
N GLY A 940 4.26 17.88 46.57
CA GLY A 940 4.84 16.77 47.32
C GLY A 940 5.87 15.96 46.54
N GLN A 941 6.37 16.45 45.40
CA GLN A 941 7.35 15.74 44.57
C GLN A 941 8.56 15.28 45.38
N GLY A 942 8.94 14.01 45.19
CA GLY A 942 10.13 13.43 45.80
C GLY A 942 11.44 14.09 45.35
N VAL A 943 12.47 14.04 46.17
CA VAL A 943 13.75 14.71 45.91
C VAL A 943 14.69 13.79 45.14
N ALA A 944 15.13 14.23 43.96
CA ALA A 944 16.04 13.47 43.10
C ALA A 944 17.45 13.32 43.70
N SER A 945 18.03 12.12 43.60
CA SER A 945 19.42 11.84 43.94
C SER A 945 20.00 10.72 43.09
N THR A 946 21.29 10.79 42.78
CA THR A 946 22.01 9.80 41.96
C THR A 946 22.24 8.46 42.65
N MET A 947 22.01 8.39 43.97
CA MET A 947 22.24 7.21 44.81
C MET A 947 20.94 6.65 45.42
N GLY A 948 19.77 7.14 44.98
CA GLY A 948 18.45 6.80 45.52
C GLY A 948 17.67 8.05 45.93
N SER A 949 16.61 8.36 45.19
CA SER A 949 15.72 9.51 45.36
C SER A 949 14.61 9.21 46.36
N SER A 950 14.00 10.22 46.99
CA SER A 950 12.84 9.99 47.86
C SER A 950 11.53 9.83 47.10
N GLY A 951 10.53 9.20 47.75
CA GLY A 951 9.20 9.01 47.20
C GLY A 951 8.36 10.29 47.19
N GLY A 952 7.15 10.20 46.63
CA GLY A 952 6.14 11.26 46.62
C GLY A 952 5.41 11.38 47.96
N GLY A 953 5.12 12.63 48.35
CA GLY A 953 4.31 13.00 49.52
C GLY A 953 2.87 13.34 49.13
N PHE A 954 1.86 12.83 49.83
CA PHE A 954 0.47 13.32 49.82
C PHE A 954 -0.22 12.74 51.06
N GLY A 955 -0.96 13.50 51.88
CA GLY A 955 -1.53 12.97 53.15
C GLY A 955 -0.47 12.69 54.23
N GLY A 956 0.51 11.85 53.93
CA GLY A 956 1.70 11.57 54.73
C GLY A 956 3.01 12.03 54.08
N THR A 957 4.11 11.89 54.81
CA THR A 957 5.47 12.10 54.31
C THR A 957 6.00 10.84 53.64
N SER A 958 6.67 11.01 52.49
CA SER A 958 7.27 9.88 51.78
C SER A 958 8.43 9.23 52.54
N GLY A 959 8.85 8.05 52.07
CA GLY A 959 10.12 7.46 52.48
C GLY A 959 11.34 8.15 51.85
N ARG A 960 12.43 8.24 52.60
CA ARG A 960 13.73 8.69 52.09
C ARG A 960 14.34 7.64 51.14
N GLY A 961 15.03 8.13 50.12
CA GLY A 961 15.92 7.29 49.32
C GLY A 961 17.31 7.19 49.95
N LYS A 962 18.08 6.16 49.62
CA LYS A 962 19.45 5.97 50.12
C LYS A 962 20.35 7.20 49.89
N GLY A 963 20.12 7.91 48.79
CA GLY A 963 20.93 9.05 48.35
C GLY A 963 20.48 10.40 48.88
N THR A 964 19.39 10.51 49.63
CA THR A 964 18.89 11.80 50.15
C THR A 964 18.16 11.66 51.48
N PRO A 965 18.45 12.51 52.48
CA PRO A 965 17.69 12.53 53.73
C PRO A 965 16.37 13.33 53.63
N LEU A 966 16.06 13.90 52.47
CA LEU A 966 14.87 14.71 52.24
C LEU A 966 13.70 13.85 51.73
N THR A 967 12.48 14.25 52.04
CA THR A 967 11.24 13.53 51.74
C THR A 967 10.28 14.39 50.91
N GLY A 968 9.48 13.76 50.05
CA GLY A 968 8.25 14.35 49.51
C GLY A 968 7.31 14.77 50.64
N GLN A 969 6.79 15.98 50.53
CA GLN A 969 6.05 16.67 51.61
C GLN A 969 4.55 16.36 51.56
N PRO A 970 3.87 16.30 52.72
CA PRO A 970 2.44 16.07 52.81
C PRO A 970 1.67 17.33 52.42
N TYR A 971 0.54 17.18 51.76
CA TYR A 971 -0.44 18.24 51.47
C TYR A 971 -1.87 17.67 51.46
N GLY A 972 -2.86 18.54 51.26
CA GLY A 972 -4.27 18.22 51.09
C GLY A 972 -5.15 18.39 52.34
N ASN A 973 -6.46 18.37 52.13
CA ASN A 973 -7.48 18.47 53.17
C ASN A 973 -7.94 17.08 53.64
N LEU A 974 -8.07 16.87 54.95
CA LEU A 974 -8.52 15.61 55.56
C LEU A 974 -10.00 15.32 55.32
N TYR A 975 -10.85 16.35 55.44
CA TYR A 975 -12.30 16.21 55.42
C TYR A 975 -12.84 16.22 53.98
N GLU A 976 -12.31 17.10 53.14
CA GLU A 976 -12.71 17.25 51.73
C GLU A 976 -11.46 17.20 50.83
N PRO A 977 -10.83 16.02 50.68
CA PRO A 977 -9.67 15.89 49.81
C PRO A 977 -10.07 16.10 48.34
N PHE A 978 -9.27 16.86 47.59
CA PHE A 978 -9.49 17.13 46.16
C PHE A 978 -8.18 17.22 45.35
N ASP A 979 -7.04 16.86 45.94
CA ASP A 979 -5.74 17.01 45.27
C ASP A 979 -5.24 15.67 44.71
N PHE A 980 -4.49 15.72 43.60
CA PHE A 980 -3.80 14.56 43.06
C PHE A 980 -2.68 14.10 43.99
N GLY A 981 -2.27 12.84 43.91
CA GLY A 981 -1.01 12.35 44.44
C GLY A 981 0.19 12.94 43.68
N SER A 982 1.36 12.99 44.32
CA SER A 982 2.61 13.53 43.76
C SER A 982 3.55 12.44 43.27
N SER A 983 4.40 12.82 42.32
CA SER A 983 5.42 11.94 41.76
C SER A 983 6.59 11.69 42.72
N GLY A 984 7.24 10.53 42.57
CA GLY A 984 8.53 10.26 43.21
C GLY A 984 9.69 11.04 42.57
N GLY A 985 10.82 11.12 43.28
CA GLY A 985 12.01 11.83 42.78
C GLY A 985 12.82 11.02 41.78
N GLY A 986 13.57 11.70 40.91
CA GLY A 986 14.57 11.08 40.02
C GLY A 986 14.13 10.89 38.56
N THR A 987 14.99 10.20 37.81
CA THR A 987 14.84 9.65 36.43
C THR A 987 13.44 9.29 35.93
N MET A 988 12.89 8.34 36.65
CA MET A 988 11.70 7.59 36.31
C MET A 988 10.86 7.51 37.57
N GLY A 989 10.68 8.64 38.26
CA GLY A 989 9.88 8.72 39.47
C GLY A 989 8.47 8.20 39.23
N GLY A 990 7.99 7.34 40.12
CA GLY A 990 6.64 6.77 40.01
C GLY A 990 5.57 7.86 40.08
N ALA A 991 4.52 7.72 39.28
CA ALA A 991 3.41 8.69 39.27
C ALA A 991 2.53 8.53 40.52
N GLY A 992 1.96 9.64 40.98
CA GLY A 992 1.02 9.63 42.10
C GLY A 992 -0.35 9.03 41.72
N GLY A 993 -1.22 8.81 42.70
CA GLY A 993 -2.61 8.42 42.47
C GLY A 993 -3.50 9.58 42.00
N GLY A 994 -4.56 9.27 41.26
CA GLY A 994 -5.53 10.23 40.72
C GLY A 994 -6.52 10.79 41.76
N ILE A 995 -7.61 11.39 41.27
CA ILE A 995 -8.73 11.89 42.08
C ILE A 995 -10.00 11.13 41.68
N LEU A 996 -10.63 10.47 42.65
CA LEU A 996 -11.94 9.85 42.50
C LEU A 996 -12.95 10.52 43.43
N LEU A 997 -14.01 11.07 42.84
CA LEU A 997 -15.11 11.71 43.55
C LEU A 997 -16.39 10.95 43.24
N LEU A 998 -16.99 10.34 44.25
CA LEU A 998 -18.14 9.46 44.09
C LEU A 998 -19.32 9.99 44.91
N ASN A 999 -20.39 10.42 44.23
CA ASN A 999 -21.61 10.91 44.85
C ASN A 999 -22.78 9.98 44.53
N VAL A 1000 -23.17 9.16 45.51
CA VAL A 1000 -24.20 8.12 45.39
C VAL A 1000 -25.43 8.51 46.19
N THR A 1001 -26.54 8.79 45.53
CA THR A 1001 -27.75 9.28 46.23
C THR A 1001 -28.57 8.15 46.87
N GLY A 1002 -28.45 6.92 46.34
CA GLY A 1002 -29.03 5.68 46.85
C GLY A 1002 -27.99 4.81 47.56
N PHE A 1003 -27.76 3.58 47.07
CA PHE A 1003 -26.85 2.63 47.73
C PHE A 1003 -25.54 2.44 46.96
N ALA A 1004 -24.46 2.21 47.71
CA ALA A 1004 -23.18 1.73 47.21
C ALA A 1004 -22.88 0.34 47.78
N ILE A 1005 -22.79 -0.67 46.90
CA ILE A 1005 -22.33 -2.02 47.22
C ILE A 1005 -20.90 -2.15 46.68
N ILE A 1006 -19.92 -2.30 47.58
CA ILE A 1006 -18.50 -2.43 47.23
C ILE A 1006 -18.00 -3.76 47.76
N ASP A 1007 -17.99 -4.78 46.90
CA ASP A 1007 -17.37 -6.09 47.15
C ASP A 1007 -16.02 -6.23 46.42
N GLY A 1008 -15.81 -5.48 45.33
CA GLY A 1008 -14.53 -5.37 44.61
C GLY A 1008 -13.59 -4.28 45.14
N VAL A 1009 -12.83 -3.65 44.22
CA VAL A 1009 -11.78 -2.68 44.57
C VAL A 1009 -12.14 -1.27 44.08
N VAL A 1010 -12.05 -0.29 44.98
CA VAL A 1010 -12.02 1.14 44.67
C VAL A 1010 -10.65 1.70 45.04
N SER A 1011 -9.86 2.22 44.12
CA SER A 1011 -8.50 2.64 44.47
C SER A 1011 -7.91 3.87 43.77
N ALA A 1012 -7.01 4.57 44.45
CA ALA A 1012 -6.25 5.72 43.96
C ALA A 1012 -4.76 5.58 44.34
N ASN A 1013 -4.16 4.40 44.11
CA ASN A 1013 -2.80 4.08 44.55
C ASN A 1013 -1.73 4.77 43.69
N GLY A 1014 -0.59 5.10 44.31
CA GLY A 1014 0.61 5.53 43.60
C GLY A 1014 1.36 4.36 42.95
N VAL A 1015 2.22 4.67 41.98
CA VAL A 1015 2.98 3.65 41.22
C VAL A 1015 4.44 3.64 41.65
N MET A 1016 5.08 2.47 41.55
CA MET A 1016 6.51 2.27 41.79
C MET A 1016 7.38 3.10 40.83
N GLY A 1017 8.56 3.53 41.28
CA GLY A 1017 9.57 4.13 40.40
C GLY A 1017 10.05 3.17 39.31
N GLY A 1018 10.30 3.68 38.10
CA GLY A 1018 10.66 2.87 36.93
C GLY A 1018 12.14 2.43 36.87
N ASP A 1019 13.03 3.04 37.65
CA ASP A 1019 14.46 2.69 37.68
C ASP A 1019 15.00 2.50 39.12
N PRO A 1020 16.17 1.84 39.30
CA PRO A 1020 16.70 1.49 40.61
C PRO A 1020 16.98 2.64 41.58
N ILE A 1021 17.02 3.88 41.11
CA ILE A 1021 17.35 5.06 41.92
C ILE A 1021 16.18 6.03 42.06
N SER A 1022 15.06 5.79 41.39
CA SER A 1022 13.89 6.66 41.42
C SER A 1022 12.97 6.30 42.58
N GLY A 1023 12.35 7.32 43.17
CA GLY A 1023 11.35 7.14 44.21
C GLY A 1023 9.99 6.78 43.62
N SER A 1024 9.12 6.21 44.45
CA SER A 1024 7.76 5.82 44.08
C SER A 1024 6.76 6.95 44.34
N GLY A 1025 5.63 6.97 43.62
CA GLY A 1025 4.60 8.02 43.73
C GLY A 1025 3.70 7.83 44.96
N SER A 1026 3.10 8.92 45.47
CA SER A 1026 2.14 8.82 46.58
C SER A 1026 0.74 8.36 46.14
N GLY A 1027 -0.06 7.88 47.08
CA GLY A 1027 -1.49 7.68 46.88
C GLY A 1027 -2.20 8.99 46.50
N GLY A 1028 -3.41 8.87 45.98
CA GLY A 1028 -4.26 9.97 45.52
C GLY A 1028 -5.45 10.23 46.45
N THR A 1029 -6.51 10.78 45.88
CA THR A 1029 -7.72 11.20 46.61
C THR A 1029 -8.90 10.28 46.28
N ILE A 1030 -9.61 9.84 47.33
CA ILE A 1030 -10.96 9.28 47.21
C ILE A 1030 -11.88 10.08 48.13
N LEU A 1031 -12.89 10.73 47.55
CA LEU A 1031 -13.98 11.37 48.29
C LEU A 1031 -15.29 10.70 47.88
N MET A 1032 -15.97 10.08 48.83
CA MET A 1032 -17.21 9.34 48.60
C MET A 1032 -18.33 9.86 49.50
N THR A 1033 -19.49 10.11 48.92
CA THR A 1033 -20.74 10.42 49.64
C THR A 1033 -21.78 9.39 49.23
N THR A 1034 -22.44 8.75 50.19
CA THR A 1034 -23.50 7.76 49.92
C THR A 1034 -24.62 7.81 50.95
N ASN A 1035 -25.85 7.44 50.58
CA ASN A 1035 -26.89 7.22 51.59
C ASN A 1035 -26.63 5.89 52.32
N VAL A 1036 -26.55 4.77 51.59
CA VAL A 1036 -26.36 3.43 52.18
C VAL A 1036 -25.07 2.77 51.69
N LEU A 1037 -24.18 2.41 52.61
CA LEU A 1037 -22.93 1.69 52.32
C LEU A 1037 -23.02 0.19 52.70
N ARG A 1038 -22.67 -0.70 51.76
CA ARG A 1038 -22.68 -2.17 51.90
C ARG A 1038 -21.46 -2.81 51.21
N GLY A 1039 -21.13 -4.05 51.59
CA GLY A 1039 -20.13 -4.88 50.90
C GLY A 1039 -18.93 -5.29 51.76
N GLN A 1040 -18.00 -6.06 51.20
CA GLN A 1040 -16.80 -6.58 51.85
C GLN A 1040 -15.48 -6.19 51.15
N GLY A 1041 -15.56 -5.32 50.14
CA GLY A 1041 -14.43 -4.95 49.28
C GLY A 1041 -13.41 -4.01 49.91
N VAL A 1042 -12.55 -3.46 49.06
CA VAL A 1042 -11.40 -2.63 49.46
C VAL A 1042 -11.53 -1.22 48.89
N ILE A 1043 -11.36 -0.21 49.76
CA ILE A 1043 -11.19 1.19 49.35
C ILE A 1043 -9.77 1.63 49.70
N ALA A 1044 -8.92 1.89 48.69
CA ALA A 1044 -7.48 2.06 48.87
C ALA A 1044 -6.89 3.34 48.25
N SER A 1045 -6.00 4.01 48.97
CA SER A 1045 -5.17 5.10 48.45
C SER A 1045 -3.76 4.97 49.02
N ASN A 1046 -3.06 3.93 48.59
CA ASN A 1046 -1.74 3.56 49.09
C ASN A 1046 -0.62 4.24 48.30
N GLY A 1047 0.52 4.44 48.96
CA GLY A 1047 1.74 4.85 48.30
C GLY A 1047 2.33 3.74 47.43
N GLY A 1048 3.06 4.11 46.37
CA GLY A 1048 3.76 3.14 45.53
C GLY A 1048 4.91 2.47 46.28
N ASP A 1049 5.00 1.15 46.18
CA ASP A 1049 6.08 0.35 46.75
C ASP A 1049 7.40 0.57 46.02
N GLN A 1050 8.49 0.12 46.64
CA GLN A 1050 9.81 0.03 46.04
C GLN A 1050 10.07 -1.40 45.55
N SER A 1051 10.73 -1.58 44.40
CA SER A 1051 11.25 -2.90 44.01
C SER A 1051 12.38 -3.35 44.96
N GLN A 1052 12.51 -4.67 45.14
CA GLN A 1052 13.49 -5.28 46.07
C GLN A 1052 14.94 -4.90 45.76
N ASP A 1053 15.30 -4.61 44.51
CA ASP A 1053 16.67 -4.25 44.11
C ASP A 1053 16.94 -2.73 44.11
N TYR A 1054 15.92 -1.93 44.40
CA TYR A 1054 15.98 -0.49 44.22
C TYR A 1054 16.53 0.21 45.47
N GLN A 1055 16.81 1.50 45.35
CA GLN A 1055 17.44 2.34 46.37
C GLN A 1055 16.65 3.64 46.61
N GLY A 1056 15.59 3.87 45.84
CA GLY A 1056 14.67 4.98 46.02
C GLY A 1056 13.72 4.75 47.20
N GLY A 1057 13.18 5.82 47.79
CA GLY A 1057 12.20 5.75 48.87
C GLY A 1057 10.79 5.47 48.35
N ALA A 1058 9.98 4.81 49.16
CA ALA A 1058 8.60 4.49 48.82
C ALA A 1058 7.68 5.72 48.96
N GLY A 1059 6.56 5.69 48.24
CA GLY A 1059 5.55 6.75 48.27
C GLY A 1059 4.73 6.73 49.56
N SER A 1060 4.16 7.87 49.94
CA SER A 1060 3.22 7.95 51.07
C SER A 1060 1.79 7.57 50.68
N GLY A 1061 0.98 7.12 51.65
CA GLY A 1061 -0.46 6.89 51.46
C GLY A 1061 -1.23 8.20 51.34
N GLY A 1062 -2.29 8.24 50.52
CA GLY A 1062 -3.02 9.45 50.16
C GLY A 1062 -4.12 9.88 51.14
N ARG A 1063 -5.31 10.22 50.63
CA ARG A 1063 -6.45 10.65 51.45
C ARG A 1063 -7.75 9.98 51.01
N ILE A 1064 -8.47 9.42 51.97
CA ILE A 1064 -9.80 8.85 51.78
C ILE A 1064 -10.77 9.57 52.71
N ALA A 1065 -11.89 10.06 52.18
CA ALA A 1065 -12.99 10.60 52.97
C ALA A 1065 -14.32 9.97 52.52
N VAL A 1066 -15.08 9.41 53.46
CA VAL A 1066 -16.37 8.76 53.19
C VAL A 1066 -17.47 9.32 54.08
N TYR A 1067 -18.51 9.84 53.47
CA TYR A 1067 -19.71 10.39 54.08
C TYR A 1067 -20.87 9.44 53.85
N PHE A 1068 -21.51 8.95 54.91
CA PHE A 1068 -22.62 8.01 54.78
C PHE A 1068 -23.78 8.27 55.75
N GLU A 1069 -25.02 8.02 55.32
CA GLU A 1069 -26.19 8.11 56.21
C GLU A 1069 -26.45 6.82 56.99
N VAL A 1070 -26.24 5.66 56.36
CA VAL A 1070 -26.43 4.34 56.98
C VAL A 1070 -25.32 3.40 56.53
N ASN A 1071 -24.61 2.81 57.50
CA ASN A 1071 -23.80 1.62 57.25
C ASN A 1071 -24.59 0.38 57.67
N GLU A 1072 -25.15 -0.34 56.69
CA GLU A 1072 -25.96 -1.54 56.98
C GLU A 1072 -25.09 -2.79 57.15
N THR A 1073 -24.18 -3.04 56.20
CA THR A 1073 -23.41 -4.29 56.14
C THR A 1073 -21.98 -4.11 55.63
N TYR A 1074 -21.47 -2.89 55.48
CA TYR A 1074 -20.09 -2.72 55.04
C TYR A 1074 -19.12 -3.22 56.11
N ARG A 1075 -18.37 -4.27 55.79
CA ARG A 1075 -17.27 -4.80 56.62
C ARG A 1075 -15.96 -4.91 55.83
N GLY A 1076 -15.89 -4.20 54.70
CA GLY A 1076 -14.70 -4.09 53.89
C GLY A 1076 -13.60 -3.29 54.57
N GLU A 1077 -12.47 -3.17 53.88
CA GLU A 1077 -11.24 -2.59 54.41
C GLU A 1077 -10.94 -1.22 53.80
N PHE A 1078 -10.36 -0.34 54.62
CA PHE A 1078 -9.86 0.96 54.18
C PHE A 1078 -8.34 0.97 54.27
N HIS A 1079 -7.68 1.15 53.12
CA HIS A 1079 -6.22 1.13 53.03
C HIS A 1079 -5.70 2.49 52.64
N CYS A 1080 -4.83 3.06 53.47
CA CYS A 1080 -4.19 4.34 53.17
C CYS A 1080 -2.77 4.35 53.75
N HIS A 1081 -2.03 3.27 53.53
CA HIS A 1081 -0.68 3.10 54.06
C HIS A 1081 0.37 3.59 53.05
N GLY A 1082 1.58 3.86 53.53
CA GLY A 1082 2.74 4.09 52.67
C GLY A 1082 3.11 2.85 51.87
N GLY A 1083 3.95 3.03 50.85
CA GLY A 1083 4.56 1.91 50.14
C GLY A 1083 5.66 1.25 50.96
N GLU A 1084 5.87 -0.04 50.74
CA GLU A 1084 6.96 -0.81 51.34
C GLU A 1084 8.29 -0.51 50.63
N ALA A 1085 9.36 -0.38 51.42
CA ALA A 1085 10.71 -0.22 50.92
C ALA A 1085 11.62 -1.36 51.35
N PHE A 1086 12.62 -1.66 50.51
CA PHE A 1086 13.62 -2.70 50.75
C PHE A 1086 15.03 -2.11 50.77
N ASN A 1087 15.97 -2.85 51.37
CA ASN A 1087 17.39 -2.48 51.51
C ASN A 1087 17.62 -1.18 52.31
N GLN A 1088 18.18 -0.15 51.66
CA GLN A 1088 18.56 1.13 52.25
C GLN A 1088 17.58 2.26 51.88
N GLY A 1089 16.47 1.94 51.21
CA GLY A 1089 15.32 2.82 51.07
C GLY A 1089 14.45 2.77 52.33
N GLU A 1090 13.63 3.80 52.53
CA GLU A 1090 12.69 3.90 53.64
C GLU A 1090 11.25 3.77 53.13
N SER A 1091 10.42 3.06 53.89
CA SER A 1091 8.99 2.92 53.60
C SER A 1091 8.26 4.26 53.73
N GLY A 1092 7.11 4.39 53.10
CA GLY A 1092 6.29 5.61 53.15
C GLY A 1092 5.55 5.78 54.48
N GLY A 1093 5.20 7.03 54.81
CA GLY A 1093 4.24 7.32 55.85
C GLY A 1093 2.80 7.02 55.42
N PRO A 1094 1.90 6.72 56.36
CA PRO A 1094 0.50 6.52 56.05
C PRO A 1094 -0.16 7.85 55.68
N GLY A 1095 -1.24 7.73 54.91
CA GLY A 1095 -2.21 8.79 54.68
C GLY A 1095 -3.28 8.82 55.76
N THR A 1096 -4.47 9.29 55.41
CA THR A 1096 -5.59 9.43 56.36
C THR A 1096 -6.90 8.95 55.77
N VAL A 1097 -7.69 8.23 56.58
CA VAL A 1097 -9.06 7.83 56.28
C VAL A 1097 -10.02 8.55 57.23
N PHE A 1098 -10.92 9.37 56.67
CA PHE A 1098 -11.97 10.07 57.41
C PHE A 1098 -13.33 9.46 57.10
N LEU A 1099 -14.06 9.03 58.13
CA LEU A 1099 -15.42 8.50 57.99
C LEU A 1099 -16.39 9.40 58.75
N TYR A 1100 -17.44 9.88 58.07
CA TYR A 1100 -18.48 10.71 58.67
C TYR A 1100 -19.87 10.12 58.52
N HIS A 1101 -20.51 9.83 59.65
CA HIS A 1101 -21.90 9.42 59.68
C HIS A 1101 -22.82 10.65 59.70
N LEU A 1102 -23.50 10.92 58.59
CA LEU A 1102 -24.30 12.13 58.35
C LEU A 1102 -25.44 12.31 59.36
N ILE A 1103 -26.11 11.22 59.78
CA ILE A 1103 -27.25 11.27 60.73
C ILE A 1103 -26.80 11.32 62.20
N HIS A 1104 -25.76 10.57 62.58
CA HIS A 1104 -25.28 10.47 63.96
C HIS A 1104 -24.18 11.47 64.29
N GLU A 1105 -23.73 12.24 63.30
CA GLU A 1105 -22.63 13.21 63.38
C GLU A 1105 -21.35 12.58 63.95
N HIS A 1106 -21.11 11.29 63.66
CA HIS A 1106 -19.98 10.52 64.19
C HIS A 1106 -18.78 10.59 63.22
N ARG A 1107 -17.71 11.23 63.67
CA ARG A 1107 -16.44 11.40 62.94
C ARG A 1107 -15.42 10.38 63.42
N THR A 1108 -14.92 9.59 62.49
CA THR A 1108 -13.84 8.63 62.73
C THR A 1108 -12.62 9.03 61.93
N LEU A 1109 -11.46 9.10 62.58
CA LEU A 1109 -10.17 9.20 61.91
C LEU A 1109 -9.42 7.88 62.06
N LEU A 1110 -9.12 7.23 60.94
CA LEU A 1110 -8.33 6.02 60.87
C LEU A 1110 -6.97 6.33 60.20
N VAL A 1111 -5.90 5.93 60.87
CA VAL A 1111 -4.53 5.99 60.36
C VAL A 1111 -3.88 4.63 60.60
N ASP A 1112 -3.57 3.93 59.51
CA ASP A 1112 -2.94 2.61 59.53
C ASP A 1112 -1.78 2.61 58.54
N ASN A 1113 -0.63 2.08 58.96
CA ASN A 1113 0.55 1.94 58.11
C ASN A 1113 0.96 0.47 57.87
N ALA A 1114 0.02 -0.48 58.00
CA ALA A 1114 0.19 -1.89 57.64
C ALA A 1114 1.39 -2.59 58.28
N HIS A 1115 1.74 -2.18 59.52
CA HIS A 1115 2.92 -2.65 60.26
C HIS A 1115 4.26 -2.40 59.56
N LEU A 1116 4.31 -1.48 58.59
CA LEU A 1116 5.55 -1.04 57.98
C LEU A 1116 6.51 -0.52 59.07
N THR A 1117 7.81 -0.58 58.79
CA THR A 1117 8.84 -0.10 59.73
C THR A 1117 9.81 0.83 59.03
N SER A 1118 10.41 1.74 59.79
CA SER A 1118 11.53 2.55 59.31
C SER A 1118 12.59 2.69 60.40
N SER A 1119 13.86 2.62 59.99
CA SER A 1119 15.02 2.83 60.87
C SER A 1119 15.30 4.31 61.18
N TYR A 1120 14.55 5.23 60.57
CA TYR A 1120 14.77 6.67 60.66
C TYR A 1120 13.66 7.43 61.40
N VAL A 1121 12.70 6.70 61.97
CA VAL A 1121 11.57 7.27 62.71
C VAL A 1121 11.99 7.62 64.13
N GLY A 1122 11.66 8.84 64.56
CA GLY A 1122 11.93 9.35 65.88
C GLY A 1122 11.14 10.63 66.17
N PRO A 1123 11.48 11.36 67.24
CA PRO A 1123 10.87 12.65 67.56
C PRO A 1123 10.97 13.63 66.38
N ILE A 1124 9.92 14.43 66.18
CA ILE A 1124 9.87 15.51 65.19
C ILE A 1124 10.88 16.58 65.62
N ALA A 1125 11.92 16.77 64.81
CA ALA A 1125 13.02 17.68 65.12
C ALA A 1125 12.59 19.15 65.13
N THR A 1126 11.72 19.55 64.20
CA THR A 1126 11.10 20.87 64.15
C THR A 1126 9.78 20.83 63.38
N TYR A 1127 8.78 21.57 63.84
CA TYR A 1127 7.49 21.73 63.14
C TYR A 1127 7.56 22.79 62.03
N SER A 1128 8.62 23.61 61.99
CA SER A 1128 8.79 24.66 60.98
C SER A 1128 9.26 24.11 59.61
N ASP A 1129 9.89 22.95 59.60
CA ASP A 1129 10.47 22.32 58.40
C ASP A 1129 10.30 20.79 58.50
N LEU A 1130 9.41 20.24 57.67
CA LEU A 1130 9.11 18.82 57.61
C LEU A 1130 9.91 18.11 56.50
N SER A 1131 10.85 18.79 55.83
CA SER A 1131 11.61 18.25 54.70
C SER A 1131 12.36 16.96 55.02
N ARG A 1132 12.73 16.77 56.29
CA ARG A 1132 13.43 15.59 56.79
C ARG A 1132 12.54 14.65 57.61
N ASP A 1133 11.29 14.99 57.87
CA ASP A 1133 10.40 14.14 58.66
C ASP A 1133 9.76 13.10 57.76
N SER A 1134 10.12 11.84 57.92
CA SER A 1134 9.60 10.71 57.15
C SER A 1134 8.62 9.88 57.97
N PHE A 1135 7.85 9.04 57.27
CA PHE A 1135 7.07 7.96 57.86
C PHE A 1135 5.86 8.39 58.73
N LYS A 1136 5.29 9.58 58.51
CA LYS A 1136 4.14 10.08 59.31
C LYS A 1136 2.97 10.57 58.46
N ALA A 1137 1.75 10.35 58.94
CA ALA A 1137 0.54 11.03 58.48
C ALA A 1137 0.45 12.44 59.08
N TRP A 1138 -0.11 13.36 58.30
CA TRP A 1138 -0.23 14.76 58.71
C TRP A 1138 -1.64 15.33 58.51
N ILE A 1139 -2.22 15.84 59.61
CA ILE A 1139 -3.34 16.79 59.54
C ILE A 1139 -2.74 18.17 59.31
N LEU A 1140 -3.09 18.78 58.19
CA LEU A 1140 -2.47 20.01 57.72
C LEU A 1140 -3.36 21.24 57.95
N PRO A 1141 -2.80 22.46 57.92
CA PRO A 1141 -3.52 23.69 58.25
C PRO A 1141 -4.83 23.87 57.48
N GLN A 1142 -4.88 23.44 56.21
CA GLN A 1142 -6.07 23.51 55.36
C GLN A 1142 -7.26 22.75 55.98
N SER A 1143 -7.00 21.67 56.71
CA SER A 1143 -8.06 20.92 57.41
C SER A 1143 -8.59 21.67 58.63
N GLY A 1144 -7.80 22.58 59.22
CA GLY A 1144 -8.16 23.38 60.40
C GLY A 1144 -9.13 24.52 60.12
N GLU A 1145 -9.26 24.91 58.85
CA GLU A 1145 -10.21 25.92 58.37
C GLU A 1145 -11.61 25.35 58.14
N HIS A 1146 -11.74 24.03 58.02
CA HIS A 1146 -13.01 23.34 57.80
C HIS A 1146 -13.95 23.48 59.01
N HIS A 1147 -15.27 23.48 58.77
CA HIS A 1147 -16.26 23.64 59.85
C HIS A 1147 -16.20 22.54 60.92
N PHE A 1148 -15.73 21.33 60.58
CA PHE A 1148 -15.51 20.24 61.53
C PHE A 1148 -14.34 20.49 62.49
N ALA A 1149 -13.40 21.38 62.10
CA ALA A 1149 -12.34 21.87 62.96
C ALA A 1149 -12.68 23.22 63.63
N GLY A 1150 -13.96 23.63 63.60
CA GLY A 1150 -14.42 24.90 64.16
C GLY A 1150 -13.94 26.16 63.42
N GLY A 1151 -13.28 26.01 62.27
CA GLY A 1151 -12.63 27.11 61.53
C GLY A 1151 -11.43 27.72 62.26
N ASN A 1152 -10.94 27.07 63.31
CA ASN A 1152 -9.87 27.58 64.18
C ASN A 1152 -8.96 26.45 64.70
N HIS A 1153 -8.75 25.41 63.88
CA HIS A 1153 -7.85 24.29 64.19
C HIS A 1153 -8.23 23.52 65.49
N ASN A 1154 -9.53 23.45 65.79
CA ASN A 1154 -10.09 22.65 66.88
C ASN A 1154 -10.66 21.34 66.32
N TYR A 1155 -9.78 20.37 66.13
CA TYR A 1155 -10.13 19.06 65.58
C TYR A 1155 -10.89 18.23 66.62
N HIS A 1156 -12.06 17.72 66.22
CA HIS A 1156 -12.92 16.92 67.08
C HIS A 1156 -13.35 15.65 66.36
N PHE A 1157 -13.06 14.49 66.96
CA PHE A 1157 -13.46 13.18 66.45
C PHE A 1157 -14.19 12.37 67.52
N GLU A 1158 -15.29 11.72 67.18
CA GLU A 1158 -15.91 10.78 68.10
C GLU A 1158 -15.00 9.55 68.29
N GLU A 1159 -14.25 9.16 67.27
CA GLU A 1159 -13.35 8.00 67.32
C GLU A 1159 -12.01 8.25 66.61
N LEU A 1160 -10.92 7.84 67.25
CA LEU A 1160 -9.57 7.83 66.68
C LEU A 1160 -9.02 6.41 66.68
N GLN A 1161 -8.61 5.93 65.51
CA GLN A 1161 -7.95 4.65 65.32
C GLN A 1161 -6.52 4.86 64.79
N ILE A 1162 -5.51 4.40 65.53
CA ILE A 1162 -4.10 4.41 65.10
C ILE A 1162 -3.56 2.99 65.15
N LEU A 1163 -3.22 2.42 64.00
CA LEU A 1163 -2.88 1.00 63.82
C LEU A 1163 -1.56 0.85 63.03
N GLY A 1164 -0.97 -0.35 63.06
CA GLY A 1164 0.04 -0.75 62.08
C GLY A 1164 1.30 0.09 62.03
N ASN A 1165 1.89 0.44 63.18
CA ASN A 1165 3.05 1.34 63.33
C ASN A 1165 2.83 2.77 62.79
N ALA A 1166 1.58 3.21 62.63
CA ALA A 1166 1.30 4.55 62.13
C ALA A 1166 1.77 5.66 63.09
N HIS A 1167 2.28 6.76 62.51
CA HIS A 1167 2.58 7.99 63.21
C HIS A 1167 1.65 9.11 62.75
N LEU A 1168 0.97 9.78 63.68
CA LEU A 1168 0.08 10.90 63.38
C LEU A 1168 0.62 12.19 64.00
N GLY A 1169 0.87 13.18 63.14
CA GLY A 1169 1.13 14.57 63.53
C GLY A 1169 0.06 15.51 62.99
N TYR A 1170 -0.07 16.68 63.61
CA TYR A 1170 -0.90 17.76 63.10
C TYR A 1170 -0.14 19.08 63.13
N ARG A 1171 -0.33 19.91 62.11
CA ARG A 1171 0.37 21.18 61.91
C ARG A 1171 -0.61 22.31 61.64
N THR A 1172 -0.28 23.50 62.14
CA THR A 1172 -0.97 24.76 61.88
C THR A 1172 -0.08 25.70 61.06
N GLU A 1173 -0.63 26.81 60.56
CA GLU A 1173 0.17 27.88 59.95
C GLU A 1173 -0.23 29.24 60.56
N PRO A 1174 0.69 29.97 61.24
CA PRO A 1174 2.06 29.58 61.59
C PRO A 1174 2.14 28.29 62.43
N TYR A 1175 3.28 27.61 62.36
CA TYR A 1175 3.50 26.27 62.97
C TYR A 1175 3.33 26.20 64.49
N ASP A 1176 3.31 27.33 65.18
CA ASP A 1176 3.08 27.44 66.62
C ASP A 1176 1.74 28.11 66.97
N MET A 1177 0.79 28.21 66.03
CA MET A 1177 -0.58 28.58 66.36
C MET A 1177 -1.21 27.52 67.29
N GLY A 1178 -2.06 27.95 68.22
CA GLY A 1178 -2.79 27.03 69.09
C GLY A 1178 -3.75 26.13 68.29
N ALA A 1179 -3.73 24.83 68.56
CA ALA A 1179 -4.66 23.85 68.01
C ALA A 1179 -5.08 22.85 69.07
N SER A 1180 -6.34 22.44 69.03
CA SER A 1180 -6.89 21.42 69.93
C SER A 1180 -7.19 20.15 69.15
N PHE A 1181 -6.87 19.00 69.73
CA PHE A 1181 -7.14 17.69 69.17
C PHE A 1181 -7.90 16.86 70.21
N PHE A 1182 -9.22 16.75 70.03
CA PHE A 1182 -10.11 16.05 70.93
C PHE A 1182 -10.66 14.80 70.28
N PHE A 1183 -10.75 13.72 71.06
CA PHE A 1183 -11.54 12.56 70.66
C PHE A 1183 -12.16 11.81 71.83
N LYS A 1184 -13.26 11.07 71.57
CA LYS A 1184 -14.04 10.36 72.60
C LYS A 1184 -13.69 8.88 72.73
N HIS A 1185 -13.42 8.19 71.62
CA HIS A 1185 -13.03 6.79 71.59
C HIS A 1185 -11.60 6.64 71.06
N MET A 1186 -10.85 5.68 71.60
CA MET A 1186 -9.45 5.42 71.24
C MET A 1186 -9.29 3.94 70.92
N ILE A 1187 -8.87 3.64 69.70
CA ILE A 1187 -8.61 2.28 69.24
C ILE A 1187 -7.17 2.25 68.72
N GLY A 1188 -6.45 1.19 69.05
CA GLY A 1188 -5.09 0.98 68.61
C GLY A 1188 -4.63 -0.42 68.94
N ASP A 1189 -3.58 -0.85 68.27
CA ASP A 1189 -2.94 -2.16 68.40
C ASP A 1189 -1.63 -2.11 69.20
N TRP A 1190 -1.43 -1.04 69.99
CA TRP A 1190 -0.22 -0.72 70.77
C TRP A 1190 1.03 -0.37 69.96
N THR A 1191 0.94 -0.30 68.63
CA THR A 1191 2.10 0.01 67.78
C THR A 1191 2.17 1.46 67.29
N GLY A 1192 1.02 2.15 67.28
CA GLY A 1192 0.87 3.52 66.80
C GLY A 1192 1.55 4.61 67.63
N ASN A 1193 1.64 5.83 67.07
CA ASN A 1193 2.27 6.99 67.71
C ASN A 1193 1.49 8.28 67.41
N VAL A 1194 1.22 9.10 68.43
CA VAL A 1194 0.59 10.42 68.29
C VAL A 1194 1.55 11.51 68.78
N HIS A 1195 1.65 12.59 68.00
CA HIS A 1195 2.60 13.69 68.20
C HIS A 1195 1.88 15.01 68.54
N VAL A 1196 2.07 15.51 69.77
CA VAL A 1196 1.47 16.75 70.29
C VAL A 1196 2.53 17.84 70.37
N GLY A 1197 2.54 18.71 69.37
CA GLY A 1197 3.53 19.75 69.12
C GLY A 1197 3.39 21.04 69.97
N PRO A 1198 4.20 22.07 69.69
CA PRO A 1198 4.18 23.33 70.44
C PRO A 1198 2.83 24.06 70.38
N ASN A 1199 2.31 24.47 71.55
CA ASN A 1199 0.98 25.08 71.74
C ASN A 1199 -0.21 24.22 71.26
N GLN A 1200 0.02 22.94 71.05
CA GLN A 1200 -1.02 21.99 70.70
C GLN A 1200 -1.57 21.32 71.96
N VAL A 1201 -2.88 21.16 72.01
CA VAL A 1201 -3.60 20.64 73.17
C VAL A 1201 -4.31 19.35 72.78
N MET A 1202 -3.94 18.25 73.41
CA MET A 1202 -4.68 16.99 73.35
C MET A 1202 -5.24 16.67 74.74
N ASP A 1203 -6.44 17.14 75.03
CA ASP A 1203 -7.06 17.00 76.35
C ASP A 1203 -8.27 16.06 76.32
N LEU A 1204 -8.17 14.93 77.01
CA LEU A 1204 -9.21 13.89 77.04
C LEU A 1204 -10.06 13.91 78.32
N GLU A 1205 -9.57 14.50 79.42
CA GLU A 1205 -10.17 14.58 80.76
C GLU A 1205 -11.09 13.38 81.16
N ARG A 1206 -10.54 12.16 81.26
CA ARG A 1206 -11.34 10.94 81.58
C ARG A 1206 -11.08 10.37 82.98
N HIS A 1207 -12.01 9.58 83.52
CA HIS A 1207 -11.78 8.85 84.78
C HIS A 1207 -10.70 7.77 84.66
N PHE A 1208 -10.75 7.00 83.56
CA PHE A 1208 -9.85 5.90 83.27
C PHE A 1208 -9.43 5.93 81.80
N ILE A 1209 -8.15 5.71 81.53
CA ILE A 1209 -7.61 5.52 80.17
C ILE A 1209 -6.63 4.34 80.17
N ASN A 1210 -6.86 3.37 79.29
CA ASN A 1210 -5.85 2.43 78.85
C ASN A 1210 -5.31 2.93 77.50
N VAL A 1211 -4.06 3.39 77.46
CA VAL A 1211 -3.53 4.09 76.29
C VAL A 1211 -3.18 3.06 75.19
N PRO A 1212 -3.77 3.15 73.99
CA PRO A 1212 -3.60 2.13 72.95
C PRO A 1212 -2.50 2.44 71.92
N PHE A 1213 -1.75 3.54 72.08
CA PHE A 1213 -0.64 3.96 71.22
C PHE A 1213 0.37 4.82 72.00
N ASN A 1214 1.56 5.01 71.46
CA ASN A 1214 2.59 5.87 72.06
C ASN A 1214 2.23 7.36 71.90
N ILE A 1215 2.64 8.18 72.86
CA ILE A 1215 2.35 9.63 72.84
C ILE A 1215 3.65 10.43 73.01
N TYR A 1216 3.89 11.37 72.10
CA TYR A 1216 4.95 12.36 72.19
C TYR A 1216 4.38 13.73 72.53
N ILE A 1217 4.79 14.28 73.68
CA ILE A 1217 4.41 15.61 74.14
C ILE A 1217 5.65 16.51 74.02
N TYR A 1218 5.72 17.32 72.97
CA TYR A 1218 6.87 18.19 72.72
C TYR A 1218 6.84 19.44 73.62
N GLN A 1219 7.95 20.17 73.68
CA GLN A 1219 8.04 21.43 74.43
C GLN A 1219 6.89 22.39 74.05
N ARG A 1220 6.16 22.92 75.06
CA ARG A 1220 4.93 23.74 74.93
C ARG A 1220 3.68 22.99 74.44
N GLY A 1221 3.75 21.69 74.20
CA GLY A 1221 2.56 20.84 74.01
C GLY A 1221 1.89 20.51 75.34
N TYR A 1222 0.59 20.26 75.29
CA TYR A 1222 -0.22 19.89 76.46
C TYR A 1222 -0.97 18.60 76.15
N THR A 1223 -0.87 17.61 77.04
CA THR A 1223 -1.71 16.40 76.96
C THR A 1223 -2.37 16.10 78.29
N GLY A 1224 -3.69 16.06 78.29
CA GLY A 1224 -4.52 15.61 79.41
C GLY A 1224 -4.98 14.18 79.18
N LEU A 1225 -4.58 13.25 80.04
CA LEU A 1225 -5.01 11.85 79.97
C LEU A 1225 -6.16 11.58 80.97
N GLY A 1226 -6.15 10.41 81.63
CA GLY A 1226 -7.16 10.02 82.61
C GLY A 1226 -6.63 10.07 84.04
N TYR A 1227 -7.53 10.29 85.00
CA TYR A 1227 -7.19 10.24 86.43
C TYR A 1227 -6.50 8.94 86.82
N LEU A 1228 -7.01 7.80 86.33
CA LEU A 1228 -6.33 6.50 86.33
C LEU A 1228 -5.84 6.21 84.90
N THR A 1229 -4.54 6.33 84.67
CA THR A 1229 -3.91 6.06 83.37
C THR A 1229 -3.09 4.77 83.42
N VAL A 1230 -3.28 3.94 82.42
CA VAL A 1230 -2.63 2.63 82.30
C VAL A 1230 -1.84 2.57 81.00
N LEU A 1231 -0.55 2.25 81.10
CA LEU A 1231 0.35 2.03 79.97
C LEU A 1231 0.80 0.56 79.94
N SER A 1232 0.58 -0.09 78.81
CA SER A 1232 1.00 -1.47 78.51
C SER A 1232 1.52 -1.51 77.08
N GLU A 1233 2.76 -1.99 76.89
CA GLU A 1233 3.46 -2.06 75.59
C GLU A 1233 3.66 -0.71 74.86
N VAL A 1234 3.24 0.40 75.49
CA VAL A 1234 3.33 1.77 74.96
C VAL A 1234 4.12 2.70 75.88
N PHE A 1235 4.62 3.80 75.34
CA PHE A 1235 5.30 4.85 76.10
C PHE A 1235 4.65 6.22 75.96
N VAL A 1236 4.84 7.06 76.99
CA VAL A 1236 4.55 8.50 76.94
C VAL A 1236 5.85 9.28 77.10
N HIS A 1237 6.23 10.05 76.09
CA HIS A 1237 7.41 10.91 76.03
C HIS A 1237 7.03 12.35 76.38
N VAL A 1238 7.63 12.92 77.44
CA VAL A 1238 7.19 14.17 78.07
C VAL A 1238 8.31 15.23 78.04
N GLU A 1239 8.22 16.14 77.08
CA GLU A 1239 8.97 17.41 77.01
C GLU A 1239 8.09 18.66 77.25
N GLY A 1240 6.77 18.51 77.16
CA GLY A 1240 5.75 19.53 77.47
C GLY A 1240 5.00 19.25 78.78
N GLU A 1241 3.71 19.59 78.84
CA GLU A 1241 2.88 19.42 80.03
C GLU A 1241 1.99 18.16 79.94
N LEU A 1242 2.12 17.25 80.91
CA LEU A 1242 1.22 16.12 81.14
C LEU A 1242 0.27 16.45 82.30
N ASP A 1243 -1.05 16.40 82.08
CA ASP A 1243 -2.07 16.75 83.08
C ASP A 1243 -3.07 15.59 83.33
N HIS A 1244 -3.88 15.74 84.38
CA HIS A 1244 -4.99 14.88 84.82
C HIS A 1244 -4.62 13.55 85.47
N VAL A 1245 -3.41 13.02 85.27
CA VAL A 1245 -3.00 11.72 85.81
C VAL A 1245 -2.76 11.79 87.33
N ASN A 1246 -3.61 11.13 88.12
CA ASN A 1246 -3.42 10.95 89.56
C ASN A 1246 -2.77 9.60 89.90
N ASP A 1247 -3.28 8.54 89.27
CA ASP A 1247 -2.84 7.17 89.42
C ASP A 1247 -2.31 6.67 88.07
N LEU A 1248 -1.03 6.30 88.02
CA LEU A 1248 -0.36 5.79 86.83
C LEU A 1248 0.07 4.34 87.04
N ILE A 1249 -0.39 3.44 86.17
CA ILE A 1249 0.00 2.02 86.18
C ILE A 1249 0.84 1.74 84.95
N LEU A 1250 2.09 1.33 85.18
CA LEU A 1250 3.00 0.83 84.16
C LEU A 1250 3.12 -0.68 84.33
N TYR A 1251 2.71 -1.47 83.35
CA TYR A 1251 2.89 -2.91 83.36
C TYR A 1251 3.12 -3.43 81.94
N ASN A 1252 3.62 -4.66 81.79
CA ASN A 1252 3.88 -5.28 80.48
C ASN A 1252 4.64 -4.38 79.49
N GLY A 1253 5.78 -3.82 79.91
CA GLY A 1253 6.62 -2.98 79.06
C GLY A 1253 6.16 -1.53 78.88
N GLY A 1254 5.11 -1.07 79.58
CA GLY A 1254 4.72 0.35 79.56
C GLY A 1254 5.80 1.28 80.14
N GLU A 1255 6.04 2.42 79.49
CA GLU A 1255 7.12 3.37 79.85
C GLU A 1255 6.64 4.83 79.97
N ILE A 1256 7.25 5.61 80.89
CA ILE A 1256 7.24 7.08 80.82
C ILE A 1256 8.67 7.58 80.61
N ARG A 1257 8.85 8.41 79.60
CA ARG A 1257 10.13 9.04 79.24
C ARG A 1257 10.05 10.53 79.51
N ALA A 1258 10.58 10.98 80.64
CA ALA A 1258 10.52 12.39 81.05
C ALA A 1258 11.83 13.13 80.73
N PHE A 1259 11.71 14.36 80.23
CA PHE A 1259 12.84 15.21 79.80
C PHE A 1259 12.87 16.53 80.59
N LEU A 1260 14.00 17.22 80.56
CA LEU A 1260 14.27 18.45 81.36
C LEU A 1260 13.26 19.59 81.13
N THR A 1261 12.63 19.65 79.96
CA THR A 1261 11.65 20.68 79.61
C THR A 1261 10.22 20.29 80.00
N GLY A 1262 9.98 19.03 80.35
CA GLY A 1262 8.66 18.51 80.66
C GLY A 1262 8.21 18.85 82.08
N SER A 1263 6.91 18.98 82.26
CA SER A 1263 6.26 19.14 83.55
C SER A 1263 5.02 18.27 83.67
N ALA A 1264 4.66 17.90 84.90
CA ALA A 1264 3.36 17.34 85.21
C ALA A 1264 2.62 18.29 86.15
N SER A 1265 1.31 18.47 85.94
CA SER A 1265 0.50 19.32 86.79
C SER A 1265 0.38 18.72 88.21
N SER A 1266 0.16 19.57 89.21
CA SER A 1266 -0.12 19.08 90.57
C SER A 1266 -1.51 18.43 90.61
N PRO A 1267 -1.70 17.26 91.24
CA PRO A 1267 -3.00 16.59 91.27
C PRO A 1267 -4.04 17.53 91.87
N LYS A 1268 -5.01 17.96 91.05
CA LYS A 1268 -6.13 18.78 91.52
C LYS A 1268 -6.97 17.90 92.44
N LYS A 1269 -6.90 18.13 93.76
CA LYS A 1269 -7.87 17.59 94.73
C LYS A 1269 -9.25 18.12 94.35
N ARG A 1270 -10.02 17.34 93.59
CA ARG A 1270 -11.43 17.62 93.38
C ARG A 1270 -12.16 17.25 94.67
N ILE A 1271 -12.62 18.27 95.40
CA ILE A 1271 -13.68 18.10 96.40
C ILE A 1271 -14.93 17.76 95.58
N ILE A 1272 -15.40 16.52 95.73
CA ILE A 1272 -16.62 15.98 95.11
C ILE A 1272 -17.84 16.83 95.51
N PRO A 1273 -18.80 17.03 94.60
CA PRO A 1273 -20.21 16.78 94.90
C PRO A 1273 -20.70 15.50 94.23
#